data_AF-A0A8C5Q8R0-F1
#
_entry.id   AF-A0A8C5Q8R0-F1
#
_cell.length_a   1.000
_cell.length_b   1.000
_cell.length_c   1.000
_cell.angle_alpha   90.00
_cell.angle_beta   90.00
_cell.angle_gamma   90.00
#
_symmetry.space_group_name_H-M   'P 1'
#
loop_
_entity.id
_entity.type
_entity.pdbx_description
1 polymer ?
#
loop_
_entity_poly.entity_id
_entity_poly.type
_entity_poly.pdbx_seq_one_letter_code
_entity_poly.pdbx_strand_id
1 'polypeptide(L)'
;MAKTKELSKDVRDKIVDLSKAGMGYKTIAKQLGEKVAHETDVRAQIRLQLRDMNGELVAVQRSMLCSQKGKKTEFKTLEGAITRIKHGEKVSLSTKCAEVGKEMITALGVSKAVLNNVIFCHQEESNWPLSEGKQLKVKFDEIFSATRYIKALEMLRQVRQKQSQQVREYQTALKFLKQNKEKSLEIKDNLRGKETQLAASKENVKSIENQLEPLKNRSLDIQKNLSKVMKLDNQINALDSRKKLMEKDNQDLEEKMEQVFQGSDEELNEMYQNHQKTVREKERRLGDRQREMEQTIKEIQRFNREKGELLVQQGRLQMEADQHQQQIRGRDSLIKTFATQLELDGFERTPYNQRQISIFQKLVKERQDKDEADANQTKREFVEKEAAKQRQIDQIRDKKTGLERTIELKSATQNKKQTDLKNIKSELLQLEGSSDRLQELDEDLLKTERELGDVEKSCNIEVLKTEVAQLQSQKEDLDRTVRKLDQEMEQLNAHTTTRTQMDMLKKDKADKDEQIRKIKSRHGDELTSLLGYFPNKKQLEDWIHAKLKEINQTRDKHTKLNKDLVSAEQNKNHMSSELRKKEEQCSMYEEKVFDVCGSQDFDNDLTRVQEDIEKTSKQRAMLAGATAVYTQFITQLTEENQPCCPVCQRIFPSEAELQDVINDMQSKLRLVPDKLKSTETELKRKERRRDDMTELKPMRQILSELKERDIPDLRNKLVAINREIQRLKNDVEEQETMLAMFMSEEESAKACLQDISLMERYQMELRDVERKIAQHATKLQGVDLNRTIQQVTQEKQEKQHSLDNVSGKIELIRKRIQDQQDQIQHLKSATNELRAEKLHISSNLQRRQQLEDQNVELTTEIQCLSREIKEAREQVQPLEATVEKLQQEKKELMDRKDASYREAQEKLTDMKEKVKKIQLQVRDIEKYMKDGREEFKEQKETELQELVTRLNESEKHKENTNTEIVSIRQDIDTQKIQERCLQDNLTLRKRVEELKRVQQEMQKLEKEMGQLKVMQMKTEYQELENKIETLKTNHSLAIGRQKGFEDEIMRFKKELREPQFKDAVEKYREMMIVMRTTELANKDLDIYYKTLDQAIMKFHSMKMEEINKIIRDLWRSTYRGQDIEYIEIRSDADDGVTAADKRRTYNYRVVMIKGDTALDMRGRCSAGQKVLASLIIRLALAETFCLNCGILALDEPTTNLDRENIESLAHALVEIIKSRSRQRNFQLLVITHDEDFVELLGRSEYVENFYRIKKNMDQCSEIVKCSVSSLGSYVH
;
A
#
# COMPACT_ATOMS: atom_id res chain seq x y z
N MET A 1 -86.54 -5.13 -45.99
CA MET A 1 -87.81 -5.83 -45.69
C MET A 1 -87.78 -7.22 -46.31
N ALA A 2 -88.19 -8.22 -45.52
CA ALA A 2 -88.69 -9.57 -45.89
C ALA A 2 -87.83 -10.52 -46.76
N LYS A 3 -87.07 -11.41 -46.10
CA LYS A 3 -87.32 -12.87 -46.07
C LYS A 3 -86.28 -13.57 -45.17
N THR A 4 -86.58 -13.58 -43.88
CA THR A 4 -85.90 -14.39 -42.86
C THR A 4 -86.34 -15.85 -43.00
N LYS A 5 -85.39 -16.78 -43.17
CA LYS A 5 -85.57 -18.17 -42.72
C LYS A 5 -84.99 -18.30 -41.31
N GLU A 6 -85.69 -19.07 -40.49
CA GLU A 6 -85.71 -19.03 -39.04
C GLU A 6 -84.40 -19.50 -38.39
N LEU A 7 -83.84 -18.66 -37.51
CA LEU A 7 -83.01 -19.13 -36.39
C LEU A 7 -83.92 -19.89 -35.42
N SER A 8 -83.47 -21.06 -34.93
CA SER A 8 -84.20 -21.82 -33.91
C SER A 8 -84.48 -20.97 -32.68
N LYS A 9 -85.65 -21.17 -32.08
CA LYS A 9 -86.18 -20.38 -30.95
C LYS A 9 -85.16 -20.29 -29.80
N ASP A 10 -84.46 -21.39 -29.52
CA ASP A 10 -83.41 -21.52 -28.50
C ASP A 10 -82.20 -20.59 -28.67
N VAL A 11 -81.79 -20.28 -29.91
CA VAL A 11 -80.61 -19.43 -30.16
C VAL A 11 -80.98 -17.95 -30.02
N ARG A 12 -82.20 -17.58 -30.42
CA ARG A 12 -82.72 -16.22 -30.25
C ARG A 12 -82.94 -15.90 -28.78
N ASP A 13 -83.53 -16.81 -28.02
CA ASP A 13 -83.80 -16.62 -26.59
C ASP A 13 -82.48 -16.52 -25.79
N LYS A 14 -81.45 -17.32 -26.13
CA LYS A 14 -80.11 -17.22 -25.52
C LYS A 14 -79.37 -15.92 -25.82
N ILE A 15 -79.49 -15.38 -27.03
CA ILE A 15 -78.85 -14.10 -27.39
C ILE A 15 -79.53 -12.94 -26.64
N VAL A 16 -80.85 -13.00 -26.50
CA VAL A 16 -81.63 -11.99 -25.75
C VAL A 16 -81.31 -12.06 -24.26
N ASP A 17 -81.20 -13.25 -23.67
CA ASP A 17 -80.87 -13.42 -22.25
C ASP A 17 -79.43 -12.98 -21.93
N LEU A 18 -78.46 -13.30 -22.80
CA LEU A 18 -77.06 -12.88 -22.63
C LEU A 18 -76.86 -11.37 -22.84
N SER A 19 -77.66 -10.76 -23.72
CA SER A 19 -77.69 -9.30 -23.90
C SER A 19 -78.36 -8.60 -22.71
N LYS A 20 -79.43 -9.16 -22.12
CA LYS A 20 -80.06 -8.64 -20.90
C LYS A 20 -79.17 -8.76 -19.66
N ALA A 21 -78.24 -9.71 -19.65
CA ALA A 21 -77.21 -9.86 -18.62
C ALA A 21 -76.01 -8.88 -18.77
N GLY A 22 -76.07 -7.91 -19.68
CA GLY A 22 -75.07 -6.85 -19.83
C GLY A 22 -73.80 -7.27 -20.60
N MET A 23 -73.80 -8.41 -21.28
CA MET A 23 -72.64 -8.85 -22.07
C MET A 23 -72.65 -8.22 -23.48
N GLY A 24 -71.52 -7.62 -23.86
CA GLY A 24 -71.35 -6.99 -25.18
C GLY A 24 -71.28 -8.00 -26.34
N TYR A 25 -71.72 -7.57 -27.53
CA TYR A 25 -71.81 -8.40 -28.74
C TYR A 25 -70.50 -9.12 -29.13
N LYS A 26 -69.33 -8.56 -28.80
CA LYS A 26 -68.00 -9.19 -29.02
C LYS A 26 -67.82 -10.49 -28.21
N THR A 27 -68.33 -10.54 -26.97
CA THR A 27 -68.22 -11.71 -26.09
C THR A 27 -69.19 -12.81 -26.50
N ILE A 28 -70.39 -12.40 -26.95
CA ILE A 28 -71.42 -13.29 -27.48
C ILE A 28 -70.93 -13.94 -28.80
N ALA A 29 -70.30 -13.17 -29.69
CA ALA A 29 -69.71 -13.68 -30.93
C ALA A 29 -68.52 -14.63 -30.69
N LYS A 30 -67.70 -14.38 -29.67
CA LYS A 30 -66.56 -15.23 -29.30
C LYS A 30 -67.00 -16.60 -28.76
N GLN A 31 -68.04 -16.62 -27.91
CA GLN A 31 -68.63 -17.88 -27.43
C GLN A 31 -69.38 -18.67 -28.51
N LEU A 32 -69.97 -18.00 -29.49
CA LEU A 32 -70.67 -18.66 -30.60
C LEU A 32 -69.70 -19.14 -31.70
N GLY A 33 -68.60 -18.42 -31.95
CA GLY A 33 -67.55 -18.80 -32.91
C GLY A 33 -66.70 -20.00 -32.46
N GLU A 34 -66.47 -20.17 -31.16
CA GLU A 34 -65.67 -21.30 -30.62
C GLU A 34 -66.42 -22.64 -30.62
N LYS A 35 -67.72 -22.67 -30.90
CA LYS A 35 -68.49 -23.93 -31.01
C LYS A 35 -68.56 -24.52 -32.42
N VAL A 36 -67.90 -23.90 -33.40
CA VAL A 36 -68.13 -24.24 -34.81
C VAL A 36 -67.31 -25.42 -35.31
N ALA A 37 -66.13 -25.70 -34.73
CA ALA A 37 -65.26 -26.78 -35.22
C ALA A 37 -65.38 -28.12 -34.46
N HIS A 38 -66.06 -28.18 -33.30
CA HIS A 38 -66.20 -29.39 -32.46
C HIS A 38 -64.88 -30.13 -32.09
N GLU A 39 -63.72 -29.50 -32.18
CA GLU A 39 -62.41 -30.11 -31.88
C GLU A 39 -61.83 -29.62 -30.55
N THR A 40 -61.24 -30.52 -29.76
CA THR A 40 -60.61 -30.22 -28.45
C THR A 40 -59.25 -29.54 -28.57
N ASP A 41 -58.55 -29.75 -29.68
CA ASP A 41 -57.21 -29.22 -29.98
C ASP A 41 -57.16 -28.67 -31.41
N VAL A 42 -57.05 -27.35 -31.55
CA VAL A 42 -56.88 -26.70 -32.86
C VAL A 42 -55.40 -26.38 -33.07
N ARG A 43 -54.80 -27.00 -34.08
CA ARG A 43 -53.40 -26.74 -34.48
C ARG A 43 -53.37 -25.73 -35.62
N ALA A 44 -52.44 -24.79 -35.53
CA ALA A 44 -52.18 -23.82 -36.59
C ALA A 44 -50.68 -23.76 -36.88
N GLN A 45 -50.33 -23.46 -38.13
CA GLN A 45 -48.95 -23.27 -38.53
C GLN A 45 -48.83 -22.06 -39.45
N ILE A 46 -47.90 -21.18 -39.12
CA ILE A 46 -47.55 -20.02 -39.93
C ILE A 46 -46.17 -20.27 -40.52
N ARG A 47 -46.06 -20.19 -41.85
CA ARG A 47 -44.79 -20.23 -42.57
C ARG A 47 -44.58 -18.89 -43.23
N LEU A 48 -43.45 -18.27 -42.95
CA LEU A 48 -43.03 -16.99 -43.51
C LEU A 48 -41.73 -17.20 -44.28
N GLN A 49 -41.66 -16.70 -45.51
CA GLN A 49 -40.41 -16.64 -46.27
C GLN A 49 -40.07 -15.17 -46.49
N LEU A 50 -38.84 -14.79 -46.17
CA LEU A 50 -38.34 -13.43 -46.30
C LEU A 50 -36.92 -13.42 -46.88
N ARG A 51 -36.49 -12.28 -47.41
CA ARG A 51 -35.09 -12.02 -47.74
C ARG A 51 -34.48 -11.21 -46.61
N ASP A 52 -33.32 -11.64 -46.12
CA ASP A 52 -32.62 -10.90 -45.06
C ASP A 52 -31.89 -9.65 -45.62
N MET A 53 -31.22 -8.89 -44.75
CA MET A 53 -30.45 -7.71 -45.14
C MET A 53 -29.33 -7.98 -46.17
N ASN A 54 -28.88 -9.23 -46.29
CA ASN A 54 -27.86 -9.65 -47.25
C ASN A 54 -28.48 -10.19 -48.55
N GLY A 55 -29.81 -10.26 -48.65
CA GLY A 55 -30.56 -10.77 -49.80
C GLY A 55 -30.79 -12.29 -49.80
N GLU A 56 -30.35 -13.00 -48.75
CA GLU A 56 -30.49 -14.46 -48.62
C GLU A 56 -31.92 -14.85 -48.25
N LEU A 57 -32.40 -15.97 -48.79
CA LEU A 57 -33.74 -16.48 -48.48
C LEU A 57 -33.75 -17.19 -47.12
N VAL A 58 -34.60 -16.69 -46.22
CA VAL A 58 -34.86 -17.26 -44.89
C VAL A 58 -36.30 -17.72 -44.83
N ALA A 59 -36.51 -18.99 -44.52
CA ALA A 59 -37.84 -19.54 -44.27
C ALA A 59 -38.01 -19.80 -42.76
N VAL A 60 -39.06 -19.25 -42.17
CA VAL A 60 -39.37 -19.37 -40.74
C VAL A 60 -40.73 -20.02 -40.58
N GLN A 61 -40.78 -21.07 -39.77
CA GLN A 61 -42.00 -21.79 -39.45
C GLN A 61 -42.29 -21.68 -37.96
N ARG A 62 -43.50 -21.28 -37.61
CA ARG A 62 -44.00 -21.27 -36.23
C ARG A 62 -45.28 -22.08 -36.15
N SER A 63 -45.29 -23.07 -35.27
CA SER A 63 -46.47 -23.90 -35.00
C SER A 63 -47.15 -23.44 -33.71
N MET A 64 -48.47 -23.51 -33.67
CA MET A 64 -49.31 -23.05 -32.56
C MET A 64 -50.38 -24.11 -32.27
N LEU A 65 -50.78 -24.21 -31.01
CA LEU A 65 -51.81 -25.14 -30.53
C LEU A 65 -52.74 -24.38 -29.59
N CYS A 66 -54.03 -24.42 -29.86
CA CYS A 66 -55.06 -23.96 -28.95
C CYS A 66 -55.84 -25.16 -28.43
N SER A 67 -55.73 -25.45 -27.14
CA SER A 67 -56.39 -26.59 -26.48
C SER A 67 -57.54 -26.10 -25.61
N GLN A 68 -58.71 -26.72 -25.72
CA GLN A 68 -59.86 -26.42 -24.88
C GLN A 68 -59.85 -27.31 -23.62
N LYS A 69 -59.61 -26.72 -22.46
CA LYS A 69 -59.67 -27.41 -21.15
C LYS A 69 -60.88 -26.91 -20.37
N GLY A 70 -62.01 -27.62 -20.50
CA GLY A 70 -63.27 -27.23 -19.86
C GLY A 70 -63.84 -25.93 -20.46
N LYS A 71 -64.10 -24.91 -19.64
CA LYS A 71 -64.58 -23.58 -20.09
C LYS A 71 -63.48 -22.60 -20.50
N LYS A 72 -62.19 -22.97 -20.38
CA LYS A 72 -61.05 -22.10 -20.70
C LYS A 72 -60.27 -22.65 -21.90
N THR A 73 -59.93 -21.76 -22.84
CA THR A 73 -59.04 -22.05 -23.97
C THR A 73 -57.60 -21.69 -23.59
N GLU A 74 -56.66 -22.62 -23.82
CA GLU A 74 -55.23 -22.46 -23.53
C GLU A 74 -54.44 -22.40 -24.85
N PHE A 75 -53.85 -21.24 -25.15
CA PHE A 75 -53.07 -21.01 -26.36
C PHE A 75 -51.57 -21.22 -26.10
N LYS A 76 -50.92 -22.07 -26.90
CA LYS A 76 -49.49 -22.39 -26.81
C LYS A 76 -48.80 -22.21 -28.16
N THR A 77 -47.62 -21.61 -28.14
CA THR A 77 -46.71 -21.60 -29.29
C THR A 77 -45.74 -22.77 -29.15
N LEU A 78 -45.70 -23.66 -30.14
CA LEU A 78 -44.80 -24.81 -30.21
C LEU A 78 -43.44 -24.41 -30.83
N GLU A 79 -42.49 -25.35 -30.89
CA GLU A 79 -41.15 -25.10 -31.45
C GLU A 79 -41.22 -24.58 -32.90
N GLY A 80 -40.35 -23.59 -33.17
CA GLY A 80 -40.22 -22.99 -34.48
C GLY A 80 -38.93 -23.43 -35.18
N ALA A 81 -38.95 -23.45 -36.51
CA ALA A 81 -37.79 -23.80 -37.33
C ALA A 81 -37.40 -22.61 -38.20
N ILE A 82 -36.10 -22.35 -38.32
CA ILE A 82 -35.53 -21.39 -39.27
C ILE A 82 -34.67 -22.16 -40.26
N THR A 83 -34.92 -21.98 -41.55
CA THR A 83 -34.14 -22.60 -42.63
C THR A 83 -33.46 -21.51 -43.45
N ARG A 84 -32.14 -21.60 -43.59
CA ARG A 84 -31.33 -20.72 -44.46
C ARG A 84 -30.75 -21.53 -45.61
N ILE A 85 -30.58 -20.89 -46.77
CA ILE A 85 -29.92 -21.49 -47.92
C ILE A 85 -28.50 -20.92 -47.98
N LYS A 86 -27.50 -21.71 -47.57
CA LYS A 86 -26.08 -21.32 -47.64
C LYS A 86 -25.39 -22.17 -48.72
N HIS A 87 -24.79 -21.52 -49.71
CA HIS A 87 -24.04 -22.18 -50.79
C HIS A 87 -24.82 -23.29 -51.53
N GLY A 88 -26.14 -23.16 -51.67
CA GLY A 88 -27.00 -24.14 -52.34
C GLY A 88 -27.54 -25.25 -51.42
N GLU A 89 -27.08 -25.36 -50.17
CA GLU A 89 -27.58 -26.34 -49.20
C GLU A 89 -28.56 -25.69 -48.19
N LYS A 90 -29.64 -26.42 -47.87
CA LYS A 90 -30.65 -26.00 -46.89
C LYS A 90 -30.17 -26.37 -45.48
N VAL A 91 -29.80 -25.38 -44.69
CA VAL A 91 -29.44 -25.54 -43.27
C VAL A 91 -30.66 -25.17 -42.42
N SER A 92 -31.32 -26.17 -41.81
CA SER A 92 -32.44 -25.97 -40.88
C SER A 92 -31.97 -26.00 -39.43
N LEU A 93 -32.25 -24.94 -38.68
CA LEU A 93 -32.00 -24.83 -37.24
C LEU A 93 -33.35 -24.90 -36.51
N SER A 94 -33.61 -26.00 -35.80
CA SER A 94 -34.71 -26.07 -34.83
C SER A 94 -34.31 -25.31 -33.58
N THR A 95 -35.04 -24.26 -33.23
CA THR A 95 -34.61 -23.29 -32.21
C THR A 95 -35.77 -22.94 -31.27
N LYS A 96 -35.49 -22.66 -29.99
CA LYS A 96 -36.52 -22.24 -29.04
C LYS A 96 -37.17 -20.91 -29.48
N CYS A 97 -38.46 -20.72 -29.18
CA CYS A 97 -39.24 -19.55 -29.65
C CYS A 97 -38.62 -18.17 -29.35
N ALA A 98 -37.88 -18.03 -28.23
CA ALA A 98 -37.21 -16.79 -27.84
C ALA A 98 -35.97 -16.47 -28.69
N GLU A 99 -35.29 -17.49 -29.21
CA GLU A 99 -34.12 -17.37 -30.09
C GLU A 99 -34.57 -17.08 -31.52
N VAL A 100 -35.67 -17.70 -31.97
CA VAL A 100 -36.33 -17.37 -33.25
C VAL A 100 -36.69 -15.88 -33.32
N GLY A 101 -37.20 -15.30 -32.23
CA GLY A 101 -37.51 -13.87 -32.16
C GLY A 101 -36.28 -12.97 -32.29
N LYS A 102 -35.14 -13.35 -31.72
CA LYS A 102 -33.88 -12.58 -31.84
C LYS A 102 -33.32 -12.66 -33.26
N GLU A 103 -33.32 -13.84 -33.86
CA GLU A 103 -32.85 -14.04 -35.24
C GLU A 103 -33.73 -13.29 -36.25
N MET A 104 -35.05 -13.23 -36.03
CA MET A 104 -35.96 -12.44 -36.87
C MET A 104 -35.64 -10.93 -36.84
N ILE A 105 -35.34 -10.37 -35.67
CA ILE A 105 -34.94 -8.96 -35.51
C ILE A 105 -33.64 -8.68 -36.27
N THR A 106 -32.67 -9.59 -36.18
CA THR A 106 -31.39 -9.50 -36.90
C THR A 106 -31.58 -9.61 -38.41
N ALA A 107 -32.39 -10.56 -38.88
CA ALA A 107 -32.65 -10.79 -40.30
C ALA A 107 -33.38 -9.62 -40.96
N LEU A 108 -34.36 -9.02 -40.27
CA LEU A 108 -35.12 -7.86 -40.74
C LEU A 108 -34.39 -6.52 -40.53
N GLY A 109 -33.32 -6.47 -39.72
CA GLY A 109 -32.53 -5.26 -39.53
C GLY A 109 -33.21 -4.14 -38.74
N VAL A 110 -34.28 -4.45 -38.00
CA VAL A 110 -35.07 -3.46 -37.24
C VAL A 110 -35.18 -3.86 -35.77
N SER A 111 -35.30 -2.90 -34.86
CA SER A 111 -35.43 -3.18 -33.43
C SER A 111 -36.78 -3.82 -33.09
N LYS A 112 -36.84 -4.58 -31.99
CA LYS A 112 -38.11 -5.15 -31.48
C LYS A 112 -39.16 -4.06 -31.24
N ALA A 113 -38.74 -2.90 -30.75
CA ALA A 113 -39.62 -1.80 -30.44
C ALA A 113 -40.22 -1.17 -31.71
N VAL A 114 -39.43 -1.08 -32.79
CA VAL A 114 -39.90 -0.64 -34.12
C VAL A 114 -40.90 -1.66 -34.69
N LEU A 115 -40.63 -2.95 -34.59
CA LEU A 115 -41.57 -4.00 -35.03
C LEU A 115 -42.92 -3.92 -34.33
N ASN A 116 -42.92 -3.75 -33.00
CA ASN A 116 -44.15 -3.79 -32.20
C ASN A 116 -44.91 -2.46 -32.17
N ASN A 117 -44.21 -1.32 -32.06
CA ASN A 117 -44.84 -0.01 -31.86
C ASN A 117 -45.03 0.79 -33.16
N VAL A 118 -44.34 0.43 -34.25
CA VAL A 118 -44.35 1.18 -35.51
C VAL A 118 -44.91 0.34 -36.67
N ILE A 119 -44.31 -0.83 -36.93
CA ILE A 119 -44.65 -1.67 -38.09
C ILE A 119 -45.96 -2.45 -37.89
N PHE A 120 -46.04 -3.30 -36.85
CA PHE A 120 -47.20 -4.16 -36.55
C PHE A 120 -47.95 -3.68 -35.30
N CYS A 121 -48.12 -2.36 -35.16
CA CYS A 121 -48.83 -1.79 -34.03
C CYS A 121 -50.34 -2.03 -34.16
N HIS A 122 -50.92 -2.60 -33.11
CA HIS A 122 -52.33 -2.96 -33.02
C HIS A 122 -53.24 -1.71 -32.98
N GLN A 123 -54.44 -1.78 -33.54
CA GLN A 123 -55.40 -0.66 -33.60
C GLN A 123 -55.61 0.03 -32.24
N GLU A 124 -55.82 -0.75 -31.17
CA GLU A 124 -56.03 -0.24 -29.80
C GLU A 124 -54.81 0.50 -29.20
N GLU A 125 -53.59 0.18 -29.67
CA GLU A 125 -52.34 0.80 -29.19
C GLU A 125 -51.83 1.91 -30.12
N SER A 126 -52.50 2.16 -31.24
CA SER A 126 -52.06 3.08 -32.30
C SER A 126 -51.84 4.51 -31.82
N ASN A 127 -52.59 4.95 -30.81
CA ASN A 127 -52.54 6.31 -30.25
C ASN A 127 -51.42 6.53 -29.20
N TRP A 128 -50.48 5.58 -29.05
CA TRP A 128 -49.38 5.70 -28.10
C TRP A 128 -48.50 6.97 -28.25
N PRO A 129 -48.32 7.61 -29.43
CA PRO A 129 -47.54 8.85 -29.53
C PRO A 129 -48.11 10.01 -28.70
N LEU A 130 -49.38 9.93 -28.29
CA LEU A 130 -50.06 10.92 -27.45
C LEU A 130 -50.27 10.44 -26.00
N SER A 131 -49.59 9.37 -25.61
CA SER A 131 -49.61 8.81 -24.25
C SER A 131 -48.88 9.70 -23.23
N GLU A 132 -48.94 9.34 -21.94
CA GLU A 132 -48.31 10.14 -20.90
C GLU A 132 -46.78 10.19 -21.03
N GLY A 133 -46.17 11.32 -20.64
CA GLY A 133 -44.73 11.57 -20.86
C GLY A 133 -43.81 10.43 -20.40
N LYS A 134 -44.14 9.73 -19.31
CA LYS A 134 -43.36 8.56 -18.85
C LYS A 134 -43.49 7.33 -19.78
N GLN A 135 -44.70 7.02 -20.23
CA GLN A 135 -44.94 5.88 -21.15
C GLN A 135 -44.39 6.18 -22.55
N LEU A 136 -44.58 7.41 -23.01
CA LEU A 136 -44.07 7.92 -24.27
C LEU A 136 -42.54 7.87 -24.33
N LYS A 137 -41.89 8.31 -23.24
CA LYS A 137 -40.44 8.24 -23.09
C LYS A 137 -39.90 6.82 -23.21
N VAL A 138 -40.52 5.85 -22.53
CA VAL A 138 -40.06 4.46 -22.59
C VAL A 138 -40.14 3.94 -24.03
N LYS A 139 -41.23 4.22 -24.76
CA LYS A 139 -41.38 3.81 -26.16
C LYS A 139 -40.35 4.46 -27.09
N PHE A 140 -40.09 5.76 -26.95
CA PHE A 140 -39.04 6.43 -27.73
C PHE A 140 -37.64 5.91 -27.37
N ASP A 141 -37.27 5.81 -26.10
CA ASP A 141 -35.96 5.31 -25.66
C ASP A 141 -35.69 3.87 -26.18
N GLU A 142 -36.74 3.05 -26.28
CA GLU A 142 -36.68 1.71 -26.89
C GLU A 142 -36.57 1.75 -28.42
N ILE A 143 -37.28 2.64 -29.11
CA ILE A 143 -37.21 2.81 -30.57
C ILE A 143 -35.82 3.29 -31.00
N PHE A 144 -35.28 4.32 -30.33
CA PHE A 144 -33.93 4.83 -30.55
C PHE A 144 -32.83 3.82 -30.16
N SER A 145 -33.19 2.71 -29.50
CA SER A 145 -32.25 1.69 -28.98
C SER A 145 -31.16 2.27 -28.06
N ALA A 146 -31.40 3.46 -27.50
CA ALA A 146 -30.47 4.17 -26.63
C ALA A 146 -30.29 3.47 -25.27
N THR A 147 -31.22 2.62 -24.87
CA THR A 147 -31.19 1.86 -23.61
C THR A 147 -29.93 1.02 -23.40
N ARG A 148 -29.30 0.49 -24.47
CA ARG A 148 -28.02 -0.25 -24.37
C ARG A 148 -26.86 0.69 -24.01
N TYR A 149 -26.79 1.83 -24.68
CA TYR A 149 -25.74 2.82 -24.47
C TYR A 149 -25.90 3.54 -23.12
N ILE A 150 -27.14 3.78 -22.69
CA ILE A 150 -27.45 4.31 -21.35
C ILE A 150 -26.97 3.34 -20.25
N LYS A 151 -27.18 2.02 -20.42
CA LYS A 151 -26.63 1.01 -19.49
C LYS A 151 -25.11 0.99 -19.49
N ALA A 152 -24.47 1.18 -20.65
CA ALA A 152 -23.02 1.29 -20.74
C ALA A 152 -22.48 2.53 -19.99
N LEU A 153 -23.12 3.69 -20.15
CA LEU A 153 -22.82 4.90 -19.38
C LEU A 153 -22.97 4.67 -17.86
N GLU A 154 -24.00 3.94 -17.44
CA GLU A 154 -24.23 3.61 -16.03
C GLU A 154 -23.15 2.68 -15.47
N MET A 155 -22.72 1.67 -16.24
CA MET A 155 -21.60 0.82 -15.87
C MET A 155 -20.28 1.60 -15.78
N LEU A 156 -19.98 2.46 -16.77
CA LEU A 156 -18.79 3.32 -16.76
C LEU A 156 -18.76 4.22 -15.51
N ARG A 157 -19.91 4.79 -15.15
CA ARG A 157 -20.07 5.61 -13.94
C ARG A 157 -19.80 4.79 -12.67
N GLN A 158 -20.38 3.59 -12.54
CA GLN A 158 -20.18 2.74 -11.36
C GLN A 158 -18.72 2.30 -11.21
N VAL A 159 -18.05 1.95 -12.32
CA VAL A 159 -16.62 1.58 -12.32
C VAL A 159 -15.77 2.77 -11.89
N ARG A 160 -16.02 3.96 -12.45
CA ARG A 160 -15.33 5.20 -12.06
C ARG A 160 -15.51 5.52 -10.58
N GLN A 161 -16.73 5.36 -10.04
CA GLN A 161 -16.99 5.64 -8.62
C GLN A 161 -16.19 4.70 -7.70
N LYS A 162 -16.14 3.41 -8.03
CA LYS A 162 -15.32 2.42 -7.30
C LYS A 162 -13.83 2.73 -7.40
N GLN A 163 -13.32 3.01 -8.60
CA GLN A 163 -11.91 3.36 -8.80
C GLN A 163 -11.55 4.69 -8.12
N SER A 164 -12.45 5.67 -8.10
CA SER A 164 -12.23 6.95 -7.39
C SER A 164 -12.13 6.75 -5.88
N GLN A 165 -12.89 5.81 -5.32
CA GLN A 165 -12.76 5.42 -3.91
C GLN A 165 -11.41 4.74 -3.65
N GLN A 166 -10.99 3.80 -4.50
CA GLN A 166 -9.68 3.16 -4.42
C GLN A 166 -8.52 4.17 -4.48
N VAL A 167 -8.61 5.19 -5.35
CA VAL A 167 -7.60 6.27 -5.40
C VAL A 167 -7.49 7.01 -4.07
N ARG A 168 -8.60 7.27 -3.36
CA ARG A 168 -8.57 7.91 -2.03
C ARG A 168 -7.92 7.00 -0.97
N GLU A 169 -8.23 5.71 -1.02
CA GLU A 169 -7.62 4.70 -0.14
C GLU A 169 -6.11 4.63 -0.38
N TYR A 170 -5.68 4.56 -1.65
CA TYR A 170 -4.26 4.57 -2.02
C TYR A 170 -3.57 5.88 -1.64
N GLN A 171 -4.20 7.04 -1.82
CA GLN A 171 -3.65 8.33 -1.37
C GLN A 171 -3.40 8.33 0.14
N THR A 172 -4.31 7.76 0.92
CA THR A 172 -4.17 7.67 2.38
C THR A 172 -3.03 6.73 2.76
N ALA A 173 -2.97 5.54 2.16
CA ALA A 173 -1.87 4.59 2.38
C ALA A 173 -0.50 5.16 1.96
N LEU A 174 -0.47 5.93 0.88
CA LEU A 174 0.75 6.54 0.33
C LEU A 174 1.30 7.64 1.23
N LYS A 175 0.46 8.35 2.01
CA LYS A 175 0.92 9.26 3.07
C LYS A 175 1.72 8.50 4.13
N PHE A 176 1.21 7.36 4.60
CA PHE A 176 1.90 6.51 5.59
C PHE A 176 3.20 5.91 5.04
N LEU A 177 3.17 5.39 3.80
CA LEU A 177 4.36 4.86 3.13
C LEU A 177 5.42 5.94 2.86
N LYS A 178 5.00 7.19 2.59
CA LYS A 178 5.91 8.33 2.43
C LYS A 178 6.66 8.62 3.74
N GLN A 179 5.95 8.64 4.87
CA GLN A 179 6.56 8.82 6.19
C GLN A 179 7.55 7.68 6.49
N ASN A 180 7.18 6.42 6.20
CA ASN A 180 8.08 5.28 6.39
C ASN A 180 9.33 5.36 5.48
N LYS A 181 9.18 5.83 4.24
CA LYS A 181 10.29 6.08 3.32
C LYS A 181 11.23 7.14 3.88
N GLU A 182 10.70 8.29 4.30
CA GLU A 182 11.49 9.41 4.84
C GLU A 182 12.25 8.97 6.10
N LYS A 183 11.57 8.28 7.02
CA LYS A 183 12.21 7.72 8.22
C LYS A 183 13.27 6.66 7.91
N SER A 184 13.04 5.79 6.92
CA SER A 184 14.04 4.81 6.46
C SER A 184 15.29 5.49 5.88
N LEU A 185 15.12 6.59 5.14
CA LEU A 185 16.25 7.39 4.62
C LEU A 185 17.01 8.10 5.75
N GLU A 186 16.30 8.68 6.71
CA GLU A 186 16.91 9.32 7.89
C GLU A 186 17.74 8.32 8.70
N ILE A 187 17.22 7.11 8.95
CA ILE A 187 17.96 6.05 9.65
C ILE A 187 19.20 5.63 8.85
N LYS A 188 19.12 5.54 7.51
CA LYS A 188 20.28 5.24 6.66
C LYS A 188 21.35 6.32 6.71
N ASP A 189 20.96 7.60 6.70
CA ASP A 189 21.90 8.71 6.80
C ASP A 189 22.56 8.76 8.20
N ASN A 190 21.78 8.54 9.26
CA ASN A 190 22.30 8.42 10.62
C ASN A 190 23.27 7.24 10.76
N LEU A 191 22.95 6.09 10.17
CA LEU A 191 23.84 4.92 10.12
C LEU A 191 25.18 5.28 9.45
N ARG A 192 25.14 5.91 8.28
CA ARG A 192 26.34 6.35 7.55
C ARG A 192 27.17 7.34 8.37
N GLY A 193 26.51 8.27 9.05
CA GLY A 193 27.16 9.22 9.97
C GLY A 193 27.91 8.51 11.10
N LYS A 194 27.27 7.54 11.76
CA LYS A 194 27.89 6.77 12.85
C LYS A 194 28.98 5.82 12.38
N GLU A 195 28.84 5.19 11.21
CA GLU A 195 29.90 4.37 10.60
C GLU A 195 31.15 5.21 10.31
N THR A 196 30.98 6.47 9.87
CA THR A 196 32.09 7.41 9.65
C THR A 196 32.76 7.81 10.97
N GLN A 197 31.98 8.08 12.03
CA GLN A 197 32.52 8.39 13.37
C GLN A 197 33.26 7.21 13.99
N LEU A 198 32.77 5.98 13.78
CA LEU A 198 33.44 4.76 14.24
C LEU A 198 34.78 4.57 13.52
N ALA A 199 34.85 4.83 12.20
CA ALA A 199 36.08 4.75 11.44
C ALA A 199 37.13 5.74 11.97
N ALA A 200 36.75 7.00 12.18
CA ALA A 200 37.64 8.03 12.75
C ALA A 200 38.11 7.66 14.18
N SER A 201 37.22 7.09 15.00
CA SER A 201 37.59 6.63 16.36
C SER A 201 38.53 5.42 16.34
N LYS A 202 38.38 4.51 15.36
CA LYS A 202 39.31 3.37 15.14
C LYS A 202 40.70 3.85 14.75
N GLU A 203 40.79 4.87 13.93
CA GLU A 203 42.06 5.49 13.55
C GLU A 203 42.74 6.20 14.73
N ASN A 204 41.97 6.90 15.56
CA ASN A 204 42.47 7.54 16.77
C ASN A 204 43.02 6.54 17.80
N VAL A 205 42.31 5.42 18.05
CA VAL A 205 42.81 4.34 18.93
C VAL A 205 44.14 3.77 18.43
N LYS A 206 44.26 3.53 17.12
CA LYS A 206 45.51 3.06 16.50
C LYS A 206 46.65 4.06 16.70
N SER A 207 46.39 5.35 16.58
CA SER A 207 47.38 6.40 16.84
C SER A 207 47.85 6.40 18.30
N ILE A 208 46.93 6.23 19.26
CA ILE A 208 47.26 6.18 20.70
C ILE A 208 48.07 4.92 21.03
N GLU A 209 47.71 3.76 20.46
CA GLU A 209 48.44 2.49 20.65
C GLU A 209 49.89 2.60 20.16
N ASN A 210 50.10 3.19 18.97
CA ASN A 210 51.44 3.41 18.41
C ASN A 210 52.32 4.33 19.30
N GLN A 211 51.72 5.24 20.08
CA GLN A 211 52.46 6.10 21.02
C GLN A 211 52.75 5.41 22.36
N LEU A 212 51.93 4.44 22.76
CA LEU A 212 52.00 3.76 24.06
C LEU A 212 53.10 2.69 24.12
N GLU A 213 53.37 2.03 23.00
CA GLU A 213 54.35 0.95 22.85
C GLU A 213 55.81 1.37 23.16
N PRO A 214 56.36 2.46 22.58
CA PRO A 214 57.72 2.90 22.90
C PRO A 214 57.87 3.39 24.36
N LEU A 215 56.83 4.01 24.93
CA LEU A 215 56.84 4.48 26.32
C LEU A 215 56.83 3.32 27.34
N LYS A 216 56.05 2.26 27.08
CA LYS A 216 56.03 1.04 27.90
C LYS A 216 57.40 0.34 27.92
N ASN A 217 58.04 0.22 26.75
CA ASN A 217 59.36 -0.41 26.65
C ASN A 217 60.42 0.37 27.43
N ARG A 218 60.38 1.72 27.37
CA ARG A 218 61.29 2.58 28.12
C ARG A 218 61.06 2.53 29.65
N SER A 219 59.80 2.44 30.08
CA SER A 219 59.44 2.30 31.51
C SER A 219 59.90 0.96 32.10
N LEU A 220 59.76 -0.15 31.36
CA LEU A 220 60.22 -1.49 31.78
C LEU A 220 61.74 -1.55 31.98
N ASP A 221 62.52 -0.89 31.13
CA ASP A 221 63.98 -0.82 31.26
C ASP A 221 64.39 -0.06 32.52
N ILE A 222 63.73 1.07 32.83
CA ILE A 222 64.01 1.85 34.04
C ILE A 222 63.60 1.07 35.30
N GLN A 223 62.47 0.36 35.28
CA GLN A 223 62.01 -0.47 36.39
C GLN A 223 62.97 -1.62 36.71
N LYS A 224 63.50 -2.30 35.68
CA LYS A 224 64.55 -3.32 35.86
C LYS A 224 65.78 -2.76 36.57
N ASN A 225 66.20 -1.55 36.23
CA ASN A 225 67.37 -0.90 36.84
C ASN A 225 67.10 -0.45 38.28
N LEU A 226 65.92 0.08 38.60
CA LEU A 226 65.53 0.45 39.98
C LEU A 226 65.41 -0.77 40.91
N SER A 227 64.91 -1.90 40.41
CA SER A 227 64.80 -3.14 41.21
C SER A 227 66.16 -3.73 41.62
N LYS A 228 67.20 -3.54 40.81
CA LYS A 228 68.59 -3.92 41.16
C LYS A 228 69.13 -3.06 42.30
N VAL A 229 68.81 -1.76 42.31
CA VAL A 229 69.22 -0.83 43.37
C VAL A 229 68.55 -1.16 44.70
N MET A 230 67.25 -1.46 44.72
CA MET A 230 66.53 -1.81 45.97
C MET A 230 67.05 -3.11 46.61
N LYS A 231 67.51 -4.09 45.81
CA LYS A 231 68.10 -5.33 46.34
C LYS A 231 69.44 -5.08 47.05
N LEU A 232 70.25 -4.16 46.53
CA LEU A 232 71.53 -3.77 47.14
C LEU A 232 71.32 -2.97 48.44
N ASP A 233 70.33 -2.05 48.46
CA ASP A 233 70.00 -1.22 49.64
C ASP A 233 69.45 -2.05 50.83
N ASN A 234 68.56 -3.01 50.56
CA ASN A 234 68.02 -3.89 51.59
C ASN A 234 69.09 -4.80 52.23
N GLN A 235 70.12 -5.19 51.45
CA GLN A 235 71.24 -5.99 51.97
C GLN A 235 72.14 -5.19 52.90
N ILE A 236 72.34 -3.89 52.64
CA ILE A 236 73.14 -3.00 53.48
C ILE A 236 72.42 -2.70 54.81
N ASN A 237 71.12 -2.42 54.78
CA ASN A 237 70.33 -2.09 55.98
C ASN A 237 70.19 -3.27 56.97
N ALA A 238 70.14 -4.51 56.47
CA ALA A 238 70.09 -5.70 57.31
C ALA A 238 71.41 -5.93 58.07
N LEU A 239 72.55 -5.59 57.47
CA LEU A 239 73.87 -5.71 58.09
C LEU A 239 74.11 -4.62 59.16
N ASP A 240 73.64 -3.38 58.95
CA ASP A 240 73.76 -2.27 59.92
C ASP A 240 72.92 -2.51 61.20
N SER A 241 71.69 -3.03 61.04
CA SER A 241 70.79 -3.32 62.16
C SER A 241 71.36 -4.40 63.09
N ARG A 242 72.03 -5.41 62.52
CA ARG A 242 72.68 -6.50 63.26
C ARG A 242 73.88 -6.02 64.08
N LYS A 243 74.63 -5.03 63.58
CA LYS A 243 75.77 -4.44 64.29
C LYS A 243 75.34 -3.66 65.54
N LYS A 244 74.31 -2.82 65.43
CA LYS A 244 73.82 -1.96 66.53
C LYS A 244 73.24 -2.73 67.72
N LEU A 245 72.63 -3.88 67.48
CA LEU A 245 72.08 -4.73 68.55
C LEU A 245 73.20 -5.39 69.38
N MET A 246 74.29 -5.81 68.73
CA MET A 246 75.43 -6.46 69.39
C MET A 246 76.29 -5.49 70.22
N GLU A 247 76.32 -4.20 69.87
CA GLU A 247 77.04 -3.16 70.63
C GLU A 247 76.33 -2.83 71.96
N LYS A 248 74.99 -2.83 71.96
CA LYS A 248 74.17 -2.49 73.14
C LYS A 248 74.19 -3.57 74.22
N ASP A 249 74.10 -4.84 73.81
CA ASP A 249 74.11 -5.98 74.73
C ASP A 249 75.46 -6.17 75.47
N ASN A 250 76.57 -5.68 74.88
CA ASN A 250 77.90 -5.76 75.51
C ASN A 250 78.09 -4.70 76.61
N GLN A 251 77.43 -3.55 76.50
CA GLN A 251 77.45 -2.50 77.53
C GLN A 251 76.66 -2.91 78.79
N ASP A 252 75.49 -3.54 78.63
CA ASP A 252 74.62 -3.94 79.76
C ASP A 252 75.22 -5.05 80.66
N LEU A 253 76.23 -5.77 80.16
CA LEU A 253 76.91 -6.88 80.86
C LEU A 253 78.15 -6.43 81.64
N GLU A 254 78.78 -5.30 81.28
CA GLU A 254 79.91 -4.72 82.03
C GLU A 254 79.47 -4.06 83.35
N GLU A 255 78.23 -3.58 83.45
CA GLU A 255 77.74 -2.81 84.62
C GLU A 255 77.33 -3.67 85.84
N LYS A 256 77.27 -5.00 85.75
CA LYS A 256 76.68 -5.88 86.79
C LYS A 256 77.66 -6.80 87.54
N MET A 257 78.98 -6.67 87.36
CA MET A 257 79.94 -7.61 87.96
C MET A 257 80.64 -7.05 89.23
N GLU A 258 80.44 -7.68 90.39
CA GLU A 258 81.03 -7.26 91.69
C GLU A 258 82.26 -8.07 92.14
N GLN A 259 82.60 -9.22 91.55
CA GLN A 259 83.91 -9.89 91.78
C GLN A 259 84.41 -10.64 90.54
N VAL A 260 85.63 -10.31 90.13
CA VAL A 260 86.34 -10.90 88.97
C VAL A 260 87.33 -11.96 89.47
N PHE A 261 87.22 -13.17 88.93
CA PHE A 261 88.15 -14.27 89.20
C PHE A 261 89.55 -13.95 88.62
N GLN A 262 90.61 -14.15 89.40
CA GLN A 262 91.98 -13.70 89.08
C GLN A 262 92.93 -14.80 88.54
N GLY A 263 92.40 -15.98 88.16
CA GLY A 263 93.18 -17.03 87.49
C GLY A 263 93.19 -16.90 85.96
N SER A 264 93.92 -17.80 85.27
CA SER A 264 94.00 -17.83 83.80
C SER A 264 92.68 -18.25 83.13
N ASP A 265 92.45 -17.81 81.88
CA ASP A 265 91.24 -18.13 81.09
C ASP A 265 91.08 -19.63 80.81
N GLU A 266 92.14 -20.43 80.95
CA GLU A 266 92.05 -21.89 80.82
C GLU A 266 91.54 -22.56 82.10
N GLU A 267 92.05 -22.20 83.29
CA GLU A 267 91.74 -22.91 84.54
C GLU A 267 90.33 -22.62 85.08
N LEU A 268 89.84 -21.37 84.97
CA LEU A 268 88.47 -21.02 85.35
C LEU A 268 87.45 -21.67 84.40
N ASN A 269 87.81 -21.75 83.12
CA ASN A 269 86.98 -22.28 82.07
C ASN A 269 86.92 -23.80 82.14
N GLU A 270 87.98 -24.49 82.56
CA GLU A 270 87.98 -25.96 82.69
C GLU A 270 87.06 -26.44 83.83
N MET A 271 87.17 -25.85 85.02
CA MET A 271 86.43 -26.32 86.21
C MET A 271 84.94 -26.00 86.13
N TYR A 272 84.61 -24.83 85.57
CA TYR A 272 83.25 -24.41 85.31
C TYR A 272 82.64 -25.05 84.07
N GLN A 273 83.36 -25.15 82.94
CA GLN A 273 82.83 -25.87 81.78
C GLN A 273 82.58 -27.34 82.11
N ASN A 274 83.43 -28.00 82.89
CA ASN A 274 83.21 -29.42 83.16
C ASN A 274 81.97 -29.66 84.02
N HIS A 275 81.70 -28.81 85.02
CA HIS A 275 80.52 -29.00 85.86
C HIS A 275 79.24 -28.42 85.24
N GLN A 276 79.31 -27.21 84.67
CA GLN A 276 78.18 -26.55 84.03
C GLN A 276 77.77 -27.15 82.69
N LYS A 277 78.70 -27.68 81.88
CA LYS A 277 78.28 -28.46 80.71
C LYS A 277 77.41 -29.62 81.17
N THR A 278 77.79 -30.32 82.23
CA THR A 278 77.09 -31.56 82.62
C THR A 278 75.68 -31.31 83.16
N VAL A 279 75.49 -30.33 84.06
CA VAL A 279 74.16 -30.06 84.66
C VAL A 279 73.26 -29.31 83.68
N ARG A 280 73.76 -28.24 83.05
CA ARG A 280 72.96 -27.49 82.09
C ARG A 280 72.71 -28.21 80.80
N GLU A 281 73.60 -29.05 80.29
CA GLU A 281 73.23 -29.91 79.14
C GLU A 281 72.05 -30.77 79.51
N LYS A 282 72.01 -31.35 80.71
CA LYS A 282 70.90 -32.23 81.09
C LYS A 282 69.62 -31.46 81.34
N GLU A 283 69.61 -30.37 82.09
CA GLU A 283 68.41 -29.53 82.33
C GLU A 283 67.86 -28.86 81.09
N ARG A 284 68.77 -28.29 80.30
CA ARG A 284 68.41 -27.72 79.01
C ARG A 284 67.91 -28.81 78.09
N ARG A 285 68.55 -29.99 78.01
CA ARG A 285 68.00 -31.13 77.24
C ARG A 285 66.62 -31.55 77.74
N LEU A 286 66.35 -31.56 79.04
CA LEU A 286 65.03 -31.94 79.56
C LEU A 286 63.93 -30.92 79.20
N GLY A 287 64.18 -29.64 79.46
CA GLY A 287 63.23 -28.56 79.17
C GLY A 287 63.08 -28.30 77.68
N ASP A 288 64.15 -28.48 76.91
CA ASP A 288 64.11 -28.42 75.44
C ASP A 288 63.36 -29.64 74.90
N ARG A 289 63.60 -30.86 75.39
CA ARG A 289 62.86 -32.06 74.95
C ARG A 289 61.38 -32.02 75.34
N GLN A 290 61.01 -31.49 76.50
CA GLN A 290 59.59 -31.30 76.88
C GLN A 290 58.88 -30.26 76.02
N ARG A 291 59.51 -29.11 75.78
CA ARG A 291 58.96 -28.09 74.87
C ARG A 291 58.92 -28.60 73.43
N GLU A 292 59.93 -29.35 73.01
CA GLU A 292 59.99 -30.02 71.71
C GLU A 292 58.86 -31.04 71.58
N MET A 293 58.53 -31.80 72.63
CA MET A 293 57.40 -32.73 72.63
C MET A 293 56.05 -32.00 72.55
N GLU A 294 55.83 -30.93 73.30
CA GLU A 294 54.61 -30.11 73.20
C GLU A 294 54.48 -29.39 71.85
N GLN A 295 55.59 -28.90 71.29
CA GLN A 295 55.65 -28.33 69.96
C GLN A 295 55.34 -29.39 68.90
N THR A 296 55.96 -30.57 68.98
CA THR A 296 55.70 -31.70 68.08
C THR A 296 54.24 -32.16 68.14
N ILE A 297 53.61 -32.17 69.33
CA ILE A 297 52.18 -32.50 69.48
C ILE A 297 51.28 -31.46 68.80
N LYS A 298 51.56 -30.16 68.99
CA LYS A 298 50.82 -29.09 68.32
C LYS A 298 51.03 -29.12 66.80
N GLU A 299 52.24 -29.46 66.34
CA GLU A 299 52.57 -29.67 64.94
C GLU A 299 51.83 -30.86 64.35
N ILE A 300 51.75 -32.01 65.03
CA ILE A 300 50.96 -33.17 64.58
C ILE A 300 49.47 -32.81 64.46
N GLN A 301 48.90 -32.05 65.41
CA GLN A 301 47.51 -31.60 65.31
C GLN A 301 47.28 -30.63 64.16
N ARG A 302 48.23 -29.73 63.93
CA ARG A 302 48.21 -28.79 62.80
C ARG A 302 48.36 -29.53 61.47
N PHE A 303 49.33 -30.43 61.33
CA PHE A 303 49.52 -31.25 60.13
C PHE A 303 48.30 -32.14 59.85
N ASN A 304 47.61 -32.66 60.87
CA ASN A 304 46.36 -33.41 60.66
C ASN A 304 45.22 -32.54 60.11
N ARG A 305 45.11 -31.27 60.53
CA ARG A 305 44.14 -30.33 59.95
C ARG A 305 44.50 -29.96 58.51
N GLU A 306 45.76 -29.61 58.27
CA GLU A 306 46.29 -29.30 56.94
C GLU A 306 46.12 -30.49 55.97
N LYS A 307 46.32 -31.73 56.45
CA LYS A 307 46.06 -32.97 55.70
C LYS A 307 44.59 -33.10 55.30
N GLY A 308 43.66 -32.80 56.20
CA GLY A 308 42.22 -32.83 55.92
C GLY A 308 41.81 -31.84 54.83
N GLU A 309 42.36 -30.62 54.86
CA GLU A 309 42.09 -29.59 53.85
C GLU A 309 42.68 -29.97 52.48
N LEU A 310 43.90 -30.50 52.44
CA LEU A 310 44.55 -30.97 51.21
C LEU A 310 43.81 -32.16 50.57
N LEU A 311 43.25 -33.08 51.36
CA LEU A 311 42.44 -34.21 50.85
C LEU A 311 41.16 -33.75 50.14
N VAL A 312 40.46 -32.73 50.67
CA VAL A 312 39.27 -32.16 50.02
C VAL A 312 39.64 -31.48 48.70
N GLN A 313 40.77 -30.77 48.67
CA GLN A 313 41.28 -30.14 47.46
C GLN A 313 41.70 -31.16 46.40
N GLN A 314 42.35 -32.26 46.82
CA GLN A 314 42.70 -33.37 45.94
C GLN A 314 41.45 -33.99 45.30
N GLY A 315 40.40 -34.27 46.08
CA GLY A 315 39.16 -34.84 45.56
C GLY A 315 38.48 -33.96 44.50
N ARG A 316 38.51 -32.63 44.70
CA ARG A 316 37.98 -31.67 43.72
C ARG A 316 38.82 -31.63 42.44
N LEU A 317 40.14 -31.55 42.56
CA LEU A 317 41.05 -31.50 41.41
C LEU A 317 41.03 -32.80 40.60
N GLN A 318 40.83 -33.94 41.27
CA GLN A 318 40.65 -35.24 40.61
C GLN A 318 39.38 -35.27 39.74
N MET A 319 38.25 -34.75 40.23
CA MET A 319 37.01 -34.66 39.45
C MET A 319 37.16 -33.75 38.22
N GLU A 320 37.88 -32.63 38.36
CA GLU A 320 38.19 -31.72 37.26
C GLU A 320 39.11 -32.40 36.21
N ALA A 321 40.07 -33.23 36.64
CA ALA A 321 40.93 -34.02 35.76
C ALA A 321 40.16 -35.10 34.98
N ASP A 322 39.24 -35.82 35.64
CA ASP A 322 38.39 -36.82 34.99
C ASP A 322 37.49 -36.19 33.92
N GLN A 323 36.93 -34.99 34.21
CA GLN A 323 36.14 -34.22 33.26
C GLN A 323 36.97 -33.77 32.03
N HIS A 324 38.21 -33.32 32.25
CA HIS A 324 39.13 -32.96 31.17
C HIS A 324 39.43 -34.17 30.26
N GLN A 325 39.67 -35.34 30.84
CA GLN A 325 39.94 -36.55 30.08
C GLN A 325 38.72 -37.00 29.24
N GLN A 326 37.51 -36.80 29.74
CA GLN A 326 36.28 -37.04 28.98
C GLN A 326 36.13 -36.06 27.80
N GLN A 327 36.50 -34.78 27.97
CA GLN A 327 36.49 -33.80 26.89
C GLN A 327 37.51 -34.13 25.79
N ILE A 328 38.71 -34.61 26.14
CA ILE A 328 39.71 -35.09 25.18
C ILE A 328 39.16 -36.25 24.34
N ARG A 329 38.55 -37.26 25.00
CA ARG A 329 37.94 -38.40 24.30
C ARG A 329 36.79 -37.96 23.38
N GLY A 330 35.98 -37.01 23.82
CA GLY A 330 34.90 -36.43 23.02
C GLY A 330 35.40 -35.73 21.76
N ARG A 331 36.43 -34.87 21.90
CA ARG A 331 37.08 -34.17 20.78
C ARG A 331 37.66 -35.15 19.77
N ASP A 332 38.40 -36.15 20.25
CA ASP A 332 39.11 -37.08 19.38
C ASP A 332 38.13 -37.99 18.61
N SER A 333 37.00 -38.36 19.21
CA SER A 333 35.91 -39.06 18.51
C SER A 333 35.27 -38.20 17.41
N LEU A 334 35.03 -36.91 17.69
CA LEU A 334 34.46 -35.96 16.73
C LEU A 334 35.41 -35.67 15.56
N ILE A 335 36.69 -35.47 15.83
CA ILE A 335 37.72 -35.28 14.79
C ILE A 335 37.82 -36.52 13.91
N LYS A 336 37.82 -37.72 14.49
CA LYS A 336 37.86 -38.98 13.72
C LYS A 336 36.67 -39.10 12.77
N THR A 337 35.47 -38.93 13.30
CA THR A 337 34.22 -39.05 12.51
C THR A 337 34.16 -38.01 11.39
N PHE A 338 34.59 -36.78 11.67
CA PHE A 338 34.54 -35.70 10.70
C PHE A 338 35.65 -35.81 9.64
N ALA A 339 36.84 -36.31 10.01
CA ALA A 339 37.90 -36.63 9.05
C ALA A 339 37.47 -37.73 8.07
N THR A 340 36.78 -38.78 8.54
CA THR A 340 36.23 -39.83 7.68
C THR A 340 35.16 -39.29 6.72
N GLN A 341 34.30 -38.39 7.18
CA GLN A 341 33.27 -37.75 6.31
C GLN A 341 33.87 -36.84 5.23
N LEU A 342 35.02 -36.23 5.51
CA LEU A 342 35.72 -35.33 4.58
C LEU A 342 36.81 -36.02 3.76
N GLU A 343 36.96 -37.34 3.88
CA GLU A 343 38.00 -38.13 3.22
C GLU A 343 39.42 -37.58 3.49
N LEU A 344 39.68 -37.16 4.73
CA LEU A 344 40.97 -36.62 5.16
C LEU A 344 41.86 -37.73 5.74
N ASP A 345 42.95 -38.04 5.04
CA ASP A 345 43.93 -39.06 5.46
C ASP A 345 44.75 -38.62 6.69
N GLY A 346 45.09 -39.58 7.56
CA GLY A 346 46.01 -39.36 8.70
C GLY A 346 45.35 -39.16 10.08
N PHE A 347 44.02 -39.29 10.19
CA PHE A 347 43.26 -39.09 11.43
C PHE A 347 42.56 -40.36 11.96
N GLU A 348 43.20 -41.52 11.83
CA GLU A 348 42.59 -42.81 12.19
C GLU A 348 42.90 -43.26 13.63
N ARG A 349 44.04 -42.82 14.19
CA ARG A 349 44.57 -43.23 15.50
C ARG A 349 44.48 -42.08 16.50
N THR A 350 43.76 -42.32 17.61
CA THR A 350 43.65 -41.42 18.77
C THR A 350 44.61 -41.88 19.88
N PRO A 351 45.15 -40.98 20.74
CA PRO A 351 44.80 -39.56 20.89
C PRO A 351 45.57 -38.62 19.95
N TYR A 352 44.97 -37.48 19.60
CA TYR A 352 45.59 -36.51 18.70
C TYR A 352 46.47 -35.50 19.43
N ASN A 353 47.64 -35.20 18.85
CA ASN A 353 48.53 -34.13 19.34
C ASN A 353 48.13 -32.75 18.79
N GLN A 354 48.61 -31.67 19.42
CA GLN A 354 48.24 -30.29 19.04
C GLN A 354 48.59 -29.95 17.58
N ARG A 355 49.66 -30.56 17.03
CA ARG A 355 50.04 -30.40 15.62
C ARG A 355 49.02 -31.04 14.69
N GLN A 356 48.59 -32.26 14.98
CA GLN A 356 47.54 -32.97 14.23
C GLN A 356 46.22 -32.21 14.27
N ILE A 357 45.83 -31.65 15.42
CA ILE A 357 44.62 -30.82 15.54
C ILE A 357 44.73 -29.55 14.70
N SER A 358 45.89 -28.89 14.71
CA SER A 358 46.14 -27.69 13.89
C SER A 358 46.12 -28.01 12.40
N ILE A 359 46.70 -29.15 11.99
CA ILE A 359 46.67 -29.64 10.61
C ILE A 359 45.22 -29.97 10.20
N PHE A 360 44.46 -30.64 11.04
CA PHE A 360 43.04 -30.92 10.81
C PHE A 360 42.23 -29.64 10.59
N GLN A 361 42.37 -28.65 11.49
CA GLN A 361 41.70 -27.37 11.37
C GLN A 361 42.08 -26.63 10.07
N LYS A 362 43.35 -26.73 9.66
CA LYS A 362 43.82 -26.16 8.39
C LYS A 362 43.21 -26.85 7.18
N LEU A 363 43.24 -28.19 7.12
CA LEU A 363 42.68 -28.97 6.02
C LEU A 363 41.16 -28.79 5.89
N VAL A 364 40.44 -28.77 7.01
CA VAL A 364 39.00 -28.50 7.03
C VAL A 364 38.70 -27.08 6.56
N LYS A 365 39.53 -26.10 6.94
CA LYS A 365 39.38 -24.72 6.47
C LYS A 365 39.66 -24.58 4.97
N GLU A 366 40.72 -25.21 4.46
CA GLU A 366 41.03 -25.25 3.03
C GLU A 366 39.89 -25.89 2.23
N ARG A 367 39.25 -26.94 2.77
CA ARG A 367 38.08 -27.56 2.16
C ARG A 367 36.85 -26.64 2.18
N GLN A 368 36.58 -25.97 3.31
CA GLN A 368 35.50 -24.99 3.42
C GLN A 368 35.68 -23.83 2.45
N ASP A 369 36.90 -23.29 2.35
CA ASP A 369 37.22 -22.18 1.44
C ASP A 369 37.06 -22.62 -0.02
N LYS A 370 37.42 -23.86 -0.36
CA LYS A 370 37.22 -24.44 -1.70
C LYS A 370 35.74 -24.63 -2.03
N ASP A 371 34.97 -25.28 -1.15
CA ASP A 371 33.53 -25.50 -1.37
C ASP A 371 32.76 -24.17 -1.39
N GLU A 372 33.19 -23.15 -0.63
CA GLU A 372 32.64 -21.79 -0.67
C GLU A 372 33.01 -21.07 -1.99
N ALA A 373 34.22 -21.27 -2.51
CA ALA A 373 34.63 -20.74 -3.81
C ALA A 373 33.86 -21.39 -4.97
N ASP A 374 33.68 -22.71 -4.97
CA ASP A 374 32.95 -23.46 -5.99
C ASP A 374 31.45 -23.07 -6.01
N ALA A 375 30.84 -22.89 -4.84
CA ALA A 375 29.47 -22.38 -4.72
C ALA A 375 29.33 -20.95 -5.26
N ASN A 376 30.30 -20.08 -4.99
CA ASN A 376 30.33 -18.71 -5.51
C ASN A 376 30.60 -18.66 -7.02
N GLN A 377 31.44 -19.55 -7.55
CA GLN A 377 31.73 -19.67 -8.98
C GLN A 377 30.47 -20.12 -9.75
N THR A 378 29.81 -21.17 -9.26
CA THR A 378 28.53 -21.66 -9.82
C THR A 378 27.48 -20.55 -9.82
N LYS A 379 27.38 -19.78 -8.75
CA LYS A 379 26.48 -18.62 -8.65
C LYS A 379 26.80 -17.55 -9.70
N ARG A 380 28.08 -17.24 -9.94
CA ARG A 380 28.50 -16.26 -10.96
C ARG A 380 28.11 -16.72 -12.36
N GLU A 381 28.33 -18.00 -12.70
CA GLU A 381 27.97 -18.55 -14.01
C GLU A 381 26.45 -18.50 -14.27
N PHE A 382 25.62 -18.77 -13.25
CA PHE A 382 24.17 -18.63 -13.39
C PHE A 382 23.73 -17.17 -13.52
N VAL A 383 24.38 -16.23 -12.81
CA VAL A 383 24.11 -14.79 -12.94
C VAL A 383 24.47 -14.28 -14.34
N GLU A 384 25.58 -14.73 -14.91
CA GLU A 384 25.97 -14.37 -16.28
C GLU A 384 24.99 -14.93 -17.32
N LYS A 385 24.57 -16.19 -17.17
CA LYS A 385 23.56 -16.81 -18.05
C LYS A 385 22.19 -16.12 -17.91
N GLU A 386 21.80 -15.72 -16.71
CA GLU A 386 20.58 -14.94 -16.46
C GLU A 386 20.66 -13.57 -17.13
N ALA A 387 21.79 -12.86 -16.98
CA ALA A 387 22.02 -11.56 -17.61
C ALA A 387 22.02 -11.66 -19.14
N ALA A 388 22.58 -12.73 -19.71
CA ALA A 388 22.56 -12.98 -21.15
C ALA A 388 21.11 -13.20 -21.67
N LYS A 389 20.29 -13.99 -20.96
CA LYS A 389 18.87 -14.17 -21.30
C LYS A 389 18.06 -12.90 -21.13
N GLN A 390 18.35 -12.10 -20.10
CA GLN A 390 17.71 -10.79 -19.91
C GLN A 390 18.03 -9.83 -21.06
N ARG A 391 19.29 -9.74 -21.51
CA ARG A 391 19.68 -8.92 -22.67
C ARG A 391 18.95 -9.35 -23.94
N GLN A 392 18.74 -10.65 -24.16
CA GLN A 392 17.98 -11.15 -25.30
C GLN A 392 16.50 -10.74 -25.20
N ILE A 393 15.88 -10.82 -24.02
CA ILE A 393 14.50 -10.37 -23.78
C ILE A 393 14.39 -8.87 -24.07
N ASP A 394 15.33 -8.06 -23.59
CA ASP A 394 15.31 -6.61 -23.77
C ASP A 394 15.47 -6.23 -25.25
N GLN A 395 16.38 -6.86 -25.99
CA GLN A 395 16.54 -6.64 -27.43
C GLN A 395 15.28 -6.94 -28.24
N ILE A 396 14.56 -8.03 -27.92
CA ILE A 396 13.32 -8.39 -28.62
C ILE A 396 12.17 -7.46 -28.20
N ARG A 397 12.14 -7.04 -26.92
CA ARG A 397 11.15 -6.08 -26.40
C ARG A 397 11.34 -4.69 -27.03
N ASP A 398 12.56 -4.24 -27.23
CA ASP A 398 12.85 -2.97 -27.91
C ASP A 398 12.39 -2.99 -29.37
N LYS A 399 12.59 -4.11 -30.08
CA LYS A 399 12.06 -4.30 -31.44
C LYS A 399 10.53 -4.31 -31.46
N LYS A 400 9.89 -5.00 -30.52
CA LYS A 400 8.43 -5.04 -30.37
C LYS A 400 7.85 -3.64 -30.13
N THR A 401 8.38 -2.93 -29.14
CA THR A 401 7.92 -1.57 -28.79
C THR A 401 8.18 -0.56 -29.91
N GLY A 402 9.27 -0.71 -30.67
CA GLY A 402 9.51 0.07 -31.88
C GLY A 402 8.45 -0.13 -32.97
N LEU A 403 8.02 -1.38 -33.21
CA LEU A 403 6.95 -1.70 -34.16
C LEU A 403 5.58 -1.23 -33.67
N GLU A 404 5.27 -1.39 -32.38
CA GLU A 404 4.03 -0.91 -31.76
C GLU A 404 3.90 0.62 -31.85
N ARG A 405 4.98 1.36 -31.60
CA ARG A 405 5.02 2.82 -31.76
C ARG A 405 4.84 3.24 -33.22
N THR A 406 5.40 2.47 -34.16
CA THR A 406 5.20 2.71 -35.60
C THR A 406 3.75 2.49 -36.01
N ILE A 407 3.09 1.45 -35.47
CA ILE A 407 1.65 1.18 -35.68
C ILE A 407 0.81 2.34 -35.14
N GLU A 408 1.12 2.83 -33.94
CA GLU A 408 0.39 3.93 -33.29
C GLU A 408 0.50 5.23 -34.09
N LEU A 409 1.72 5.61 -34.49
CA LEU A 409 1.98 6.81 -35.31
C LEU A 409 1.28 6.75 -36.67
N LYS A 410 1.38 5.61 -37.38
CA LYS A 410 0.74 5.44 -38.69
C LYS A 410 -0.79 5.39 -38.58
N SER A 411 -1.33 4.74 -37.53
CA SER A 411 -2.78 4.70 -37.25
C SER A 411 -3.34 6.09 -36.92
N ALA A 412 -2.63 6.89 -36.13
CA ALA A 412 -3.03 8.27 -35.85
C ALA A 412 -3.05 9.13 -37.12
N THR A 413 -2.02 8.97 -37.98
CA THR A 413 -1.93 9.66 -39.27
C THR A 413 -3.07 9.25 -40.20
N GLN A 414 -3.38 7.96 -40.27
CA GLN A 414 -4.49 7.42 -41.05
C GLN A 414 -5.84 8.00 -40.59
N ASN A 415 -6.10 8.04 -39.27
CA ASN A 415 -7.34 8.59 -38.71
C ASN A 415 -7.52 10.08 -39.03
N LYS A 416 -6.43 10.85 -39.00
CA LYS A 416 -6.46 12.27 -39.38
C LYS A 416 -6.83 12.44 -40.86
N LYS A 417 -6.12 11.74 -41.75
CA LYS A 417 -6.37 11.74 -43.19
C LYS A 417 -7.79 11.26 -43.54
N GLN A 418 -8.33 10.30 -42.78
CA GLN A 418 -9.69 9.79 -42.96
C GLN A 418 -10.77 10.77 -42.47
N THR A 419 -10.43 11.65 -41.52
CA THR A 419 -11.29 12.76 -41.11
C THR A 419 -11.30 13.87 -42.17
N ASP A 420 -10.12 14.22 -42.69
CA ASP A 420 -9.97 15.19 -43.77
C ASP A 420 -10.73 14.75 -45.04
N LEU A 421 -10.64 13.47 -45.41
CA LEU A 421 -11.41 12.86 -46.51
C LEU A 421 -12.93 13.02 -46.31
N LYS A 422 -13.43 12.85 -45.07
CA LYS A 422 -14.87 13.02 -44.79
C LYS A 422 -15.31 14.47 -44.97
N ASN A 423 -14.50 15.42 -44.54
CA ASN A 423 -14.79 16.85 -44.68
C ASN A 423 -14.82 17.27 -46.16
N ILE A 424 -13.83 16.84 -46.95
CA ILE A 424 -13.81 17.09 -48.40
C ILE A 424 -15.01 16.44 -49.10
N LYS A 425 -15.39 15.21 -48.71
CA LYS A 425 -16.62 14.58 -49.24
C LYS A 425 -17.88 15.36 -48.91
N SER A 426 -17.99 15.94 -47.71
CA SER A 426 -19.14 16.78 -47.36
C SER A 426 -19.16 18.11 -48.12
N GLU A 427 -18.00 18.72 -48.37
CA GLU A 427 -17.90 19.95 -49.19
C GLU A 427 -18.25 19.68 -50.66
N LEU A 428 -17.83 18.54 -51.21
CA LEU A 428 -18.21 18.12 -52.57
C LEU A 428 -19.72 17.91 -52.72
N LEU A 429 -20.37 17.30 -51.72
CA LEU A 429 -21.83 17.10 -51.68
C LEU A 429 -22.62 18.41 -51.59
N GLN A 430 -22.07 19.44 -50.97
CA GLN A 430 -22.70 20.77 -50.90
C GLN A 430 -22.63 21.53 -52.24
N LEU A 431 -21.70 21.16 -53.13
CA LEU A 431 -21.49 21.79 -54.43
C LEU A 431 -22.22 21.06 -55.58
N GLU A 432 -23.08 20.08 -55.29
CA GLU A 432 -23.93 19.40 -56.29
C GLU A 432 -25.15 20.28 -56.68
N GLY A 433 -25.37 20.47 -57.99
CA GLY A 433 -26.53 21.18 -58.53
C GLY A 433 -26.26 22.54 -59.19
N SER A 434 -25.01 23.03 -59.17
CA SER A 434 -24.65 24.36 -59.72
C SER A 434 -24.52 24.42 -61.25
N SER A 435 -24.68 23.30 -61.97
CA SER A 435 -24.43 23.21 -63.42
C SER A 435 -25.60 23.70 -64.27
N ASP A 436 -26.84 23.43 -63.85
CA ASP A 436 -28.04 23.73 -64.66
C ASP A 436 -28.38 25.23 -64.64
N ARG A 437 -28.10 25.90 -63.52
CA ARG A 437 -28.31 27.35 -63.34
C ARG A 437 -27.43 28.22 -64.24
N LEU A 438 -26.29 27.68 -64.72
CA LEU A 438 -25.33 28.42 -65.54
C LEU A 438 -25.81 28.57 -66.99
N GLN A 439 -26.60 27.62 -67.50
CA GLN A 439 -27.23 27.73 -68.82
C GLN A 439 -28.40 28.74 -68.82
N GLU A 440 -29.24 28.73 -67.77
CA GLU A 440 -30.34 29.70 -67.61
C GLU A 440 -29.82 31.15 -67.57
N LEU A 441 -28.73 31.39 -66.82
CA LEU A 441 -28.10 32.71 -66.71
C LEU A 441 -27.52 33.22 -68.04
N ASP A 442 -27.12 32.33 -68.96
CA ASP A 442 -26.62 32.73 -70.28
C ASP A 442 -27.74 33.22 -71.21
N GLU A 443 -28.94 32.65 -71.12
CA GLU A 443 -30.11 33.08 -71.89
C GLU A 443 -30.63 34.43 -71.39
N ASP A 444 -30.65 34.65 -70.07
CA ASP A 444 -31.10 35.90 -69.44
C ASP A 444 -30.14 37.07 -69.74
N LEU A 445 -28.82 36.81 -69.81
CA LEU A 445 -27.82 37.80 -70.19
C LEU A 445 -27.99 38.28 -71.64
N LEU A 446 -28.22 37.36 -72.57
CA LEU A 446 -28.42 37.68 -73.99
C LEU A 446 -29.66 38.55 -74.24
N LYS A 447 -30.69 38.41 -73.41
CA LYS A 447 -31.93 39.18 -73.52
C LYS A 447 -31.74 40.62 -73.02
N THR A 448 -31.15 40.78 -71.85
CA THR A 448 -30.91 42.11 -71.25
C THR A 448 -29.89 42.95 -72.02
N GLU A 449 -28.89 42.33 -72.66
CA GLU A 449 -27.92 43.03 -73.51
C GLU A 449 -28.53 43.64 -74.79
N ARG A 450 -29.55 43.00 -75.38
CA ARG A 450 -30.25 43.55 -76.55
C ARG A 450 -31.08 44.78 -76.21
N GLU A 451 -31.81 44.72 -75.08
CA GLU A 451 -32.64 45.84 -74.60
C GLU A 451 -31.79 47.09 -74.29
N LEU A 452 -30.57 46.91 -73.77
CA LEU A 452 -29.60 47.99 -73.55
C LEU A 452 -29.15 48.66 -74.87
N GLY A 453 -28.89 47.86 -75.92
CA GLY A 453 -28.41 48.37 -77.21
C GLY A 453 -29.44 49.19 -77.99
N ASP A 454 -30.74 48.95 -77.78
CA ASP A 454 -31.82 49.70 -78.42
C ASP A 454 -32.04 51.07 -77.75
N VAL A 455 -31.88 51.15 -76.42
CA VAL A 455 -32.01 52.41 -75.66
C VAL A 455 -30.85 53.37 -75.97
N GLU A 456 -29.61 52.87 -76.10
CA GLU A 456 -28.43 53.70 -76.38
C GLU A 456 -28.47 54.43 -77.73
N LYS A 457 -29.19 53.90 -78.74
CA LYS A 457 -29.31 54.53 -80.07
C LYS A 457 -30.32 55.68 -80.14
N SER A 458 -31.16 55.84 -79.12
CA SER A 458 -32.30 56.78 -79.15
C SER A 458 -32.06 58.14 -78.48
N CYS A 459 -30.93 58.35 -77.80
CA CYS A 459 -30.66 59.55 -77.00
C CYS A 459 -29.73 60.56 -77.69
N ASN A 460 -30.17 61.82 -77.84
CA ASN A 460 -29.37 62.90 -78.44
C ASN A 460 -28.81 63.86 -77.37
N ILE A 461 -27.72 63.43 -76.72
CA ILE A 461 -27.12 64.02 -75.50
C ILE A 461 -26.22 65.24 -75.79
N GLU A 462 -25.76 65.43 -77.03
CA GLU A 462 -24.73 66.45 -77.34
C GLU A 462 -25.23 67.90 -77.23
N VAL A 463 -26.48 68.19 -77.58
CA VAL A 463 -27.06 69.55 -77.49
C VAL A 463 -27.25 70.00 -76.02
N LEU A 464 -27.52 69.06 -75.11
CA LEU A 464 -27.70 69.35 -73.67
C LEU A 464 -26.34 69.55 -72.96
N LYS A 465 -25.24 68.98 -73.48
CA LYS A 465 -23.89 69.14 -72.91
C LYS A 465 -23.31 70.53 -73.14
N THR A 466 -23.61 71.17 -74.27
CA THR A 466 -23.15 72.54 -74.58
C THR A 466 -23.74 73.60 -73.66
N GLU A 467 -24.96 73.40 -73.17
CA GLU A 467 -25.65 74.31 -72.24
C GLU A 467 -25.13 74.17 -70.80
N VAL A 468 -24.69 72.97 -70.42
CA VAL A 468 -24.07 72.68 -69.11
C VAL A 468 -22.65 73.26 -69.00
N ALA A 469 -21.90 73.33 -70.11
CA ALA A 469 -20.54 73.85 -70.13
C ALA A 469 -20.45 75.36 -69.78
N GLN A 470 -21.43 76.17 -70.20
CA GLN A 470 -21.48 77.60 -69.87
C GLN A 470 -21.80 77.86 -68.39
N LEU A 471 -22.69 77.07 -67.79
CA LEU A 471 -23.02 77.16 -66.37
C LEU A 471 -21.90 76.63 -65.46
N GLN A 472 -21.08 75.67 -65.93
CA GLN A 472 -19.93 75.14 -65.19
C GLN A 472 -18.81 76.15 -64.96
N SER A 473 -18.55 77.05 -65.91
CA SER A 473 -17.54 78.11 -65.74
C SER A 473 -17.88 79.06 -64.58
N GLN A 474 -19.17 79.32 -64.31
CA GLN A 474 -19.62 80.15 -63.19
C GLN A 474 -19.56 79.41 -61.84
N LYS A 475 -19.62 78.06 -61.84
CA LYS A 475 -19.48 77.24 -60.64
C LYS A 475 -18.03 77.21 -60.12
N GLU A 476 -17.05 77.17 -61.01
CA GLU A 476 -15.63 77.02 -60.64
C GLU A 476 -15.05 78.20 -59.85
N ASP A 477 -15.58 79.41 -60.03
CA ASP A 477 -15.14 80.59 -59.26
C ASP A 477 -15.69 80.59 -57.83
N LEU A 478 -16.93 80.11 -57.62
CA LEU A 478 -17.54 79.96 -56.30
C LEU A 478 -16.91 78.81 -55.49
N ASP A 479 -16.48 77.74 -56.16
CA ASP A 479 -15.85 76.56 -55.55
C ASP A 479 -14.44 76.87 -54.95
N ARG A 480 -13.69 77.80 -55.54
CA ARG A 480 -12.37 78.24 -55.03
C ARG A 480 -12.45 78.94 -53.68
N THR A 481 -13.55 79.64 -53.41
CA THR A 481 -13.80 80.32 -52.14
C THR A 481 -14.19 79.36 -51.01
N VAL A 482 -14.92 78.28 -51.30
CA VAL A 482 -15.32 77.27 -50.30
C VAL A 482 -14.12 76.44 -49.81
N ARG A 483 -13.18 76.10 -50.71
CA ARG A 483 -11.99 75.29 -50.35
C ARG A 483 -11.02 75.95 -49.37
N LYS A 484 -10.98 77.29 -49.30
CA LYS A 484 -10.18 78.01 -48.29
C LYS A 484 -10.76 77.88 -46.88
N LEU A 485 -12.07 77.72 -46.74
CA LEU A 485 -12.77 77.53 -45.46
C LEU A 485 -12.68 76.07 -44.98
N ASP A 486 -12.52 75.09 -45.87
CA ASP A 486 -12.33 73.68 -45.50
C ASP A 486 -10.95 73.39 -44.87
N GLN A 487 -9.89 74.11 -45.29
CA GLN A 487 -8.54 73.96 -44.71
C GLN A 487 -8.46 74.41 -43.24
N GLU A 488 -9.29 75.39 -42.83
CA GLU A 488 -9.42 75.84 -41.44
C GLU A 488 -10.17 74.80 -40.57
N MET A 489 -10.98 73.94 -41.19
CA MET A 489 -11.78 72.89 -40.54
C MET A 489 -10.98 71.59 -40.29
N GLU A 490 -10.00 71.27 -41.14
CA GLU A 490 -9.12 70.10 -40.98
C GLU A 490 -8.22 70.18 -39.74
N GLN A 491 -7.75 71.38 -39.38
CA GLN A 491 -6.94 71.58 -38.17
C GLN A 491 -7.74 71.29 -36.88
N LEU A 492 -9.04 71.59 -36.87
CA LEU A 492 -9.93 71.27 -35.75
C LEU A 492 -10.20 69.76 -35.62
N ASN A 493 -10.12 68.98 -36.71
CA ASN A 493 -10.33 67.53 -36.70
C ASN A 493 -9.13 66.72 -36.18
N ALA A 494 -7.88 67.20 -36.36
CA ALA A 494 -6.68 66.53 -35.83
C ALA A 494 -6.65 66.45 -34.29
N HIS A 495 -7.29 67.40 -33.61
CA HIS A 495 -7.46 67.39 -32.16
C HIS A 495 -8.44 66.29 -31.68
N THR A 496 -9.42 65.94 -32.51
CA THR A 496 -10.41 64.88 -32.23
C THR A 496 -9.78 63.48 -32.18
N THR A 497 -8.74 63.24 -32.99
CA THR A 497 -8.00 61.96 -33.04
C THR A 497 -7.14 61.73 -31.78
N THR A 498 -6.57 62.81 -31.23
CA THR A 498 -5.79 62.73 -29.98
C THR A 498 -6.69 62.46 -28.77
N ARG A 499 -7.94 62.90 -28.82
CA ARG A 499 -8.98 62.63 -27.81
C ARG A 499 -9.46 61.18 -27.80
N THR A 500 -9.57 60.53 -28.97
CA THR A 500 -9.97 59.11 -29.07
C THR A 500 -8.92 58.16 -28.48
N GLN A 501 -7.63 58.44 -28.68
CA GLN A 501 -6.55 57.66 -28.05
C GLN A 501 -6.53 57.81 -26.52
N MET A 502 -6.89 58.98 -25.99
CA MET A 502 -7.04 59.21 -24.56
C MET A 502 -8.20 58.39 -23.97
N ASP A 503 -9.33 58.27 -24.68
CA ASP A 503 -10.49 57.52 -24.21
C ASP A 503 -10.24 56.00 -24.19
N MET A 504 -9.42 55.46 -25.11
CA MET A 504 -8.98 54.06 -25.06
C MET A 504 -8.10 53.77 -23.82
N LEU A 505 -7.16 54.67 -23.49
CA LEU A 505 -6.32 54.53 -22.30
C LEU A 505 -7.12 54.67 -20.99
N LYS A 506 -8.18 55.49 -20.98
CA LYS A 506 -9.10 55.59 -19.83
C LYS A 506 -9.91 54.30 -19.62
N LYS A 507 -10.29 53.60 -20.70
CA LYS A 507 -10.96 52.30 -20.61
C LYS A 507 -10.04 51.23 -20.04
N ASP A 508 -8.79 51.16 -20.49
CA ASP A 508 -7.79 50.21 -19.97
C ASP A 508 -7.50 50.45 -18.47
N LYS A 509 -7.46 51.72 -18.03
CA LYS A 509 -7.39 52.05 -16.59
C LYS A 509 -8.58 51.47 -15.80
N ALA A 510 -9.80 51.64 -16.30
CA ALA A 510 -11.01 51.15 -15.63
C ALA A 510 -11.04 49.61 -15.52
N ASP A 511 -10.61 48.91 -16.57
CA ASP A 511 -10.54 47.44 -16.58
C ASP A 511 -9.52 46.93 -15.56
N LYS A 512 -8.35 47.58 -15.43
CA LYS A 512 -7.31 47.22 -14.44
C LYS A 512 -7.74 47.52 -12.99
N ASP A 513 -8.41 48.65 -12.76
CA ASP A 513 -9.01 48.99 -11.46
C ASP A 513 -10.04 47.93 -11.02
N GLU A 514 -10.86 47.44 -11.94
CA GLU A 514 -11.87 46.42 -11.66
C GLU A 514 -11.25 45.05 -11.31
N GLN A 515 -10.15 44.65 -11.97
CA GLN A 515 -9.43 43.42 -11.62
C GLN A 515 -8.81 43.49 -10.22
N ILE A 516 -8.27 44.65 -9.81
CA ILE A 516 -7.75 44.87 -8.46
C ILE A 516 -8.89 44.76 -7.42
N ARG A 517 -10.08 45.32 -7.71
CA ARG A 517 -11.24 45.20 -6.81
C ARG A 517 -11.70 43.76 -6.64
N LYS A 518 -11.76 42.98 -7.71
CA LYS A 518 -12.16 41.55 -7.67
C LYS A 518 -11.23 40.71 -6.80
N ILE A 519 -9.92 40.97 -6.84
CA ILE A 519 -8.95 40.28 -5.98
C ILE A 519 -9.14 40.68 -4.52
N LYS A 520 -9.34 41.98 -4.24
CA LYS A 520 -9.63 42.46 -2.88
C LYS A 520 -10.93 41.91 -2.30
N SER A 521 -11.99 41.79 -3.10
CA SER A 521 -13.26 41.23 -2.63
C SER A 521 -13.19 39.72 -2.42
N ARG A 522 -12.39 39.00 -3.22
CA ARG A 522 -12.28 37.54 -3.13
C ARG A 522 -11.56 37.09 -1.85
N HIS A 523 -10.46 37.75 -1.49
CA HIS A 523 -9.61 37.34 -0.37
C HIS A 523 -9.69 38.29 0.85
N GLY A 524 -10.53 39.32 0.78
CA GLY A 524 -10.61 40.38 1.79
C GLY A 524 -10.99 39.86 3.16
N ASP A 525 -12.06 39.08 3.25
CA ASP A 525 -12.56 38.55 4.53
C ASP A 525 -11.59 37.52 5.13
N GLU A 526 -10.99 36.68 4.29
CA GLU A 526 -10.06 35.61 4.69
C GLU A 526 -8.74 36.19 5.22
N LEU A 527 -8.12 37.13 4.49
CA LEU A 527 -6.87 37.77 4.92
C LEU A 527 -7.08 38.70 6.12
N THR A 528 -8.23 39.36 6.22
CA THR A 528 -8.56 40.21 7.39
C THR A 528 -8.84 39.35 8.61
N SER A 529 -9.44 38.17 8.46
CA SER A 529 -9.59 37.19 9.55
C SER A 529 -8.23 36.67 10.05
N LEU A 530 -7.30 36.38 9.14
CA LEU A 530 -5.98 35.81 9.47
C LEU A 530 -4.98 36.83 10.01
N LEU A 531 -4.88 38.03 9.42
CA LEU A 531 -3.87 39.05 9.76
C LEU A 531 -4.44 40.30 10.45
N GLY A 532 -5.78 40.48 10.45
CA GLY A 532 -6.44 41.69 10.96
C GLY A 532 -6.47 42.87 9.98
N TYR A 533 -5.76 42.77 8.86
CA TYR A 533 -5.69 43.78 7.79
C TYR A 533 -5.36 43.12 6.45
N PHE A 534 -5.52 43.84 5.34
CA PHE A 534 -5.15 43.34 4.01
C PHE A 534 -3.64 43.57 3.75
N PRO A 535 -2.80 42.51 3.70
CA PRO A 535 -1.35 42.66 3.59
C PRO A 535 -0.88 42.92 2.17
N ASN A 536 0.31 43.53 2.02
CA ASN A 536 1.09 43.47 0.78
C ASN A 536 1.85 42.14 0.67
N LYS A 537 2.47 41.86 -0.49
CA LYS A 537 3.13 40.57 -0.72
C LYS A 537 4.17 40.24 0.36
N LYS A 538 5.01 41.21 0.70
CA LYS A 538 6.07 41.04 1.69
C LYS A 538 5.54 40.77 3.10
N GLN A 539 4.49 41.49 3.51
CA GLN A 539 3.84 41.29 4.82
C GLN A 539 3.19 39.90 4.93
N LEU A 540 2.57 39.40 3.86
CA LEU A 540 2.01 38.06 3.83
C LEU A 540 3.12 36.99 3.86
N GLU A 541 4.20 37.18 3.12
CA GLU A 541 5.38 36.30 3.14
C GLU A 541 6.02 36.24 4.54
N ASP A 542 6.21 37.39 5.20
CA ASP A 542 6.77 37.49 6.55
C ASP A 542 5.86 36.80 7.59
N TRP A 543 4.54 36.95 7.47
CA TRP A 543 3.57 36.27 8.35
C TRP A 543 3.57 34.75 8.14
N ILE A 544 3.58 34.29 6.88
CA ILE A 544 3.70 32.87 6.54
C ILE A 544 4.99 32.30 7.15
N HIS A 545 6.12 33.01 7.03
CA HIS A 545 7.38 32.59 7.65
C HIS A 545 7.31 32.51 9.18
N ALA A 546 6.67 33.48 9.84
CA ALA A 546 6.47 33.45 11.28
C ALA A 546 5.60 32.26 11.72
N LYS A 547 4.49 32.00 11.02
CA LYS A 547 3.62 30.84 11.26
C LYS A 547 4.32 29.52 11.02
N LEU A 548 5.17 29.44 9.99
CA LEU A 548 5.96 28.25 9.70
C LEU A 548 6.97 27.94 10.83
N LYS A 549 7.47 28.98 11.51
CA LYS A 549 8.30 28.84 12.72
C LYS A 549 7.47 28.31 13.91
N GLU A 550 6.26 28.80 14.13
CA GLU A 550 5.33 28.30 15.16
C GLU A 550 4.96 26.82 14.90
N ILE A 551 4.64 26.47 13.66
CA ILE A 551 4.38 25.09 13.23
C ILE A 551 5.56 24.18 13.56
N ASN A 552 6.79 24.59 13.24
CA ASN A 552 7.99 23.81 13.55
C ASN A 552 8.20 23.65 15.05
N GLN A 553 7.99 24.70 15.86
CA GLN A 553 8.10 24.61 17.32
C GLN A 553 7.06 23.67 17.94
N THR A 554 5.81 23.72 17.49
CA THR A 554 4.75 22.81 17.94
C THR A 554 5.03 21.38 17.50
N ARG A 555 5.57 21.18 16.29
CA ARG A 555 6.01 19.88 15.78
C ARG A 555 7.14 19.27 16.59
N ASP A 556 8.12 20.07 17.01
CA ASP A 556 9.23 19.61 17.86
C ASP A 556 8.72 19.19 19.24
N LYS A 557 7.79 19.95 19.83
CA LYS A 557 7.12 19.59 21.10
C LYS A 557 6.32 18.30 20.98
N HIS A 558 5.50 18.17 19.93
CA HIS A 558 4.74 16.94 19.62
C HIS A 558 5.68 15.74 19.49
N THR A 559 6.78 15.88 18.75
CA THR A 559 7.76 14.82 18.57
C THR A 559 8.41 14.41 19.89
N LYS A 560 8.67 15.35 20.80
CA LYS A 560 9.21 15.07 22.13
C LYS A 560 8.20 14.30 23.00
N LEU A 561 6.98 14.80 23.12
CA LEU A 561 5.90 14.14 23.90
C LEU A 561 5.58 12.75 23.36
N ASN A 562 5.60 12.58 22.04
CA ASN A 562 5.37 11.27 21.42
C ASN A 562 6.53 10.29 21.71
N LYS A 563 7.79 10.76 21.74
CA LYS A 563 8.92 9.92 22.19
C LYS A 563 8.77 9.48 23.64
N ASP A 564 8.35 10.40 24.51
CA ASP A 564 8.13 10.11 25.94
C ASP A 564 6.98 9.11 26.11
N LEU A 565 5.90 9.25 25.33
CA LEU A 565 4.78 8.30 25.28
C LEU A 565 5.22 6.91 24.85
N VAL A 566 5.98 6.79 23.77
CA VAL A 566 6.52 5.50 23.31
C VAL A 566 7.43 4.86 24.36
N SER A 567 8.27 5.66 25.04
CA SER A 567 9.11 5.17 26.13
C SER A 567 8.28 4.64 27.30
N ALA A 568 7.22 5.35 27.69
CA ALA A 568 6.32 4.92 28.76
C ALA A 568 5.54 3.64 28.38
N GLU A 569 5.10 3.50 27.13
CA GLU A 569 4.45 2.28 26.61
C GLU A 569 5.40 1.08 26.55
N GLN A 570 6.67 1.29 26.21
CA GLN A 570 7.70 0.24 26.27
C GLN A 570 7.95 -0.20 27.72
N ASN A 571 8.03 0.74 28.66
CA ASN A 571 8.17 0.43 30.09
C ASN A 571 6.97 -0.36 30.62
N LYS A 572 5.74 -0.02 30.20
CA LYS A 572 4.54 -0.81 30.51
C LYS A 572 4.65 -2.24 30.02
N ASN A 573 5.07 -2.47 28.77
CA ASN A 573 5.19 -3.81 28.21
C ASN A 573 6.26 -4.64 28.94
N HIS A 574 7.38 -4.01 29.29
CA HIS A 574 8.44 -4.67 30.06
C HIS A 574 7.93 -5.09 31.46
N MET A 575 7.34 -4.17 32.21
CA MET A 575 6.78 -4.43 33.55
C MET A 575 5.63 -5.44 33.52
N SER A 576 4.80 -5.42 32.48
CA SER A 576 3.71 -6.40 32.31
C SER A 576 4.24 -7.79 31.98
N SER A 577 5.31 -7.92 31.19
CA SER A 577 5.96 -9.20 30.94
C SER A 577 6.63 -9.75 32.19
N GLU A 578 7.25 -8.88 33.00
CA GLU A 578 7.88 -9.26 34.26
C GLU A 578 6.84 -9.72 35.30
N LEU A 579 5.73 -8.98 35.42
CA LEU A 579 4.58 -9.38 36.25
C LEU A 579 4.06 -10.76 35.84
N ARG A 580 3.85 -11.00 34.54
CA ARG A 580 3.37 -12.29 34.04
C ARG A 580 4.33 -13.44 34.37
N LYS A 581 5.64 -13.24 34.21
CA LYS A 581 6.64 -14.26 34.58
C LYS A 581 6.61 -14.58 36.07
N LYS A 582 6.46 -13.55 36.91
CA LYS A 582 6.37 -13.71 38.37
C LYS A 582 5.06 -14.38 38.80
N GLU A 583 3.96 -14.08 38.12
CA GLU A 583 2.66 -14.75 38.30
C GLU A 583 2.70 -16.23 37.85
N GLU A 584 3.32 -16.53 36.70
CA GLU A 584 3.53 -17.91 36.22
C GLU A 584 4.44 -18.70 37.18
N GLN A 585 5.53 -18.09 37.66
CA GLN A 585 6.39 -18.69 38.69
C GLN A 585 5.64 -18.95 40.00
N CYS A 586 4.79 -18.01 40.44
CA CYS A 586 3.94 -18.18 41.61
C CYS A 586 2.98 -19.36 41.44
N SER A 587 2.31 -19.47 40.28
CA SER A 587 1.39 -20.56 39.98
C SER A 587 2.10 -21.92 39.93
N MET A 588 3.30 -21.99 39.33
CA MET A 588 4.08 -23.23 39.28
C MET A 588 4.54 -23.70 40.66
N TYR A 589 4.96 -22.77 41.53
CA TYR A 589 5.34 -23.11 42.90
C TYR A 589 4.13 -23.45 43.76
N GLU A 590 2.97 -22.82 43.54
CA GLU A 590 1.71 -23.21 44.17
C GLU A 590 1.30 -24.63 43.81
N GLU A 591 1.34 -25.00 42.54
CA GLU A 591 0.98 -26.34 42.05
C GLU A 591 1.89 -27.41 42.67
N LYS A 592 3.21 -27.19 42.68
CA LYS A 592 4.17 -28.11 43.30
C LYS A 592 4.02 -28.26 44.81
N VAL A 593 3.68 -27.18 45.51
CA VAL A 593 3.41 -27.24 46.96
C VAL A 593 2.07 -27.94 47.22
N PHE A 594 1.06 -27.72 46.37
CA PHE A 594 -0.25 -28.34 46.45
C PHE A 594 -0.20 -29.86 46.20
N ASP A 595 0.55 -30.32 45.19
CA ASP A 595 0.67 -31.74 44.83
C ASP A 595 1.21 -32.61 45.97
N VAL A 596 2.12 -32.08 46.80
CA VAL A 596 2.72 -32.84 47.92
C VAL A 596 1.93 -32.69 49.21
N CYS A 597 1.33 -31.53 49.47
CA CYS A 597 0.69 -31.23 50.75
C CYS A 597 -0.81 -31.51 50.76
N GLY A 598 -1.52 -31.34 49.62
CA GLY A 598 -2.97 -31.54 49.51
C GLY A 598 -3.83 -30.58 50.34
N SER A 599 -3.23 -29.69 51.13
CA SER A 599 -3.88 -28.65 51.95
C SER A 599 -3.13 -27.32 51.83
N GLN A 600 -3.76 -26.21 52.24
CA GLN A 600 -3.17 -24.87 52.15
C GLN A 600 -2.16 -24.55 53.26
N ASP A 601 -2.09 -25.37 54.32
CA ASP A 601 -1.37 -25.04 55.54
C ASP A 601 -0.16 -25.96 55.77
N PHE A 602 0.88 -25.70 54.97
CA PHE A 602 2.13 -26.46 54.90
C PHE A 602 2.79 -26.69 56.27
N ASP A 603 2.83 -25.66 57.12
CA ASP A 603 3.50 -25.73 58.41
C ASP A 603 2.74 -26.62 59.40
N ASN A 604 1.39 -26.58 59.38
CA ASN A 604 0.53 -27.41 60.22
C ASN A 604 0.53 -28.89 59.79
N ASP A 605 0.57 -29.17 58.48
CA ASP A 605 0.70 -30.55 58.02
C ASP A 605 2.10 -31.13 58.29
N LEU A 606 3.15 -30.31 58.24
CA LEU A 606 4.52 -30.73 58.58
C LEU A 606 4.63 -31.09 60.07
N THR A 607 4.07 -30.27 60.97
CA THR A 607 4.02 -30.60 62.40
C THR A 607 3.18 -31.85 62.66
N ARG A 608 2.03 -32.01 62.00
CA ARG A 608 1.21 -33.23 62.15
C ARG A 608 1.94 -34.50 61.72
N VAL A 609 2.67 -34.45 60.60
CA VAL A 609 3.49 -35.58 60.13
C VAL A 609 4.63 -35.87 61.12
N GLN A 610 5.26 -34.85 61.69
CA GLN A 610 6.29 -35.02 62.73
C GLN A 610 5.74 -35.66 64.01
N GLU A 611 4.57 -35.23 64.49
CA GLU A 611 3.89 -35.84 65.64
C GLU A 611 3.51 -37.31 65.37
N ASP A 612 3.03 -37.62 64.16
CA ASP A 612 2.67 -38.98 63.77
C ASP A 612 3.90 -39.89 63.64
N ILE A 613 5.03 -39.37 63.15
CA ILE A 613 6.34 -40.07 63.16
C ILE A 613 6.73 -40.38 64.61
N GLU A 614 6.60 -39.42 65.52
CA GLU A 614 6.95 -39.62 66.93
C GLU A 614 6.05 -40.68 67.59
N LYS A 615 4.73 -40.65 67.32
CA LYS A 615 3.78 -41.67 67.79
C LYS A 615 4.11 -43.06 67.24
N THR A 616 4.33 -43.19 65.93
CA THR A 616 4.65 -44.47 65.29
C THR A 616 6.03 -45.00 65.72
N SER A 617 7.01 -44.12 65.94
CA SER A 617 8.32 -44.47 66.49
C SER A 617 8.22 -45.01 67.93
N LYS A 618 7.43 -44.34 68.80
CA LYS A 618 7.13 -44.83 70.16
C LYS A 618 6.44 -46.20 70.14
N GLN A 619 5.49 -46.42 69.24
CA GLN A 619 4.82 -47.72 69.06
C GLN A 619 5.80 -48.82 68.61
N ARG A 620 6.68 -48.53 67.64
CA ARG A 620 7.74 -49.46 67.23
C ARG A 620 8.68 -49.80 68.39
N ALA A 621 9.11 -48.79 69.16
CA ALA A 621 9.98 -48.99 70.32
C ALA A 621 9.31 -49.86 71.39
N MET A 622 8.02 -49.65 71.66
CA MET A 622 7.23 -50.47 72.58
C MET A 622 7.13 -51.94 72.10
N LEU A 623 6.87 -52.17 70.81
CA LEU A 623 6.82 -53.52 70.22
C LEU A 623 8.19 -54.23 70.27
N ALA A 624 9.27 -53.50 69.98
CA ALA A 624 10.64 -54.01 70.08
C ALA A 624 11.01 -54.36 71.54
N GLY A 625 10.68 -53.49 72.48
CA GLY A 625 10.87 -53.73 73.92
C GLY A 625 10.07 -54.94 74.42
N ALA A 626 8.80 -55.05 74.02
CA ALA A 626 7.97 -56.20 74.36
C ALA A 626 8.55 -57.51 73.81
N THR A 627 9.09 -57.50 72.58
CA THR A 627 9.76 -58.66 71.99
C THR A 627 10.94 -59.11 72.85
N ALA A 628 11.82 -58.17 73.22
CA ALA A 628 13.00 -58.47 74.05
C ALA A 628 12.62 -59.06 75.42
N VAL A 629 11.61 -58.46 76.08
CA VAL A 629 11.15 -58.91 77.40
C VAL A 629 10.52 -60.30 77.35
N TYR A 630 9.61 -60.55 76.40
CA TYR A 630 8.98 -61.86 76.27
C TYR A 630 9.99 -62.94 75.86
N THR A 631 10.95 -62.64 74.99
CA THR A 631 12.03 -63.58 74.64
C THR A 631 12.87 -63.91 75.87
N GLN A 632 13.25 -62.91 76.67
CA GLN A 632 14.02 -63.13 77.90
C GLN A 632 13.26 -63.95 78.94
N PHE A 633 11.96 -63.71 79.13
CA PHE A 633 11.13 -64.52 80.03
C PHE A 633 10.97 -65.96 79.54
N ILE A 634 10.86 -66.19 78.23
CA ILE A 634 10.84 -67.56 77.68
C ILE A 634 12.19 -68.24 77.94
N THR A 635 13.32 -67.57 77.69
CA THR A 635 14.66 -68.12 77.95
C THR A 635 14.85 -68.50 79.42
N GLN A 636 14.43 -67.66 80.36
CA GLN A 636 14.49 -67.97 81.80
C GLN A 636 13.62 -69.17 82.18
N LEU A 637 12.44 -69.31 81.56
CA LEU A 637 11.52 -70.42 81.82
C LEU A 637 11.90 -71.74 81.12
N THR A 638 12.75 -71.70 80.09
CA THR A 638 13.13 -72.88 79.29
C THR A 638 14.57 -73.35 79.47
N GLU A 639 15.53 -72.44 79.65
CA GLU A 639 16.97 -72.76 79.71
C GLU A 639 17.52 -72.75 81.15
N GLU A 640 16.98 -71.90 82.04
CA GLU A 640 17.48 -71.76 83.42
C GLU A 640 16.79 -72.71 84.42
N ASN A 641 15.82 -73.52 83.98
CA ASN A 641 15.09 -74.53 84.79
C ASN A 641 14.59 -74.00 86.15
N GLN A 642 14.14 -72.75 86.21
CA GLN A 642 13.42 -72.23 87.38
C GLN A 642 11.92 -72.38 87.12
N PRO A 643 11.21 -73.32 87.79
CA PRO A 643 9.78 -73.51 87.59
C PRO A 643 9.00 -72.43 88.35
N CYS A 644 9.34 -71.15 88.16
CA CYS A 644 8.67 -70.02 88.80
C CYS A 644 8.47 -68.86 87.83
N CYS A 645 7.43 -68.06 88.05
CA CYS A 645 7.12 -66.92 87.20
C CYS A 645 8.25 -65.87 87.23
N PRO A 646 8.81 -65.39 86.10
CA PRO A 646 9.94 -64.47 86.08
C PRO A 646 9.65 -63.09 86.68
N VAL A 647 8.36 -62.75 86.85
CA VAL A 647 7.90 -61.46 87.38
C VAL A 647 7.61 -61.51 88.87
N CYS A 648 6.94 -62.57 89.35
CA CYS A 648 6.49 -62.67 90.74
C CYS A 648 7.08 -63.85 91.52
N GLN A 649 7.96 -64.64 90.91
CA GLN A 649 8.70 -65.78 91.50
C GLN A 649 7.80 -66.89 92.08
N ARG A 650 6.50 -66.90 91.78
CA ARG A 650 5.57 -67.97 92.18
C ARG A 650 5.92 -69.26 91.44
N ILE A 651 6.10 -70.35 92.18
CA ILE A 651 6.42 -71.67 91.63
C ILE A 651 5.20 -72.27 90.90
N PHE A 652 5.42 -72.83 89.72
CA PHE A 652 4.41 -73.53 88.94
C PHE A 652 4.17 -74.93 89.55
N PRO A 653 2.93 -75.28 89.92
CA PRO A 653 2.60 -76.55 90.58
C PRO A 653 2.83 -77.79 89.70
N SER A 654 2.84 -77.65 88.37
CA SER A 654 3.04 -78.75 87.43
C SER A 654 3.77 -78.31 86.16
N GLU A 655 4.49 -79.25 85.54
CA GLU A 655 5.16 -79.06 84.25
C GLU A 655 4.18 -78.65 83.12
N ALA A 656 2.92 -79.10 83.21
CA ALA A 656 1.87 -78.77 82.25
C ALA A 656 1.48 -77.29 82.30
N GLU A 657 1.31 -76.73 83.51
CA GLU A 657 1.02 -75.29 83.67
C GLU A 657 2.19 -74.41 83.23
N LEU A 658 3.43 -74.84 83.46
CA LEU A 658 4.62 -74.16 82.96
C LEU A 658 4.61 -74.11 81.42
N GLN A 659 4.29 -75.22 80.76
CA GLN A 659 4.22 -75.24 79.30
C GLN A 659 3.05 -74.47 78.72
N ASP A 660 1.90 -74.41 79.39
CA ASP A 660 0.77 -73.57 78.96
C ASP A 660 1.14 -72.08 78.98
N VAL A 661 1.90 -71.63 79.99
CA VAL A 661 2.38 -70.24 80.07
C VAL A 661 3.44 -69.95 78.99
N ILE A 662 4.37 -70.88 78.75
CA ILE A 662 5.35 -70.74 77.66
C ILE A 662 4.64 -70.68 76.31
N ASN A 663 3.66 -71.54 76.06
CA ASN A 663 2.85 -71.55 74.84
C ASN A 663 2.03 -70.26 74.69
N ASP A 664 1.44 -69.72 75.76
CA ASP A 664 0.75 -68.43 75.73
C ASP A 664 1.71 -67.28 75.40
N MET A 665 2.90 -67.23 76.02
CA MET A 665 3.94 -66.23 75.72
C MET A 665 4.46 -66.35 74.28
N GLN A 666 4.70 -67.57 73.79
CA GLN A 666 5.10 -67.83 72.41
C GLN A 666 4.00 -67.44 71.41
N SER A 667 2.72 -67.68 71.74
CA SER A 667 1.58 -67.28 70.90
C SER A 667 1.48 -65.76 70.78
N LYS A 668 1.75 -65.03 71.88
CA LYS A 668 1.79 -63.55 71.91
C LYS A 668 2.97 -63.01 71.11
N LEU A 669 4.13 -63.68 71.13
CA LEU A 669 5.30 -63.33 70.32
C LEU A 669 5.11 -63.59 68.81
N ARG A 670 4.25 -64.55 68.41
CA ARG A 670 4.08 -64.94 67.01
C ARG A 670 3.60 -63.80 66.10
N LEU A 671 2.78 -62.89 66.62
CA LEU A 671 2.20 -61.77 65.85
C LEU A 671 3.01 -60.46 65.94
N VAL A 672 4.02 -60.39 66.81
CA VAL A 672 4.80 -59.15 67.02
C VAL A 672 5.73 -58.85 65.84
N PRO A 673 6.49 -59.80 65.26
CA PRO A 673 7.37 -59.53 64.13
C PRO A 673 6.67 -58.91 62.92
N ASP A 674 5.46 -59.38 62.59
CA ASP A 674 4.67 -58.84 61.48
C ASP A 674 4.16 -57.43 61.78
N LYS A 675 3.70 -57.17 63.01
CA LYS A 675 3.33 -55.81 63.46
C LYS A 675 4.53 -54.87 63.53
N LEU A 676 5.71 -55.37 63.86
CA LEU A 676 6.94 -54.59 63.91
C LEU A 676 7.40 -54.23 62.49
N LYS A 677 7.33 -55.16 61.54
CA LYS A 677 7.54 -54.89 60.11
C LYS A 677 6.50 -53.92 59.53
N SER A 678 5.22 -54.04 59.91
CA SER A 678 4.18 -53.12 59.42
C SER A 678 4.36 -51.70 59.98
N THR A 679 4.67 -51.57 61.28
CA THR A 679 4.94 -50.26 61.90
C THR A 679 6.26 -49.65 61.40
N GLU A 680 7.28 -50.45 61.10
CA GLU A 680 8.53 -49.96 60.50
C GLU A 680 8.34 -49.49 59.05
N THR A 681 7.54 -50.21 58.25
CA THR A 681 7.20 -49.75 56.89
C THR A 681 6.34 -48.49 56.90
N GLU A 682 5.40 -48.36 57.84
CA GLU A 682 4.61 -47.14 58.03
C GLU A 682 5.47 -45.95 58.50
N LEU A 683 6.42 -46.19 59.42
CA LEU A 683 7.37 -45.18 59.88
C LEU A 683 8.23 -44.67 58.71
N LYS A 684 8.83 -45.58 57.92
CA LYS A 684 9.61 -45.22 56.73
C LYS A 684 8.78 -44.44 55.70
N ARG A 685 7.49 -44.77 55.54
CA ARG A 685 6.58 -44.03 54.66
C ARG A 685 6.32 -42.61 55.17
N LYS A 686 6.11 -42.43 56.48
CA LYS A 686 5.89 -41.11 57.10
C LYS A 686 7.16 -40.26 57.09
N GLU A 687 8.34 -40.84 57.35
CA GLU A 687 9.64 -40.17 57.28
C GLU A 687 9.95 -39.66 55.86
N ARG A 688 9.72 -40.48 54.83
CA ARG A 688 9.84 -40.02 53.43
C ARG A 688 8.94 -38.83 53.14
N ARG A 689 7.68 -38.88 53.57
CA ARG A 689 6.74 -37.75 53.39
C ARG A 689 7.22 -36.47 54.08
N ARG A 690 7.82 -36.56 55.28
CA ARG A 690 8.44 -35.41 55.96
C ARG A 690 9.61 -34.85 55.16
N ASP A 691 10.46 -35.71 54.62
CA ASP A 691 11.64 -35.29 53.84
C ASP A 691 11.20 -34.59 52.55
N ASP A 692 10.23 -35.16 51.81
CA ASP A 692 9.62 -34.55 50.63
C ASP A 692 9.01 -33.17 50.94
N MET A 693 8.31 -33.02 52.08
CA MET A 693 7.79 -31.72 52.51
C MET A 693 8.93 -30.75 52.87
N THR A 694 9.97 -31.21 53.57
CA THR A 694 11.09 -30.35 54.01
C THR A 694 11.85 -29.76 52.81
N GLU A 695 12.00 -30.51 51.72
CA GLU A 695 12.61 -30.05 50.47
C GLU A 695 11.83 -28.88 49.81
N LEU A 696 10.52 -28.76 50.07
CA LEU A 696 9.66 -27.70 49.53
C LEU A 696 9.68 -26.39 50.34
N LYS A 697 10.31 -26.37 51.52
CA LYS A 697 10.36 -25.20 52.40
C LYS A 697 10.98 -23.94 51.75
N PRO A 698 12.08 -24.02 50.97
CA PRO A 698 12.61 -22.88 50.24
C PRO A 698 11.63 -22.35 49.17
N MET A 699 10.91 -23.25 48.50
CA MET A 699 9.91 -22.85 47.49
C MET A 699 8.73 -22.12 48.13
N ARG A 700 8.30 -22.54 49.34
CA ARG A 700 7.24 -21.86 50.10
C ARG A 700 7.62 -20.44 50.53
N GLN A 701 8.88 -20.21 50.92
CA GLN A 701 9.39 -18.88 51.25
C GLN A 701 9.40 -17.96 50.03
N ILE A 702 9.91 -18.45 48.89
CA ILE A 702 9.87 -17.72 47.62
C ILE A 702 8.41 -17.40 47.21
N LEU A 703 7.47 -18.32 47.43
CA LEU A 703 6.06 -18.10 47.16
C LEU A 703 5.46 -16.94 47.98
N SER A 704 5.79 -16.85 49.28
CA SER A 704 5.32 -15.77 50.15
C SER A 704 5.90 -14.42 49.70
N GLU A 705 7.21 -14.35 49.39
CA GLU A 705 7.82 -13.13 48.84
C GLU A 705 7.19 -12.68 47.51
N LEU A 706 6.90 -13.64 46.62
CA LEU A 706 6.25 -13.37 45.34
C LEU A 706 4.83 -12.81 45.53
N LYS A 707 4.03 -13.39 46.43
CA LYS A 707 2.64 -12.98 46.68
C LYS A 707 2.51 -11.68 47.45
N GLU A 708 3.31 -11.51 48.47
CA GLU A 708 3.13 -10.42 49.44
C GLU A 708 3.88 -9.14 49.05
N ARG A 709 4.94 -9.25 48.23
CA ARG A 709 5.77 -8.10 47.85
C ARG A 709 5.91 -7.91 46.33
N ASP A 710 6.52 -8.88 45.64
CA ASP A 710 6.97 -8.66 44.25
C ASP A 710 5.79 -8.41 43.27
N ILE A 711 4.73 -9.22 43.33
CA ILE A 711 3.55 -9.08 42.46
C ILE A 711 2.77 -7.77 42.75
N PRO A 712 2.43 -7.44 44.02
CA PRO A 712 1.79 -6.16 44.36
C PRO A 712 2.59 -4.93 43.91
N ASP A 713 3.92 -4.92 44.11
CA ASP A 713 4.77 -3.79 43.74
C ASP A 713 4.80 -3.56 42.22
N LEU A 714 4.89 -4.64 41.44
CA LEU A 714 4.83 -4.57 39.98
C LEU A 714 3.46 -4.10 39.48
N ARG A 715 2.36 -4.53 40.13
CA ARG A 715 1.01 -4.04 39.81
C ARG A 715 0.87 -2.54 40.10
N ASN A 716 1.37 -2.06 41.23
CA ASN A 716 1.33 -0.64 41.59
C ASN A 716 2.16 0.22 40.61
N LYS A 717 3.35 -0.24 40.21
CA LYS A 717 4.17 0.41 39.18
C LYS A 717 3.44 0.47 37.83
N LEU A 718 2.75 -0.59 37.42
CA LEU A 718 1.94 -0.60 36.20
C LEU A 718 0.79 0.40 36.25
N VAL A 719 0.13 0.58 37.40
CA VAL A 719 -0.93 1.59 37.55
C VAL A 719 -0.36 3.01 37.39
N ALA A 720 0.81 3.29 37.96
CA ALA A 720 1.47 4.58 37.82
C ALA A 720 1.86 4.88 36.36
N ILE A 721 2.49 3.92 35.68
CA ILE A 721 2.88 4.04 34.26
C ILE A 721 1.65 4.24 33.36
N ASN A 722 0.55 3.52 33.63
CA ASN A 722 -0.69 3.70 32.86
C ASN A 722 -1.28 5.12 33.01
N ARG A 723 -1.19 5.74 34.19
CA ARG A 723 -1.61 7.14 34.39
C ARG A 723 -0.73 8.12 33.64
N GLU A 724 0.57 7.89 33.61
CA GLU A 724 1.54 8.71 32.85
C GLU A 724 1.30 8.61 31.35
N ILE A 725 1.08 7.40 30.82
CA ILE A 725 0.68 7.16 29.42
C ILE A 725 -0.59 7.95 29.08
N GLN A 726 -1.60 7.94 29.95
CA GLN A 726 -2.84 8.66 29.68
C GLN A 726 -2.65 10.17 29.64
N ARG A 727 -1.80 10.74 30.52
CA ARG A 727 -1.45 12.17 30.47
C ARG A 727 -0.72 12.52 29.18
N LEU A 728 0.32 11.75 28.83
CA LEU A 728 1.10 11.96 27.61
C LEU A 728 0.23 11.84 26.35
N LYS A 729 -0.76 10.95 26.31
CA LYS A 729 -1.73 10.87 25.21
C LYS A 729 -2.54 12.15 25.05
N ASN A 730 -3.07 12.68 26.14
CA ASN A 730 -3.83 13.93 26.11
C ASN A 730 -2.95 15.10 25.64
N ASP A 731 -1.72 15.20 26.13
CA ASP A 731 -0.78 16.27 25.74
C ASP A 731 -0.40 16.16 24.25
N VAL A 732 -0.24 14.94 23.73
CA VAL A 732 0.00 14.69 22.30
C VAL A 732 -1.20 15.13 21.45
N GLU A 733 -2.42 14.75 21.84
CA GLU A 733 -3.65 15.15 21.14
C GLU A 733 -3.84 16.68 21.13
N GLU A 734 -3.50 17.37 22.22
CA GLU A 734 -3.53 18.84 22.30
C GLU A 734 -2.52 19.50 21.34
N GLN A 735 -1.29 18.99 21.26
CA GLN A 735 -0.31 19.51 20.31
C GLN A 735 -0.68 19.18 18.84
N GLU A 736 -1.30 18.03 18.58
CA GLU A 736 -1.79 17.67 17.23
C GLU A 736 -2.89 18.60 16.75
N THR A 737 -3.85 18.92 17.63
CA THR A 737 -4.94 19.85 17.31
C THR A 737 -4.43 21.26 17.06
N MET A 738 -3.48 21.76 17.87
CA MET A 738 -2.82 23.05 17.60
C MET A 738 -2.02 23.05 16.29
N LEU A 739 -1.32 21.96 15.98
CA LEU A 739 -0.56 21.83 14.73
C LEU A 739 -1.49 21.86 13.51
N ALA A 740 -2.62 21.15 13.56
CA ALA A 740 -3.62 21.15 12.50
C ALA A 740 -4.22 22.55 12.27
N MET A 741 -4.50 23.29 13.34
CA MET A 741 -4.99 24.66 13.26
C MET A 741 -3.98 25.59 12.58
N PHE A 742 -2.71 25.59 13.03
CA PHE A 742 -1.68 26.44 12.43
C PHE A 742 -1.36 26.06 10.97
N MET A 743 -1.39 24.78 10.62
CA MET A 743 -1.22 24.34 9.23
C MET A 743 -2.37 24.83 8.33
N SER A 744 -3.61 24.81 8.82
CA SER A 744 -4.76 25.33 8.08
C SER A 744 -4.67 26.85 7.85
N GLU A 745 -4.26 27.60 8.87
CA GLU A 745 -4.01 29.05 8.77
C GLU A 745 -2.92 29.37 7.72
N GLU A 746 -1.85 28.58 7.70
CA GLU A 746 -0.71 28.74 6.79
C GLU A 746 -1.05 28.40 5.34
N GLU A 747 -1.79 27.31 5.12
CA GLU A 747 -2.26 26.91 3.79
C GLU A 747 -3.22 27.94 3.18
N SER A 748 -4.13 28.49 4.00
CA SER A 748 -5.07 29.54 3.59
C SER A 748 -4.33 30.81 3.16
N ALA A 749 -3.35 31.25 3.96
CA ALA A 749 -2.50 32.39 3.62
C ALA A 749 -1.67 32.17 2.33
N LYS A 750 -1.13 30.96 2.14
CA LYS A 750 -0.40 30.60 0.90
C LYS A 750 -1.28 30.64 -0.34
N ALA A 751 -2.53 30.21 -0.25
CA ALA A 751 -3.46 30.22 -1.37
C ALA A 751 -3.71 31.65 -1.90
N CYS A 752 -3.69 32.65 -1.02
CA CYS A 752 -3.87 34.06 -1.38
C CYS A 752 -2.62 34.70 -2.02
N LEU A 753 -1.42 34.12 -1.84
CA LEU A 753 -0.15 34.76 -2.22
C LEU A 753 -0.01 34.98 -3.74
N GLN A 754 -0.54 34.06 -4.55
CA GLN A 754 -0.51 34.18 -6.01
C GLN A 754 -1.39 35.34 -6.50
N ASP A 755 -2.58 35.48 -5.93
CA ASP A 755 -3.53 36.53 -6.29
C ASP A 755 -3.05 37.90 -5.78
N ILE A 756 -2.41 37.99 -4.61
CA ILE A 756 -1.78 39.23 -4.14
C ILE A 756 -0.60 39.63 -5.03
N SER A 757 0.23 38.68 -5.48
CA SER A 757 1.31 38.97 -6.43
C SER A 757 0.79 39.41 -7.82
N LEU A 758 -0.37 38.92 -8.23
CA LEU A 758 -1.03 39.39 -9.46
C LEU A 758 -1.59 40.81 -9.28
N MET A 759 -2.18 41.10 -8.11
CA MET A 759 -2.67 42.44 -7.76
C MET A 759 -1.54 43.48 -7.76
N GLU A 760 -0.36 43.18 -7.19
CA GLU A 760 0.79 44.10 -7.24
C GLU A 760 1.24 44.41 -8.68
N ARG A 761 1.20 43.41 -9.58
CA ARG A 761 1.48 43.64 -11.00
C ARG A 761 0.46 44.56 -11.65
N TYR A 762 -0.84 44.35 -11.41
CA TYR A 762 -1.87 45.26 -11.92
C TYR A 762 -1.72 46.68 -11.36
N GLN A 763 -1.30 46.83 -10.10
CA GLN A 763 -1.01 48.15 -9.51
C GLN A 763 0.22 48.84 -10.12
N MET A 764 1.20 48.09 -10.64
CA MET A 764 2.33 48.66 -11.40
C MET A 764 1.91 49.06 -12.81
N GLU A 765 1.18 48.19 -13.52
CA GLU A 765 0.65 48.47 -14.87
C GLU A 765 -0.29 49.69 -14.86
N LEU A 766 -1.15 49.81 -13.84
CA LEU A 766 -2.06 50.94 -13.69
C LEU A 766 -1.31 52.27 -13.57
N ARG A 767 -0.19 52.30 -12.83
CA ARG A 767 0.67 53.50 -12.74
C ARG A 767 1.31 53.88 -14.08
N ASP A 768 1.64 52.91 -14.93
CA ASP A 768 2.18 53.16 -16.27
C ASP A 768 1.10 53.69 -17.23
N VAL A 769 -0.12 53.15 -17.16
CA VAL A 769 -1.28 53.67 -17.94
C VAL A 769 -1.62 55.09 -17.51
N GLU A 770 -1.63 55.38 -16.21
CA GLU A 770 -1.82 56.73 -15.67
C GLU A 770 -0.76 57.71 -16.15
N ARG A 771 0.51 57.28 -16.22
CA ARG A 771 1.61 58.10 -16.76
C ARG A 771 1.40 58.41 -18.25
N LYS A 772 0.95 57.43 -19.04
CA LYS A 772 0.64 57.64 -20.48
C LYS A 772 -0.55 58.59 -20.67
N ILE A 773 -1.59 58.48 -19.85
CA ILE A 773 -2.73 59.42 -19.86
C ILE A 773 -2.23 60.85 -19.57
N ALA A 774 -1.34 61.03 -18.59
CA ALA A 774 -0.77 62.34 -18.27
C ALA A 774 0.09 62.93 -19.42
N GLN A 775 0.83 62.08 -20.15
CA GLN A 775 1.62 62.48 -21.33
C GLN A 775 0.75 62.91 -22.53
N HIS A 776 -0.38 62.23 -22.77
CA HIS A 776 -1.33 62.64 -23.82
C HIS A 776 -2.13 63.87 -23.41
N ALA A 777 -2.39 64.08 -22.12
CA ALA A 777 -3.03 65.29 -21.61
C ALA A 777 -2.16 66.55 -21.78
N THR A 778 -0.83 66.42 -21.66
CA THR A 778 0.12 67.54 -21.89
C THR A 778 0.21 67.93 -23.38
N LYS A 779 -0.02 67.01 -24.31
CA LYS A 779 -0.09 67.30 -25.77
C LYS A 779 -1.35 68.09 -26.19
N LEU A 780 -2.35 68.19 -25.30
CA LEU A 780 -3.61 68.91 -25.52
C LEU A 780 -3.63 70.30 -24.88
N GLN A 781 -2.51 70.77 -24.30
CA GLN A 781 -2.38 72.11 -23.70
C GLN A 781 -1.78 73.12 -24.70
N GLY A 782 -2.54 74.19 -25.00
CA GLY A 782 -2.04 75.34 -25.76
C GLY A 782 -2.82 75.72 -27.04
N VAL A 783 -4.13 75.43 -27.14
CA VAL A 783 -4.95 75.81 -28.31
C VAL A 783 -5.87 76.98 -27.96
N ASP A 784 -5.74 78.07 -28.73
CA ASP A 784 -6.48 79.33 -28.60
C ASP A 784 -7.95 79.15 -29.07
N LEU A 785 -8.90 79.54 -28.21
CA LEU A 785 -10.32 79.14 -28.25
C LEU A 785 -11.25 80.31 -28.61
N ASN A 786 -10.81 81.24 -29.46
CA ASN A 786 -11.54 82.49 -29.71
C ASN A 786 -12.30 82.59 -31.04
N ARG A 787 -12.46 81.50 -31.81
CA ARG A 787 -13.36 81.47 -32.99
C ARG A 787 -14.17 80.17 -33.01
N THR A 788 -15.50 80.25 -32.99
CA THR A 788 -16.39 79.09 -32.85
C THR A 788 -16.67 78.42 -34.21
N ILE A 789 -16.70 77.08 -34.22
CA ILE A 789 -17.05 76.26 -35.39
C ILE A 789 -18.32 76.78 -36.09
N GLN A 790 -19.31 77.27 -35.35
CA GLN A 790 -20.55 77.82 -35.90
C GLN A 790 -20.36 79.10 -36.74
N GLN A 791 -19.40 79.98 -36.42
CA GLN A 791 -19.13 81.20 -37.22
C GLN A 791 -18.49 80.86 -38.58
N VAL A 792 -17.58 79.88 -38.61
CA VAL A 792 -16.96 79.38 -39.85
C VAL A 792 -17.97 78.55 -40.68
N THR A 793 -18.93 77.89 -40.01
CA THR A 793 -19.98 77.13 -40.69
C THR A 793 -21.05 78.05 -41.33
N GLN A 794 -21.33 79.21 -40.74
CA GLN A 794 -22.31 80.17 -41.25
C GLN A 794 -21.80 80.94 -42.48
N GLU A 795 -20.53 81.39 -42.47
CA GLU A 795 -19.87 81.98 -43.66
C GLU A 795 -19.74 80.97 -44.81
N LYS A 796 -19.51 79.69 -44.48
CA LYS A 796 -19.55 78.59 -45.46
C LYS A 796 -20.94 78.39 -46.04
N GLN A 797 -22.01 78.41 -45.23
CA GLN A 797 -23.38 78.19 -45.70
C GLN A 797 -23.90 79.29 -46.63
N GLU A 798 -23.56 80.57 -46.43
CA GLU A 798 -24.00 81.67 -47.32
C GLU A 798 -23.35 81.60 -48.71
N LYS A 799 -22.05 81.25 -48.77
CA LYS A 799 -21.34 81.02 -50.04
C LYS A 799 -21.75 79.70 -50.69
N GLN A 800 -22.07 78.69 -49.90
CA GLN A 800 -22.62 77.41 -50.36
C GLN A 800 -24.01 77.57 -50.98
N HIS A 801 -24.93 78.35 -50.39
CA HIS A 801 -26.27 78.57 -50.98
C HIS A 801 -26.22 79.29 -52.34
N SER A 802 -25.25 80.19 -52.54
CA SER A 802 -25.03 80.83 -53.84
C SER A 802 -24.46 79.85 -54.88
N LEU A 803 -23.61 78.91 -54.45
CA LEU A 803 -23.14 77.76 -55.25
C LEU A 803 -24.28 76.78 -55.57
N ASP A 804 -25.19 76.54 -54.62
CA ASP A 804 -26.31 75.61 -54.74
C ASP A 804 -27.38 76.13 -55.71
N ASN A 805 -27.59 77.44 -55.82
CA ASN A 805 -28.57 78.02 -56.75
C ASN A 805 -28.10 77.97 -58.23
N VAL A 806 -26.79 78.16 -58.46
CA VAL A 806 -26.15 77.91 -59.77
C VAL A 806 -26.08 76.40 -60.06
N SER A 807 -25.81 75.59 -59.03
CA SER A 807 -25.83 74.13 -59.12
C SER A 807 -27.23 73.57 -59.38
N GLY A 808 -28.30 74.19 -58.89
CA GLY A 808 -29.69 73.77 -59.12
C GLY A 808 -30.16 73.94 -60.56
N LYS A 809 -29.70 75.00 -61.25
CA LYS A 809 -29.94 75.19 -62.69
C LYS A 809 -29.14 74.18 -63.54
N ILE A 810 -27.91 73.86 -63.12
CA ILE A 810 -27.12 72.77 -63.70
C ILE A 810 -27.77 71.42 -63.42
N GLU A 811 -28.33 71.20 -62.22
CA GLU A 811 -28.99 69.96 -61.81
C GLU A 811 -30.29 69.72 -62.55
N LEU A 812 -31.06 70.75 -62.93
CA LEU A 812 -32.28 70.55 -63.72
C LEU A 812 -31.99 70.02 -65.13
N ILE A 813 -30.96 70.59 -65.79
CA ILE A 813 -30.49 70.15 -67.12
C ILE A 813 -29.68 68.85 -67.00
N ARG A 814 -28.99 68.61 -65.88
CA ARG A 814 -28.39 67.30 -65.58
C ARG A 814 -29.43 66.25 -65.23
N LYS A 815 -30.58 66.56 -64.62
CA LYS A 815 -31.65 65.61 -64.31
C LYS A 815 -32.34 65.11 -65.58
N ARG A 816 -32.70 66.06 -66.47
CA ARG A 816 -32.38 66.00 -67.91
C ARG A 816 -31.72 64.74 -68.50
N ILE A 817 -30.40 64.79 -68.39
CA ILE A 817 -29.41 63.84 -68.88
C ILE A 817 -29.38 62.59 -67.97
N GLN A 818 -29.60 62.75 -66.67
CA GLN A 818 -29.55 61.72 -65.63
C GLN A 818 -30.71 60.75 -65.78
N ASP A 819 -31.93 61.20 -66.08
CA ASP A 819 -33.08 60.31 -66.29
C ASP A 819 -32.85 59.43 -67.55
N GLN A 820 -32.23 59.99 -68.59
CA GLN A 820 -31.82 59.24 -69.79
C GLN A 820 -30.58 58.35 -69.54
N GLN A 821 -29.69 58.74 -68.64
CA GLN A 821 -28.53 57.93 -68.21
C GLN A 821 -28.90 56.85 -67.19
N ASP A 822 -29.91 57.05 -66.35
CA ASP A 822 -30.37 56.14 -65.30
C ASP A 822 -31.09 54.94 -65.90
N GLN A 823 -31.85 55.13 -66.98
CA GLN A 823 -32.38 54.01 -67.77
C GLN A 823 -31.27 53.14 -68.38
N ILE A 824 -30.20 53.77 -68.89
CA ILE A 824 -29.02 53.07 -69.40
C ILE A 824 -28.23 52.41 -68.24
N GLN A 825 -28.14 53.07 -67.08
CA GLN A 825 -27.43 52.59 -65.89
C GLN A 825 -28.14 51.41 -65.23
N HIS A 826 -29.48 51.42 -65.16
CA HIS A 826 -30.29 50.34 -64.61
C HIS A 826 -30.21 49.08 -65.47
N LEU A 827 -30.24 49.23 -66.81
CA LEU A 827 -30.02 48.11 -67.72
C LEU A 827 -28.57 47.59 -67.62
N LYS A 828 -27.56 48.48 -67.48
CA LYS A 828 -26.16 48.08 -67.23
C LYS A 828 -25.92 47.40 -65.88
N SER A 829 -26.61 47.81 -64.81
CA SER A 829 -26.49 47.17 -63.49
C SER A 829 -27.08 45.76 -63.51
N ALA A 830 -28.25 45.58 -64.13
CA ALA A 830 -28.86 44.27 -64.31
C ALA A 830 -27.95 43.31 -65.12
N THR A 831 -27.32 43.80 -66.21
CA THR A 831 -26.34 43.00 -66.98
C THR A 831 -25.09 42.67 -66.15
N ASN A 832 -24.62 43.58 -65.30
CA ASN A 832 -23.44 43.35 -64.46
C ASN A 832 -23.73 42.40 -63.28
N GLU A 833 -24.91 42.45 -62.69
CA GLU A 833 -25.35 41.51 -61.64
C GLU A 833 -25.44 40.08 -62.18
N LEU A 834 -26.05 39.88 -63.35
CA LEU A 834 -26.10 38.57 -64.01
C LEU A 834 -24.70 38.05 -64.40
N ARG A 835 -23.78 38.93 -64.82
CA ARG A 835 -22.36 38.56 -65.06
C ARG A 835 -21.61 38.19 -63.77
N ALA A 836 -21.90 38.86 -62.65
CA ALA A 836 -21.28 38.57 -61.36
C ALA A 836 -21.74 37.21 -60.81
N GLU A 837 -23.03 36.89 -60.91
CA GLU A 837 -23.55 35.56 -60.55
C GLU A 837 -22.94 34.45 -61.43
N LYS A 838 -22.79 34.67 -62.74
CA LYS A 838 -22.12 33.72 -63.64
C LYS A 838 -20.66 33.46 -63.24
N LEU A 839 -19.90 34.52 -62.92
CA LEU A 839 -18.51 34.40 -62.46
C LEU A 839 -18.41 33.66 -61.11
N HIS A 840 -19.35 33.90 -60.20
CA HIS A 840 -19.38 33.23 -58.90
C HIS A 840 -19.63 31.72 -59.02
N ILE A 841 -20.60 31.31 -59.85
CA ILE A 841 -20.90 29.89 -60.09
C ILE A 841 -19.74 29.20 -60.83
N SER A 842 -19.07 29.89 -61.76
CA SER A 842 -17.87 29.37 -62.44
C SER A 842 -16.69 29.12 -61.49
N SER A 843 -16.46 30.01 -60.52
CA SER A 843 -15.44 29.83 -59.47
C SER A 843 -15.74 28.63 -58.58
N ASN A 844 -17.01 28.38 -58.25
CA ASN A 844 -17.43 27.23 -57.45
C ASN A 844 -17.18 25.90 -58.19
N LEU A 845 -17.31 25.89 -59.53
CA LEU A 845 -17.01 24.71 -60.36
C LEU A 845 -15.52 24.35 -60.36
N GLN A 846 -14.62 25.36 -60.43
CA GLN A 846 -13.16 25.14 -60.30
C GLN A 846 -12.78 24.64 -58.91
N ARG A 847 -13.42 25.16 -57.85
CA ARG A 847 -13.20 24.71 -56.47
C ARG A 847 -13.61 23.24 -56.29
N ARG A 848 -14.69 22.82 -56.92
CA ARG A 848 -15.16 21.41 -56.93
C ARG A 848 -14.10 20.48 -57.52
N GLN A 849 -13.51 20.84 -58.66
CA GLN A 849 -12.52 20.01 -59.33
C GLN A 849 -11.23 19.84 -58.48
N GLN A 850 -10.77 20.89 -57.81
CA GLN A 850 -9.64 20.80 -56.87
C GLN A 850 -9.94 19.87 -55.67
N LEU A 851 -11.17 19.89 -55.16
CA LEU A 851 -11.59 19.04 -54.05
C LEU A 851 -11.73 17.57 -54.48
N GLU A 852 -12.11 17.30 -55.74
CA GLU A 852 -12.13 15.95 -56.31
C GLU A 852 -10.72 15.35 -56.41
N ASP A 853 -9.74 16.11 -56.90
CA ASP A 853 -8.34 15.66 -56.99
C ASP A 853 -7.75 15.34 -55.60
N GLN A 854 -8.02 16.21 -54.60
CA GLN A 854 -7.61 15.97 -53.21
C GLN A 854 -8.30 14.74 -52.59
N ASN A 855 -9.52 14.42 -53.02
CA ASN A 855 -10.24 13.22 -52.55
C ASN A 855 -9.52 11.94 -52.97
N VAL A 856 -9.06 11.90 -54.23
CA VAL A 856 -8.36 10.76 -54.81
C VAL A 856 -7.01 10.58 -54.11
N GLU A 857 -6.23 11.65 -53.95
CA GLU A 857 -4.93 11.62 -53.28
C GLU A 857 -5.03 11.08 -51.85
N LEU A 858 -5.90 11.66 -51.02
CA LEU A 858 -6.11 11.20 -49.64
C LEU A 858 -6.61 9.75 -49.55
N THR A 859 -7.43 9.31 -50.50
CA THR A 859 -7.91 7.92 -50.54
C THR A 859 -6.76 6.94 -50.79
N THR A 860 -5.83 7.28 -51.69
CA THR A 860 -4.66 6.43 -51.98
C THR A 860 -3.68 6.37 -50.79
N GLU A 861 -3.43 7.50 -50.11
CA GLU A 861 -2.56 7.54 -48.92
C GLU A 861 -3.12 6.69 -47.77
N ILE A 862 -4.44 6.75 -47.53
CA ILE A 862 -5.11 5.93 -46.50
C ILE A 862 -4.95 4.44 -46.78
N GLN A 863 -5.02 4.02 -48.06
CA GLN A 863 -4.82 2.62 -48.45
C GLN A 863 -3.37 2.16 -48.23
N CYS A 864 -2.38 2.97 -48.58
CA CYS A 864 -0.97 2.68 -48.30
C CYS A 864 -0.69 2.54 -46.80
N LEU A 865 -1.16 3.49 -45.99
CA LEU A 865 -1.01 3.44 -44.52
C LEU A 865 -1.69 2.20 -43.91
N SER A 866 -2.86 1.81 -44.44
CA SER A 866 -3.58 0.59 -44.00
C SER A 866 -2.76 -0.67 -44.21
N ARG A 867 -2.06 -0.77 -45.35
CA ARG A 867 -1.21 -1.93 -45.67
C ARG A 867 0.00 -2.01 -44.73
N GLU A 868 0.69 -0.90 -44.53
CA GLU A 868 1.88 -0.83 -43.67
C GLU A 868 1.55 -1.12 -42.19
N ILE A 869 0.38 -0.69 -41.70
CA ILE A 869 -0.10 -1.02 -40.35
C ILE A 869 -0.35 -2.52 -40.22
N LYS A 870 -0.90 -3.16 -41.25
CA LYS A 870 -1.17 -4.60 -41.25
C LYS A 870 0.13 -5.41 -41.20
N GLU A 871 1.10 -5.07 -42.05
CA GLU A 871 2.42 -5.72 -42.09
C GLU A 871 3.16 -5.59 -40.74
N ALA A 872 3.12 -4.42 -40.11
CA ALA A 872 3.72 -4.21 -38.80
C ALA A 872 3.02 -5.02 -37.69
N ARG A 873 1.68 -5.16 -37.73
CA ARG A 873 0.92 -5.98 -36.77
C ARG A 873 1.24 -7.47 -36.89
N GLU A 874 1.42 -7.97 -38.10
CA GLU A 874 1.78 -9.38 -38.35
C GLU A 874 3.18 -9.72 -37.80
N GLN A 875 4.11 -8.76 -37.75
CA GLN A 875 5.45 -8.94 -37.18
C GLN A 875 5.50 -8.90 -35.64
N VAL A 876 4.50 -8.30 -34.97
CA VAL A 876 4.47 -8.20 -33.50
C VAL A 876 4.15 -9.55 -32.82
N GLN A 877 3.25 -10.35 -33.40
CA GLN A 877 2.86 -11.66 -32.83
C GLN A 877 4.02 -12.65 -32.62
N PRO A 878 4.92 -12.91 -33.59
CA PRO A 878 6.04 -13.82 -33.38
C PRO A 878 7.07 -13.30 -32.37
N LEU A 879 7.23 -11.97 -32.24
CA LEU A 879 8.11 -11.36 -31.23
C LEU A 879 7.54 -11.55 -29.83
N GLU A 880 6.22 -11.46 -29.66
CA GLU A 880 5.54 -11.71 -28.38
C GLU A 880 5.71 -13.16 -27.90
N ALA A 881 5.50 -14.14 -28.79
CA ALA A 881 5.74 -15.55 -28.49
C ALA A 881 7.22 -15.83 -28.14
N THR A 882 8.16 -15.12 -28.78
CA THR A 882 9.60 -15.26 -28.50
C THR A 882 9.97 -14.69 -27.12
N VAL A 883 9.35 -13.58 -26.71
CA VAL A 883 9.52 -12.99 -25.37
C VAL A 883 9.00 -13.95 -24.29
N GLU A 884 7.82 -14.53 -24.47
CA GLU A 884 7.25 -15.50 -23.53
C GLU A 884 8.15 -16.73 -23.36
N LYS A 885 8.66 -17.27 -24.48
CA LYS A 885 9.60 -18.42 -24.44
C LYS A 885 10.88 -18.09 -23.68
N LEU A 886 11.51 -16.93 -23.94
CA LEU A 886 12.73 -16.52 -23.24
C LEU A 886 12.48 -16.23 -21.76
N GLN A 887 11.30 -15.73 -21.38
CA GLN A 887 10.90 -15.54 -19.99
C GLN A 887 10.76 -16.88 -19.25
N GLN A 888 10.16 -17.88 -19.90
CA GLN A 888 10.04 -19.24 -19.35
C GLN A 888 11.42 -19.88 -19.17
N GLU A 889 12.30 -19.80 -20.17
CA GLU A 889 13.68 -20.31 -20.08
C GLU A 889 14.49 -19.62 -18.96
N LYS A 890 14.29 -18.32 -18.75
CA LYS A 890 14.91 -17.56 -17.64
C LYS A 890 14.42 -18.08 -16.29
N LYS A 891 13.12 -18.35 -16.15
CA LYS A 891 12.52 -18.86 -14.91
C LYS A 891 13.09 -20.25 -14.56
N GLU A 892 13.15 -21.15 -15.53
CA GLU A 892 13.75 -22.48 -15.34
C GLU A 892 15.25 -22.43 -14.98
N LEU A 893 15.96 -21.40 -15.43
CA LEU A 893 17.36 -21.16 -15.08
C LEU A 893 17.50 -20.62 -13.65
N MET A 894 16.56 -19.79 -13.21
CA MET A 894 16.48 -19.28 -11.83
C MET A 894 16.17 -20.39 -10.83
N ASP A 895 15.20 -21.26 -11.14
CA ASP A 895 14.84 -22.39 -10.29
C ASP A 895 16.01 -23.38 -10.12
N ARG A 896 16.76 -23.64 -11.21
CA ARG A 896 17.99 -24.46 -11.16
C ARG A 896 19.11 -23.82 -10.34
N LYS A 897 19.30 -22.50 -10.46
CA LYS A 897 20.27 -21.74 -9.65
C LYS A 897 19.95 -21.88 -8.16
N ASP A 898 18.70 -21.66 -7.79
CA ASP A 898 18.27 -21.66 -6.39
C ASP A 898 18.34 -23.05 -5.76
N ALA A 899 18.04 -24.11 -6.51
CA ALA A 899 18.20 -25.49 -6.06
C ALA A 899 19.69 -25.85 -5.83
N SER A 900 20.56 -25.58 -6.81
CA SER A 900 21.99 -25.88 -6.71
C SER A 900 22.70 -25.07 -5.61
N TYR A 901 22.35 -23.79 -5.46
CA TYR A 901 22.93 -22.95 -4.41
C TYR A 901 22.46 -23.36 -3.01
N ARG A 902 21.20 -23.79 -2.84
CA ARG A 902 20.68 -24.28 -1.56
C ARG A 902 21.40 -25.55 -1.10
N GLU A 903 21.60 -26.51 -2.00
CA GLU A 903 22.32 -27.74 -1.69
C GLU A 903 23.78 -27.47 -1.26
N ALA A 904 24.46 -26.55 -1.95
CA ALA A 904 25.82 -26.15 -1.57
C ALA A 904 25.86 -25.41 -0.22
N GLN A 905 24.89 -24.54 0.05
CA GLN A 905 24.79 -23.78 1.30
C GLN A 905 24.52 -24.70 2.50
N GLU A 906 23.64 -25.70 2.36
CA GLU A 906 23.31 -26.68 3.41
C GLU A 906 24.53 -27.51 3.82
N LYS A 907 25.29 -28.02 2.84
CA LYS A 907 26.56 -28.73 3.08
C LYS A 907 27.57 -27.83 3.83
N LEU A 908 27.67 -26.56 3.45
CA LEU A 908 28.58 -25.61 4.08
C LEU A 908 28.17 -25.25 5.52
N THR A 909 26.86 -25.20 5.80
CA THR A 909 26.34 -24.96 7.16
C THR A 909 26.60 -26.13 8.10
N ASP A 910 26.39 -27.37 7.66
CA ASP A 910 26.67 -28.58 8.45
C ASP A 910 28.17 -28.66 8.82
N MET A 911 29.06 -28.38 7.86
CA MET A 911 30.50 -28.30 8.13
C MET A 911 30.84 -27.21 9.15
N LYS A 912 30.24 -26.01 9.06
CA LYS A 912 30.49 -24.90 9.99
C LYS A 912 30.03 -25.24 11.43
N GLU A 913 28.95 -25.98 11.61
CA GLU A 913 28.48 -26.43 12.92
C GLU A 913 29.41 -27.46 13.57
N LYS A 914 29.89 -28.44 12.80
CA LYS A 914 30.85 -29.45 13.28
C LYS A 914 32.18 -28.83 13.70
N VAL A 915 32.71 -27.87 12.92
CA VAL A 915 33.92 -27.11 13.29
C VAL A 915 33.73 -26.33 14.58
N LYS A 916 32.59 -25.66 14.78
CA LYS A 916 32.30 -24.91 16.02
C LYS A 916 32.30 -25.80 17.25
N LYS A 917 31.69 -27.00 17.17
CA LYS A 917 31.68 -27.98 18.28
C LYS A 917 33.10 -28.43 18.66
N ILE A 918 33.94 -28.71 17.66
CA ILE A 918 35.34 -29.10 17.88
C ILE A 918 36.14 -27.93 18.49
N GLN A 919 35.95 -26.69 18.00
CA GLN A 919 36.63 -25.51 18.54
C GLN A 919 36.25 -25.18 19.99
N LEU A 920 35.01 -25.48 20.40
CA LEU A 920 34.55 -25.26 21.77
C LEU A 920 35.25 -26.26 22.72
N GLN A 921 35.30 -27.54 22.35
CA GLN A 921 36.02 -28.55 23.11
C GLN A 921 37.54 -28.30 23.16
N VAL A 922 38.15 -27.84 22.06
CA VAL A 922 39.57 -27.45 22.04
C VAL A 922 39.83 -26.28 22.99
N ARG A 923 38.95 -25.26 23.02
CA ARG A 923 39.08 -24.12 23.95
C ARG A 923 38.96 -24.52 25.42
N ASP A 924 38.02 -25.41 25.74
CA ASP A 924 37.84 -25.88 27.13
C ASP A 924 39.04 -26.71 27.61
N ILE A 925 39.61 -27.54 26.72
CA ILE A 925 40.85 -28.30 26.95
C ILE A 925 42.05 -27.36 27.11
N GLU A 926 42.20 -26.35 26.24
CA GLU A 926 43.28 -25.36 26.32
C GLU A 926 43.19 -24.52 27.60
N LYS A 927 41.98 -24.19 28.05
CA LYS A 927 41.75 -23.47 29.31
C LYS A 927 42.23 -24.29 30.52
N TYR A 928 41.90 -25.59 30.57
CA TYR A 928 42.39 -26.48 31.62
C TYR A 928 43.92 -26.57 31.66
N MET A 929 44.56 -26.70 30.49
CA MET A 929 46.03 -26.75 30.41
C MET A 929 46.70 -25.42 30.77
N LYS A 930 46.14 -24.30 30.32
CA LYS A 930 46.69 -22.96 30.59
C LYS A 930 46.57 -22.55 32.06
N ASP A 931 45.51 -23.01 32.74
CA ASP A 931 45.31 -22.76 34.16
C ASP A 931 46.25 -23.60 35.05
N GLY A 932 47.13 -24.43 34.47
CA GLY A 932 48.16 -25.19 35.19
C GLY A 932 47.58 -26.18 36.21
N ARG A 933 46.34 -26.63 36.00
CA ARG A 933 45.57 -27.40 36.99
C ARG A 933 46.15 -28.77 37.30
N GLU A 934 46.78 -29.40 36.31
CA GLU A 934 47.47 -30.69 36.49
C GLU A 934 48.76 -30.52 37.30
N GLU A 935 49.58 -29.51 36.99
CA GLU A 935 50.78 -29.17 37.77
C GLU A 935 50.41 -28.77 39.21
N PHE A 936 49.31 -28.04 39.38
CA PHE A 936 48.79 -27.66 40.69
C PHE A 936 48.26 -28.87 41.47
N LYS A 937 47.66 -29.87 40.79
CA LYS A 937 47.25 -31.13 41.39
C LYS A 937 48.47 -31.95 41.83
N GLU A 938 49.45 -32.14 40.97
CA GLU A 938 50.70 -32.85 41.32
C GLU A 938 51.45 -32.14 42.46
N GLN A 939 51.49 -30.80 42.47
CA GLN A 939 52.04 -30.02 43.58
C GLN A 939 51.26 -30.26 44.89
N LYS A 940 49.93 -30.31 44.85
CA LYS A 940 49.12 -30.56 46.05
C LYS A 940 49.19 -32.00 46.54
N GLU A 941 49.37 -32.96 45.62
CA GLU A 941 49.58 -34.38 45.95
C GLU A 941 50.97 -34.63 46.54
N THR A 942 51.99 -33.98 46.02
CA THR A 942 53.35 -34.00 46.59
C THR A 942 53.40 -33.29 47.93
N GLU A 943 52.78 -32.12 48.08
CA GLU A 943 52.61 -31.45 49.38
C GLU A 943 51.89 -32.35 50.40
N LEU A 944 50.85 -33.08 49.97
CA LEU A 944 50.14 -34.03 50.83
C LEU A 944 51.02 -35.23 51.23
N GLN A 945 51.80 -35.79 50.31
CA GLN A 945 52.73 -36.88 50.61
C GLN A 945 53.88 -36.43 51.51
N GLU A 946 54.43 -35.25 51.28
CA GLU A 946 55.44 -34.64 52.14
C GLU A 946 54.86 -34.37 53.54
N LEU A 947 53.63 -33.86 53.62
CA LEU A 947 52.95 -33.61 54.90
C LEU A 947 52.68 -34.91 55.66
N VAL A 948 52.29 -35.99 54.97
CA VAL A 948 52.10 -37.32 55.57
C VAL A 948 53.42 -37.89 56.06
N THR A 949 54.49 -37.75 55.28
CA THR A 949 55.84 -38.20 55.69
C THR A 949 56.30 -37.45 56.92
N ARG A 950 56.17 -36.12 56.92
CA ARG A 950 56.49 -35.26 58.05
C ARG A 950 55.63 -35.56 59.29
N LEU A 951 54.36 -35.89 59.11
CA LEU A 951 53.47 -36.25 60.21
C LEU A 951 53.92 -37.56 60.87
N ASN A 952 54.26 -38.58 60.08
CA ASN A 952 54.79 -39.84 60.59
C ASN A 952 56.17 -39.67 61.26
N GLU A 953 57.03 -38.82 60.69
CA GLU A 953 58.33 -38.46 61.29
C GLU A 953 58.15 -37.73 62.61
N SER A 954 57.23 -36.76 62.70
CA SER A 954 56.87 -36.06 63.94
C SER A 954 56.26 -36.99 64.99
N GLU A 955 55.41 -37.95 64.60
CA GLU A 955 54.86 -38.96 65.52
C GLU A 955 55.96 -39.85 66.10
N LYS A 956 56.90 -40.31 65.26
CA LYS A 956 58.06 -41.09 65.69
C LYS A 956 59.03 -40.27 66.56
N HIS A 957 59.20 -38.98 66.24
CA HIS A 957 60.02 -38.05 67.02
C HIS A 957 59.42 -37.77 68.41
N LYS A 958 58.09 -37.66 68.51
CA LYS A 958 57.37 -37.55 69.79
C LYS A 958 57.60 -38.77 70.69
N GLU A 959 57.54 -39.99 70.14
CA GLU A 959 57.77 -41.23 70.91
C GLU A 959 59.21 -41.32 71.43
N ASN A 960 60.20 -41.00 70.61
CA ASN A 960 61.62 -41.00 71.00
C ASN A 960 61.95 -39.89 72.02
N THR A 961 61.33 -38.73 71.87
CA THR A 961 61.54 -37.60 72.80
C THR A 961 60.93 -37.90 74.17
N ASN A 962 59.82 -38.63 74.22
CA ASN A 962 59.17 -39.02 75.48
C ASN A 962 60.03 -39.99 76.31
N THR A 963 60.71 -40.95 75.67
CA THR A 963 61.60 -41.90 76.35
C THR A 963 62.86 -41.23 76.88
N GLU A 964 63.41 -40.25 76.16
CA GLU A 964 64.56 -39.43 76.62
C GLU A 964 64.21 -38.50 77.79
N ILE A 965 63.02 -37.88 77.81
CA ILE A 965 62.58 -37.00 78.90
C ILE A 965 62.55 -37.73 80.25
N VAL A 966 62.08 -38.98 80.26
CA VAL A 966 61.96 -39.77 81.50
C VAL A 966 63.34 -40.10 82.08
N SER A 967 64.33 -40.39 81.22
CA SER A 967 65.72 -40.67 81.62
C SER A 967 66.45 -39.45 82.17
N ILE A 968 66.30 -38.28 81.53
CA ILE A 968 67.05 -37.07 81.89
C ILE A 968 66.52 -36.45 83.20
N ARG A 969 65.24 -36.64 83.54
CA ARG A 969 64.62 -36.12 84.77
C ARG A 969 65.26 -36.67 86.04
N GLN A 970 65.68 -37.93 86.04
CA GLN A 970 66.32 -38.58 87.19
C GLN A 970 67.77 -38.11 87.42
N ASP A 971 68.46 -37.66 86.37
CA ASP A 971 69.87 -37.24 86.43
C ASP A 971 70.09 -35.78 86.83
N ILE A 972 69.07 -34.92 86.69
CA ILE A 972 69.16 -33.48 86.94
C ILE A 972 69.10 -33.15 88.43
N ASP A 973 68.21 -33.82 89.17
CA ASP A 973 67.94 -33.49 90.58
C ASP A 973 69.17 -33.73 91.48
N THR A 974 70.17 -34.48 91.01
CA THR A 974 71.43 -34.75 91.72
C THR A 974 72.54 -33.72 91.46
N GLN A 975 72.48 -32.88 90.41
CA GLN A 975 73.60 -31.97 90.06
C GLN A 975 73.34 -30.45 90.25
N LYS A 976 72.09 -30.02 90.52
CA LYS A 976 71.69 -28.59 90.62
C LYS A 976 72.35 -27.72 91.71
N ILE A 977 73.00 -28.30 92.72
CA ILE A 977 73.48 -27.54 93.90
C ILE A 977 74.84 -26.86 93.67
N GLN A 978 75.64 -27.30 92.69
CA GLN A 978 77.02 -26.84 92.48
C GLN A 978 77.23 -25.89 91.28
N GLU A 979 76.23 -25.67 90.42
CA GLU A 979 76.40 -24.93 89.15
C GLU A 979 76.25 -23.40 89.25
N ARG A 980 75.63 -22.89 90.32
CA ARG A 980 75.18 -21.49 90.41
C ARG A 980 76.31 -20.47 90.64
N CYS A 981 77.45 -20.88 91.22
CA CYS A 981 78.51 -19.93 91.61
C CYS A 981 79.54 -19.64 90.51
N LEU A 982 79.61 -20.44 89.45
CA LEU A 982 80.68 -20.32 88.47
C LEU A 982 80.24 -19.58 87.19
N GLN A 983 78.94 -19.22 87.04
CA GLN A 983 78.38 -18.75 85.76
C GLN A 983 78.69 -17.36 85.29
N ASP A 984 78.80 -16.45 86.22
CA ASP A 984 78.70 -15.05 85.87
C ASP A 984 80.01 -14.50 85.27
N ASN A 985 81.11 -15.27 85.27
CA ASN A 985 82.42 -14.80 84.82
C ASN A 985 82.77 -15.09 83.34
N LEU A 986 82.09 -16.01 82.64
CA LEU A 986 82.56 -16.50 81.32
C LEU A 986 81.89 -15.86 80.09
N THR A 987 80.77 -15.16 80.28
CA THR A 987 79.88 -14.71 79.19
C THR A 987 80.35 -13.41 78.52
N LEU A 988 81.16 -12.60 79.21
CA LEU A 988 81.56 -11.27 78.73
C LEU A 988 82.62 -11.32 77.61
N ARG A 989 83.56 -12.28 77.67
CA ARG A 989 84.76 -12.27 76.80
C ARG A 989 84.53 -12.70 75.34
N LYS A 990 83.52 -13.53 75.05
CA LYS A 990 83.27 -14.05 73.69
C LYS A 990 82.50 -13.10 72.77
N ARG A 991 81.74 -12.14 73.31
CA ARG A 991 80.86 -11.28 72.50
C ARG A 991 81.55 -10.11 71.80
N VAL A 992 82.82 -9.84 72.12
CA VAL A 992 83.58 -8.72 71.55
C VAL A 992 84.21 -9.05 70.19
N GLU A 993 84.47 -10.32 69.88
CA GLU A 993 85.25 -10.74 68.71
C GLU A 993 84.41 -10.92 67.43
N GLU A 994 83.13 -11.29 67.58
CA GLU A 994 82.17 -11.42 66.47
C GLU A 994 81.80 -10.07 65.82
N LEU A 995 81.89 -8.98 66.57
CA LEU A 995 81.49 -7.64 66.14
C LEU A 995 82.41 -7.07 65.03
N LYS A 996 83.68 -7.47 65.01
CA LYS A 996 84.67 -7.01 64.01
C LYS A 996 84.45 -7.57 62.60
N ARG A 997 83.89 -8.77 62.44
CA ARG A 997 83.71 -9.41 61.11
C ARG A 997 82.55 -8.81 60.32
N VAL A 998 81.43 -8.52 60.99
CA VAL A 998 80.24 -7.91 60.38
C VAL A 998 80.52 -6.53 59.78
N GLN A 999 81.51 -5.81 60.34
CA GLN A 999 81.86 -4.45 59.92
C GLN A 999 82.63 -4.37 58.59
N GLN A 1000 83.30 -5.45 58.15
CA GLN A 1000 84.09 -5.47 56.91
C GLN A 1000 83.28 -5.82 55.66
N GLU A 1001 82.19 -6.60 55.78
CA GLU A 1001 81.29 -6.91 54.64
C GLU A 1001 80.46 -5.70 54.20
N MET A 1002 80.09 -4.81 55.14
CA MET A 1002 79.30 -3.61 54.88
C MET A 1002 79.99 -2.63 53.91
N GLN A 1003 81.31 -2.42 54.07
CA GLN A 1003 82.07 -1.45 53.27
C GLN A 1003 82.25 -1.84 51.79
N LYS A 1004 82.12 -3.12 51.43
CA LYS A 1004 82.20 -3.57 50.03
C LYS A 1004 80.92 -3.25 49.25
N LEU A 1005 79.76 -3.44 49.86
CA LEU A 1005 78.45 -3.23 49.23
C LEU A 1005 78.15 -1.73 49.01
N GLU A 1006 78.66 -0.84 49.88
CA GLU A 1006 78.49 0.61 49.75
C GLU A 1006 79.21 1.20 48.50
N LYS A 1007 80.32 0.60 48.05
CA LYS A 1007 81.05 1.06 46.86
C LYS A 1007 80.34 0.76 45.52
N GLU A 1008 79.54 -0.31 45.45
CA GLU A 1008 78.80 -0.68 44.23
C GLU A 1008 77.54 0.19 44.00
N MET A 1009 76.96 0.77 45.07
CA MET A 1009 75.79 1.67 44.94
C MET A 1009 76.12 3.06 44.38
N GLY A 1010 77.33 3.58 44.59
CA GLY A 1010 77.68 4.98 44.29
C GLY A 1010 77.74 5.36 42.79
N GLN A 1011 77.72 4.39 41.87
CA GLN A 1011 77.87 4.63 40.42
C GLN A 1011 76.54 4.80 39.65
N LEU A 1012 75.38 4.54 40.28
CA LEU A 1012 74.07 4.60 39.62
C LEU A 1012 73.33 5.90 40.02
N LYS A 1013 72.98 6.74 39.04
CA LYS A 1013 72.27 8.02 39.25
C LYS A 1013 70.78 7.82 39.60
N VAL A 1014 70.49 7.29 40.79
CA VAL A 1014 69.15 6.84 41.24
C VAL A 1014 68.06 7.92 41.18
N MET A 1015 68.37 9.16 41.56
CA MET A 1015 67.37 10.23 41.62
C MET A 1015 66.87 10.69 40.24
N GLN A 1016 67.73 10.70 39.21
CA GLN A 1016 67.35 11.08 37.85
C GLN A 1016 66.46 10.01 37.20
N MET A 1017 66.70 8.72 37.50
CA MET A 1017 65.89 7.61 37.00
C MET A 1017 64.51 7.54 37.66
N LYS A 1018 64.37 7.92 38.94
CA LYS A 1018 63.05 7.99 39.61
C LYS A 1018 62.16 9.10 39.05
N THR A 1019 62.73 10.25 38.73
CA THR A 1019 61.98 11.37 38.12
C THR A 1019 61.55 11.04 36.69
N GLU A 1020 62.45 10.48 35.87
CA GLU A 1020 62.11 10.02 34.51
C GLU A 1020 61.03 8.92 34.52
N TYR A 1021 61.07 8.01 35.50
CA TYR A 1021 60.05 6.96 35.68
C TYR A 1021 58.66 7.56 36.01
N GLN A 1022 58.57 8.50 36.96
CA GLN A 1022 57.29 9.15 37.32
C GLN A 1022 56.70 9.97 36.16
N GLU A 1023 57.52 10.67 35.39
CA GLU A 1023 57.04 11.41 34.21
C GLU A 1023 56.53 10.47 33.10
N LEU A 1024 57.21 9.35 32.88
CA LEU A 1024 56.78 8.32 31.94
C LEU A 1024 55.50 7.61 32.41
N GLU A 1025 55.37 7.34 33.71
CA GLU A 1025 54.20 6.69 34.30
C GLU A 1025 52.95 7.56 34.17
N ASN A 1026 53.06 8.87 34.48
CA ASN A 1026 51.98 9.83 34.27
C ASN A 1026 51.56 9.96 32.80
N LYS A 1027 52.51 9.94 31.85
CA LYS A 1027 52.23 9.97 30.41
C LYS A 1027 51.56 8.67 29.92
N ILE A 1028 51.99 7.52 30.44
CA ILE A 1028 51.36 6.23 30.13
C ILE A 1028 49.94 6.16 30.69
N GLU A 1029 49.71 6.67 31.89
CA GLU A 1029 48.40 6.64 32.55
C GLU A 1029 47.39 7.58 31.86
N THR A 1030 47.82 8.77 31.45
CA THR A 1030 47.01 9.69 30.63
C THR A 1030 46.68 9.13 29.25
N LEU A 1031 47.63 8.46 28.58
CA LEU A 1031 47.35 7.78 27.30
C LEU A 1031 46.45 6.55 27.47
N LYS A 1032 46.58 5.78 28.57
CA LYS A 1032 45.69 4.64 28.89
C LYS A 1032 44.27 5.08 29.19
N THR A 1033 44.08 6.18 29.90
CA THR A 1033 42.73 6.74 30.15
C THR A 1033 42.10 7.23 28.85
N ASN A 1034 42.85 7.92 27.99
CA ASN A 1034 42.38 8.32 26.67
C ASN A 1034 42.06 7.14 25.75
N HIS A 1035 42.88 6.08 25.76
CA HIS A 1035 42.63 4.82 25.06
C HIS A 1035 41.33 4.16 25.52
N SER A 1036 41.13 4.07 26.84
CA SER A 1036 39.92 3.50 27.45
C SER A 1036 38.66 4.31 27.10
N LEU A 1037 38.76 5.64 27.11
CA LEU A 1037 37.67 6.54 26.69
C LEU A 1037 37.35 6.39 25.20
N ALA A 1038 38.37 6.26 24.34
CA ALA A 1038 38.18 6.08 22.90
C ALA A 1038 37.54 4.72 22.56
N ILE A 1039 37.96 3.64 23.24
CA ILE A 1039 37.33 2.31 23.14
C ILE A 1039 35.87 2.35 23.64
N GLY A 1040 35.61 3.04 24.75
CA GLY A 1040 34.24 3.23 25.25
C GLY A 1040 33.34 3.90 24.22
N ARG A 1041 33.84 4.94 23.52
CA ARG A 1041 33.11 5.58 22.41
C ARG A 1041 32.91 4.64 21.21
N GLN A 1042 33.90 3.81 20.86
CA GLN A 1042 33.75 2.83 19.77
C GLN A 1042 32.61 1.85 20.05
N LYS A 1043 32.54 1.28 21.26
CA LYS A 1043 31.42 0.42 21.67
C LYS A 1043 30.09 1.16 21.57
N GLY A 1044 30.01 2.40 22.04
CA GLY A 1044 28.81 3.22 21.91
C GLY A 1044 28.36 3.41 20.45
N PHE A 1045 29.30 3.69 19.55
CA PHE A 1045 28.98 3.79 18.11
C PHE A 1045 28.61 2.43 17.49
N GLU A 1046 29.27 1.33 17.86
CA GLU A 1046 28.96 -0.02 17.38
C GLU A 1046 27.56 -0.47 17.83
N ASP A 1047 27.15 -0.16 19.07
CA ASP A 1047 25.83 -0.43 19.60
C ASP A 1047 24.75 0.39 18.87
N GLU A 1048 24.99 1.68 18.63
CA GLU A 1048 24.10 2.54 17.83
C GLU A 1048 23.98 2.06 16.37
N ILE A 1049 25.08 1.65 15.74
CA ILE A 1049 25.09 1.06 14.40
C ILE A 1049 24.27 -0.24 14.37
N MET A 1050 24.42 -1.10 15.38
CA MET A 1050 23.61 -2.32 15.49
C MET A 1050 22.13 -2.00 15.65
N ARG A 1051 21.80 -1.00 16.48
CA ARG A 1051 20.41 -0.53 16.66
C ARG A 1051 19.82 -0.03 15.35
N PHE A 1052 20.48 0.86 14.62
CA PHE A 1052 20.00 1.36 13.32
C PHE A 1052 19.90 0.25 12.26
N LYS A 1053 20.84 -0.71 12.24
CA LYS A 1053 20.77 -1.90 11.39
C LYS A 1053 19.61 -2.83 11.75
N LYS A 1054 19.18 -2.87 13.01
CA LYS A 1054 18.01 -3.63 13.45
C LYS A 1054 16.72 -2.92 13.07
N GLU A 1055 16.64 -1.60 13.29
CA GLU A 1055 15.50 -0.76 12.90
C GLU A 1055 15.27 -0.81 11.37
N LEU A 1056 16.34 -0.73 10.56
CA LEU A 1056 16.24 -0.89 9.10
C LEU A 1056 15.79 -2.28 8.62
N ARG A 1057 15.91 -3.32 9.46
CA ARG A 1057 15.40 -4.66 9.13
C ARG A 1057 13.92 -4.84 9.44
N GLU A 1058 13.30 -3.89 10.13
CA GLU A 1058 11.87 -3.97 10.41
C GLU A 1058 11.05 -3.98 9.10
N PRO A 1059 9.94 -4.74 9.02
CA PRO A 1059 9.16 -4.92 7.79
C PRO A 1059 8.65 -3.61 7.17
N GLN A 1060 8.47 -2.58 8.00
CA GLN A 1060 8.00 -1.25 7.63
C GLN A 1060 9.09 -0.38 6.98
N PHE A 1061 10.37 -0.62 7.26
CA PHE A 1061 11.49 0.21 6.78
C PHE A 1061 12.38 -0.48 5.74
N LYS A 1062 12.45 -1.81 5.77
CA LYS A 1062 13.29 -2.63 4.88
C LYS A 1062 13.03 -2.33 3.39
N ASP A 1063 11.76 -2.34 3.00
CA ASP A 1063 11.31 -2.17 1.61
C ASP A 1063 10.47 -0.88 1.44
N ALA A 1064 10.61 0.09 2.35
CA ALA A 1064 9.76 1.29 2.38
C ALA A 1064 9.80 2.09 1.07
N VAL A 1065 10.98 2.19 0.45
CA VAL A 1065 11.18 2.92 -0.81
C VAL A 1065 10.48 2.22 -1.98
N GLU A 1066 10.61 0.90 -2.07
CA GLU A 1066 9.97 0.07 -3.10
C GLU A 1066 8.45 0.09 -2.95
N LYS A 1067 7.94 -0.18 -1.74
CA LYS A 1067 6.49 -0.16 -1.44
C LYS A 1067 5.85 1.21 -1.71
N TYR A 1068 6.55 2.29 -1.37
CA TYR A 1068 6.10 3.65 -1.70
C TYR A 1068 6.03 3.86 -3.22
N ARG A 1069 7.06 3.40 -3.95
CA ARG A 1069 7.12 3.55 -5.41
C ARG A 1069 6.03 2.73 -6.10
N GLU A 1070 5.83 1.47 -5.72
CA GLU A 1070 4.77 0.61 -6.26
C GLU A 1070 3.39 1.22 -6.01
N MET A 1071 3.11 1.62 -4.77
CA MET A 1071 1.82 2.24 -4.43
C MET A 1071 1.60 3.55 -5.19
N MET A 1072 2.67 4.35 -5.40
CA MET A 1072 2.58 5.57 -6.20
C MET A 1072 2.26 5.29 -7.67
N ILE A 1073 2.89 4.28 -8.26
CA ILE A 1073 2.61 3.85 -9.63
C ILE A 1073 1.16 3.38 -9.73
N VAL A 1074 0.70 2.51 -8.83
CA VAL A 1074 -0.67 2.00 -8.82
C VAL A 1074 -1.68 3.14 -8.66
N MET A 1075 -1.47 4.03 -7.68
CA MET A 1075 -2.33 5.18 -7.44
C MET A 1075 -2.42 6.08 -8.68
N ARG A 1076 -1.27 6.43 -9.27
CA ARG A 1076 -1.23 7.34 -10.42
C ARG A 1076 -1.83 6.71 -11.68
N THR A 1077 -1.58 5.42 -11.91
CA THR A 1077 -2.14 4.69 -13.05
C THR A 1077 -3.66 4.58 -12.94
N THR A 1078 -4.19 4.29 -11.74
CA THR A 1078 -5.64 4.25 -11.48
C THR A 1078 -6.27 5.64 -11.57
N GLU A 1079 -5.58 6.70 -11.17
CA GLU A 1079 -6.04 8.08 -11.36
C GLU A 1079 -6.14 8.46 -12.85
N LEU A 1080 -5.17 8.06 -13.67
CA LEU A 1080 -5.21 8.26 -15.12
C LEU A 1080 -6.35 7.46 -15.76
N ALA A 1081 -6.51 6.19 -15.39
CA ALA A 1081 -7.63 5.38 -15.87
C ALA A 1081 -9.00 6.00 -15.54
N ASN A 1082 -9.16 6.60 -14.35
CA ASN A 1082 -10.37 7.34 -13.99
C ASN A 1082 -10.63 8.55 -14.89
N LYS A 1083 -9.57 9.27 -15.29
CA LYS A 1083 -9.68 10.41 -16.22
C LYS A 1083 -10.11 9.92 -17.61
N ASP A 1084 -9.53 8.82 -18.09
CA ASP A 1084 -9.91 8.23 -19.38
C ASP A 1084 -11.36 7.75 -19.36
N LEU A 1085 -11.81 7.12 -18.28
CA LEU A 1085 -13.22 6.74 -18.10
C LEU A 1085 -14.16 7.95 -18.12
N ASP A 1086 -13.76 9.10 -17.55
CA ASP A 1086 -14.54 10.34 -17.62
C ASP A 1086 -14.59 10.91 -19.05
N ILE A 1087 -13.49 10.85 -19.80
CA ILE A 1087 -13.46 11.24 -21.20
C ILE A 1087 -14.38 10.34 -22.03
N TYR A 1088 -14.32 9.01 -21.84
CA TYR A 1088 -15.20 8.07 -22.52
C TYR A 1088 -16.66 8.30 -22.17
N TYR A 1089 -16.98 8.53 -20.90
CA TYR A 1089 -18.33 8.87 -20.47
C TYR A 1089 -18.86 10.11 -21.18
N LYS A 1090 -18.11 11.22 -21.13
CA LYS A 1090 -18.50 12.49 -21.76
C LYS A 1090 -18.64 12.36 -23.28
N THR A 1091 -17.70 11.69 -23.92
CA THR A 1091 -17.70 11.52 -25.39
C THR A 1091 -18.87 10.65 -25.85
N LEU A 1092 -19.14 9.55 -25.14
CA LEU A 1092 -20.26 8.66 -25.43
C LEU A 1092 -21.60 9.35 -25.17
N ASP A 1093 -21.73 10.10 -24.07
CA ASP A 1093 -22.92 10.90 -23.78
C ASP A 1093 -23.17 11.91 -24.90
N GLN A 1094 -22.17 12.71 -25.27
CA GLN A 1094 -22.25 13.67 -26.39
C GLN A 1094 -22.63 13.01 -27.72
N ALA A 1095 -22.07 11.83 -28.03
CA ALA A 1095 -22.41 11.10 -29.25
C ALA A 1095 -23.88 10.65 -29.26
N ILE A 1096 -24.40 10.19 -28.12
CA ILE A 1096 -25.82 9.87 -27.95
C ILE A 1096 -26.68 11.12 -28.11
N MET A 1097 -26.28 12.26 -27.52
CA MET A 1097 -27.01 13.53 -27.66
C MET A 1097 -27.11 13.94 -29.14
N LYS A 1098 -25.97 13.92 -29.85
CA LYS A 1098 -25.91 14.31 -31.27
C LYS A 1098 -26.73 13.37 -32.14
N PHE A 1099 -26.67 12.06 -31.89
CA PHE A 1099 -27.49 11.07 -32.59
C PHE A 1099 -28.98 11.31 -32.36
N HIS A 1100 -29.38 11.55 -31.12
CA HIS A 1100 -30.78 11.79 -30.77
C HIS A 1100 -31.33 13.09 -31.40
N SER A 1101 -30.59 14.19 -31.30
CA SER A 1101 -30.97 15.48 -31.91
C SER A 1101 -31.13 15.37 -33.43
N MET A 1102 -30.14 14.78 -34.11
CA MET A 1102 -30.14 14.60 -35.56
C MET A 1102 -31.32 13.74 -36.03
N LYS A 1103 -31.61 12.63 -35.32
CA LYS A 1103 -32.75 11.78 -35.66
C LYS A 1103 -34.09 12.43 -35.37
N MET A 1104 -34.21 13.21 -34.30
CA MET A 1104 -35.44 13.93 -34.00
C MET A 1104 -35.74 15.02 -35.05
N GLU A 1105 -34.70 15.69 -35.54
CA GLU A 1105 -34.83 16.67 -36.63
C GLU A 1105 -35.30 16.02 -37.94
N GLU A 1106 -34.74 14.86 -38.29
CA GLU A 1106 -35.16 14.05 -39.44
C GLU A 1106 -36.64 13.61 -39.33
N ILE A 1107 -37.04 13.09 -38.17
CA ILE A 1107 -38.42 12.68 -37.88
C ILE A 1107 -39.37 13.88 -38.00
N ASN A 1108 -39.04 15.02 -37.38
CA ASN A 1108 -39.89 16.21 -37.40
C ASN A 1108 -39.98 16.86 -38.78
N LYS A 1109 -38.95 16.71 -39.64
CA LYS A 1109 -39.04 17.13 -41.04
C LYS A 1109 -40.11 16.32 -41.78
N ILE A 1110 -40.05 14.99 -41.67
CA ILE A 1110 -41.01 14.10 -42.34
C ILE A 1110 -42.43 14.29 -41.79
N ILE A 1111 -42.58 14.42 -40.47
CA ILE A 1111 -43.90 14.68 -39.85
C ILE A 1111 -44.52 15.97 -40.39
N ARG A 1112 -43.73 17.05 -40.52
CA ARG A 1112 -44.20 18.34 -41.05
C ARG A 1112 -44.67 18.21 -42.49
N ASP A 1113 -43.90 17.52 -43.32
CA ASP A 1113 -44.22 17.32 -44.74
C ASP A 1113 -45.48 16.46 -44.90
N LEU A 1114 -45.57 15.34 -44.17
CA LEU A 1114 -46.73 14.44 -44.21
C LEU A 1114 -47.99 15.10 -43.65
N TRP A 1115 -47.91 15.87 -42.56
CA TRP A 1115 -49.06 16.58 -41.99
C TRP A 1115 -49.64 17.59 -42.96
N ARG A 1116 -48.80 18.43 -43.58
CA ARG A 1116 -49.22 19.43 -44.57
C ARG A 1116 -49.86 18.80 -45.81
N SER A 1117 -49.44 17.60 -46.18
CA SER A 1117 -49.98 16.88 -47.33
C SER A 1117 -51.31 16.17 -47.03
N THR A 1118 -51.55 15.76 -45.78
CA THR A 1118 -52.68 14.89 -45.39
C THR A 1118 -53.82 15.62 -44.72
N TYR A 1119 -53.53 16.61 -43.89
CA TYR A 1119 -54.54 17.33 -43.12
C TYR A 1119 -55.08 18.53 -43.90
N ARG A 1120 -56.40 18.58 -44.12
CA ARG A 1120 -57.06 19.68 -44.86
C ARG A 1120 -57.69 20.75 -43.96
N GLY A 1121 -57.60 20.60 -42.64
CA GLY A 1121 -58.09 21.59 -41.67
C GLY A 1121 -57.20 22.84 -41.60
N GLN A 1122 -57.82 24.02 -41.44
CA GLN A 1122 -57.11 25.31 -41.31
C GLN A 1122 -56.66 25.63 -39.87
N ASP A 1123 -56.94 24.74 -38.92
CA ASP A 1123 -56.74 24.96 -37.48
C ASP A 1123 -55.35 24.54 -36.97
N ILE A 1124 -54.61 23.72 -37.71
CA ILE A 1124 -53.25 23.24 -37.36
C ILE A 1124 -52.36 23.28 -38.61
N GLU A 1125 -51.28 24.07 -38.56
CA GLU A 1125 -50.34 24.17 -39.70
C GLU A 1125 -49.43 22.95 -39.81
N TYR A 1126 -48.86 22.52 -38.69
CA TYR A 1126 -48.07 21.30 -38.58
C TYR A 1126 -47.96 20.85 -37.13
N ILE A 1127 -47.53 19.59 -36.97
CA ILE A 1127 -47.24 18.99 -35.67
C ILE A 1127 -45.74 18.67 -35.59
N GLU A 1128 -45.19 18.67 -34.39
CA GLU A 1128 -43.79 18.31 -34.15
C GLU A 1128 -43.61 17.64 -32.78
N ILE A 1129 -42.58 16.82 -32.66
CA ILE A 1129 -42.18 16.18 -31.41
C ILE A 1129 -41.08 17.03 -30.78
N ARG A 1130 -41.35 17.59 -29.59
CA ARG A 1130 -40.37 18.31 -28.78
C ARG A 1130 -39.72 17.36 -27.78
N SER A 1131 -38.40 17.38 -27.74
CA SER A 1131 -37.61 16.71 -26.71
C SER A 1131 -36.95 17.75 -25.81
N ASP A 1132 -37.50 17.95 -24.61
CA ASP A 1132 -36.94 18.86 -23.62
C ASP A 1132 -35.91 18.10 -22.76
N ALA A 1133 -34.69 18.65 -22.65
CA ALA A 1133 -33.64 18.15 -21.77
C ALA A 1133 -33.67 18.91 -20.43
N ASP A 1134 -33.55 18.20 -19.31
CA ASP A 1134 -33.37 18.84 -18.00
C ASP A 1134 -31.98 19.48 -17.90
N ASP A 1135 -31.89 20.79 -18.17
CA ASP A 1135 -30.64 21.58 -18.10
C ASP A 1135 -30.15 21.84 -16.66
N GLY A 1136 -30.99 21.57 -15.65
CA GLY A 1136 -30.70 21.84 -14.23
C GLY A 1136 -29.74 20.86 -13.54
N VAL A 1137 -29.19 19.86 -14.23
CA VAL A 1137 -28.36 18.81 -13.62
C VAL A 1137 -26.93 18.85 -14.16
N THR A 1138 -26.00 19.23 -13.30
CA THR A 1138 -24.56 19.11 -13.53
C THR A 1138 -24.21 17.65 -13.81
N ALA A 1139 -23.46 17.43 -14.89
CA ALA A 1139 -23.11 16.12 -15.47
C ALA A 1139 -22.33 15.16 -14.53
N ALA A 1140 -22.04 15.58 -13.28
CA ALA A 1140 -21.28 14.79 -12.33
C ALA A 1140 -22.12 13.77 -11.54
N ASP A 1141 -23.39 14.06 -11.22
CA ASP A 1141 -24.09 13.32 -10.14
C ASP A 1141 -25.46 12.71 -10.47
N LYS A 1142 -26.17 13.13 -11.52
CA LYS A 1142 -27.47 12.52 -11.88
C LYS A 1142 -27.66 12.35 -13.39
N ARG A 1143 -28.42 11.30 -13.74
CA ARG A 1143 -28.80 10.96 -15.11
C ARG A 1143 -29.67 12.08 -15.68
N ARG A 1144 -29.22 12.67 -16.81
CA ARG A 1144 -30.05 13.60 -17.60
C ARG A 1144 -31.27 12.86 -18.15
N THR A 1145 -32.44 13.48 -18.02
CA THR A 1145 -33.73 12.88 -18.33
C THR A 1145 -34.37 13.67 -19.46
N TYR A 1146 -34.70 12.98 -20.55
CA TYR A 1146 -35.49 13.52 -21.66
C TYR A 1146 -36.98 13.39 -21.38
N ASN A 1147 -37.71 14.45 -21.68
CA ASN A 1147 -39.17 14.44 -21.73
C ASN A 1147 -39.63 14.73 -23.15
N TYR A 1148 -40.49 13.85 -23.68
CA TYR A 1148 -41.05 13.97 -25.02
C TYR A 1148 -42.48 14.47 -24.94
N ARG A 1149 -42.86 15.37 -25.85
CA ARG A 1149 -44.24 15.83 -26.02
C ARG A 1149 -44.51 16.13 -27.49
N VAL A 1150 -45.75 15.88 -27.93
CA VAL A 1150 -46.20 16.22 -29.29
C VAL A 1150 -46.93 17.55 -29.22
N VAL A 1151 -46.47 18.52 -29.99
CA VAL A 1151 -47.06 19.86 -30.04
C VAL A 1151 -47.61 20.15 -31.43
N MET A 1152 -48.73 20.86 -31.48
CA MET A 1152 -49.31 21.45 -32.69
C MET A 1152 -48.95 22.92 -32.76
N ILE A 1153 -48.68 23.42 -33.96
CA ILE A 1153 -48.35 24.82 -34.22
C ILE A 1153 -49.51 25.47 -34.98
N LYS A 1154 -49.95 26.61 -34.44
CA LYS A 1154 -51.03 27.45 -35.00
C LYS A 1154 -50.54 28.90 -34.98
N GLY A 1155 -50.21 29.46 -36.14
CA GLY A 1155 -49.45 30.72 -36.23
C GLY A 1155 -48.13 30.59 -35.45
N ASP A 1156 -47.84 31.58 -34.60
CA ASP A 1156 -46.60 31.61 -33.81
C ASP A 1156 -46.68 30.83 -32.47
N THR A 1157 -47.80 30.17 -32.17
CA THR A 1157 -48.00 29.51 -30.86
C THR A 1157 -47.90 27.99 -30.95
N ALA A 1158 -47.00 27.40 -30.16
CA ALA A 1158 -46.88 25.95 -29.97
C ALA A 1158 -47.72 25.46 -28.78
N LEU A 1159 -48.63 24.51 -29.01
CA LEU A 1159 -49.55 23.97 -28.01
C LEU A 1159 -49.42 22.45 -27.90
N ASP A 1160 -49.46 21.89 -26.69
CA ASP A 1160 -49.48 20.44 -26.49
C ASP A 1160 -50.77 19.83 -27.07
N MET A 1161 -50.63 18.80 -27.91
CA MET A 1161 -51.78 18.11 -28.50
C MET A 1161 -52.52 17.25 -27.48
N ARG A 1162 -51.83 16.77 -26.44
CA ARG A 1162 -52.42 15.85 -25.47
C ARG A 1162 -53.59 16.50 -24.74
N GLY A 1163 -54.76 15.87 -24.83
CA GLY A 1163 -55.99 16.37 -24.21
C GLY A 1163 -56.65 17.56 -24.90
N ARG A 1164 -56.10 18.03 -26.04
CA ARG A 1164 -56.58 19.23 -26.75
C ARG A 1164 -56.94 19.00 -28.23
N CYS A 1165 -56.75 17.79 -28.74
CA CYS A 1165 -57.11 17.40 -30.11
C CYS A 1165 -58.37 16.52 -30.19
N SER A 1166 -59.04 16.57 -31.34
CA SER A 1166 -60.23 15.75 -31.66
C SER A 1166 -59.87 14.26 -31.84
N ALA A 1167 -60.89 13.38 -31.87
CA ALA A 1167 -60.67 11.96 -32.09
C ALA A 1167 -60.00 11.66 -33.46
N GLY A 1168 -60.44 12.32 -34.53
CA GLY A 1168 -59.83 12.18 -35.86
C GLY A 1168 -58.40 12.74 -35.93
N GLN A 1169 -58.15 13.91 -35.32
CA GLN A 1169 -56.81 14.49 -35.24
C GLN A 1169 -55.82 13.59 -34.49
N LYS A 1170 -56.27 12.90 -33.44
CA LYS A 1170 -55.44 11.93 -32.69
C LYS A 1170 -55.01 10.76 -33.55
N VAL A 1171 -55.97 10.18 -34.30
CA VAL A 1171 -55.71 9.03 -35.17
C VAL A 1171 -54.76 9.43 -36.30
N LEU A 1172 -55.03 10.57 -36.94
CA LEU A 1172 -54.20 11.09 -38.03
C LEU A 1172 -52.77 11.43 -37.57
N ALA A 1173 -52.63 12.16 -36.45
CA ALA A 1173 -51.31 12.49 -35.90
C ALA A 1173 -50.51 11.24 -35.53
N SER A 1174 -51.16 10.25 -34.92
CA SER A 1174 -50.51 9.00 -34.53
C SER A 1174 -50.09 8.18 -35.76
N LEU A 1175 -50.90 8.19 -36.83
CA LEU A 1175 -50.58 7.54 -38.09
C LEU A 1175 -49.38 8.20 -38.79
N ILE A 1176 -49.34 9.53 -38.86
CA ILE A 1176 -48.25 10.30 -39.46
C ILE A 1176 -46.95 10.12 -38.68
N ILE A 1177 -47.00 10.15 -37.35
CA ILE A 1177 -45.82 9.89 -36.51
C ILE A 1177 -45.29 8.46 -36.76
N ARG A 1178 -46.17 7.46 -36.89
CA ARG A 1178 -45.77 6.09 -37.23
C ARG A 1178 -45.14 6.00 -38.62
N LEU A 1179 -45.69 6.68 -39.62
CA LEU A 1179 -45.12 6.75 -40.97
C LEU A 1179 -43.72 7.36 -40.96
N ALA A 1180 -43.53 8.47 -40.24
CA ALA A 1180 -42.23 9.13 -40.10
C ALA A 1180 -41.20 8.27 -39.33
N LEU A 1181 -41.64 7.55 -38.29
CA LEU A 1181 -40.79 6.60 -37.57
C LEU A 1181 -40.41 5.39 -38.44
N ALA A 1182 -41.33 4.90 -39.26
CA ALA A 1182 -41.05 3.80 -40.19
C ALA A 1182 -40.03 4.24 -41.25
N GLU A 1183 -40.15 5.46 -41.77
CA GLU A 1183 -39.20 6.02 -42.73
C GLU A 1183 -37.79 6.15 -42.17
N THR A 1184 -37.67 6.66 -40.95
CA THR A 1184 -36.37 6.96 -40.32
C THR A 1184 -35.66 5.74 -39.76
N PHE A 1185 -36.39 4.73 -39.26
CA PHE A 1185 -35.82 3.56 -38.60
C PHE A 1185 -35.93 2.25 -39.40
N CYS A 1186 -36.73 2.18 -40.46
CA CYS A 1186 -36.95 0.96 -41.25
C CYS A 1186 -36.32 1.02 -42.65
N LEU A 1187 -35.17 1.69 -42.82
CA LEU A 1187 -34.46 1.81 -44.11
C LEU A 1187 -34.20 0.46 -44.81
N ASN A 1188 -33.98 -0.62 -44.05
CA ASN A 1188 -33.71 -1.96 -44.57
C ASN A 1188 -34.94 -2.91 -44.55
N CYS A 1189 -36.06 -2.47 -43.97
CA CYS A 1189 -37.30 -3.25 -43.85
C CYS A 1189 -38.48 -2.39 -44.30
N GLY A 1190 -38.78 -2.40 -45.60
CA GLY A 1190 -39.82 -1.56 -46.20
C GLY A 1190 -41.26 -2.00 -45.91
N ILE A 1191 -41.52 -2.74 -44.83
CA ILE A 1191 -42.85 -3.27 -44.47
C ILE A 1191 -43.54 -2.30 -43.50
N LEU A 1192 -44.79 -1.94 -43.78
CA LEU A 1192 -45.65 -1.20 -42.86
C LEU A 1192 -47.07 -1.76 -42.86
N ALA A 1193 -47.65 -1.99 -41.68
CA ALA A 1193 -49.03 -2.42 -41.53
C ALA A 1193 -49.90 -1.32 -40.89
N LEU A 1194 -50.97 -0.98 -41.59
CA LEU A 1194 -51.99 -0.02 -41.16
C LEU A 1194 -53.30 -0.79 -40.90
N ASP A 1195 -53.64 -0.91 -39.63
CA ASP A 1195 -54.84 -1.60 -39.17
C ASP A 1195 -55.94 -0.57 -38.88
N GLU A 1196 -56.97 -0.58 -39.73
CA GLU A 1196 -58.11 0.35 -39.77
C GLU A 1196 -57.73 1.85 -39.72
N PRO A 1197 -56.99 2.36 -40.71
CA PRO A 1197 -56.48 3.73 -40.70
C PRO A 1197 -57.57 4.82 -40.82
N THR A 1198 -58.79 4.45 -41.24
CA THR A 1198 -59.93 5.38 -41.40
C THR A 1198 -60.76 5.56 -40.13
N THR A 1199 -60.37 4.92 -39.01
CA THR A 1199 -61.10 5.00 -37.74
C THR A 1199 -61.29 6.46 -37.29
N ASN A 1200 -62.55 6.91 -37.13
CA ASN A 1200 -62.92 8.27 -36.69
C ASN A 1200 -62.41 9.41 -37.60
N LEU A 1201 -62.10 9.13 -38.87
CA LEU A 1201 -61.80 10.16 -39.88
C LEU A 1201 -63.09 10.56 -40.63
N ASP A 1202 -63.15 11.81 -41.06
CA ASP A 1202 -64.19 12.28 -41.98
C ASP A 1202 -63.80 11.95 -43.43
N ARG A 1203 -64.76 12.07 -44.35
CA ARG A 1203 -64.57 11.69 -45.76
C ARG A 1203 -63.44 12.48 -46.43
N GLU A 1204 -63.29 13.77 -46.12
CA GLU A 1204 -62.25 14.64 -46.69
C GLU A 1204 -60.83 14.24 -46.23
N ASN A 1205 -60.65 13.89 -44.95
CA ASN A 1205 -59.36 13.39 -44.46
C ASN A 1205 -59.10 11.95 -44.91
N ILE A 1206 -60.13 11.12 -45.12
CA ILE A 1206 -59.98 9.77 -45.73
C ILE A 1206 -59.46 9.89 -47.17
N GLU A 1207 -60.04 10.77 -47.97
CA GLU A 1207 -59.58 11.05 -49.34
C GLU A 1207 -58.15 11.60 -49.36
N SER A 1208 -57.84 12.55 -48.48
CA SER A 1208 -56.48 13.13 -48.40
C SER A 1208 -55.44 12.12 -47.89
N LEU A 1209 -55.83 11.25 -46.96
CA LEU A 1209 -54.98 10.14 -46.50
C LEU A 1209 -54.74 9.12 -47.62
N ALA A 1210 -55.76 8.78 -48.40
CA ALA A 1210 -55.63 7.89 -49.55
C ALA A 1210 -54.65 8.49 -50.58
N HIS A 1211 -54.77 9.78 -50.89
CA HIS A 1211 -53.85 10.49 -51.78
C HIS A 1211 -52.40 10.48 -51.26
N ALA A 1212 -52.18 10.78 -49.98
CA ALA A 1212 -50.85 10.77 -49.40
C ALA A 1212 -50.23 9.35 -49.37
N LEU A 1213 -51.03 8.31 -49.10
CA LEU A 1213 -50.55 6.93 -49.18
C LEU A 1213 -50.19 6.55 -50.61
N VAL A 1214 -50.96 6.98 -51.62
CA VAL A 1214 -50.63 6.78 -53.03
C VAL A 1214 -49.34 7.51 -53.41
N GLU A 1215 -49.12 8.73 -52.93
CA GLU A 1215 -47.85 9.45 -53.15
C GLU A 1215 -46.66 8.75 -52.49
N ILE A 1216 -46.83 8.21 -51.28
CA ILE A 1216 -45.81 7.42 -50.59
C ILE A 1216 -45.52 6.13 -51.40
N ILE A 1217 -46.55 5.43 -51.87
CA ILE A 1217 -46.40 4.25 -52.73
C ILE A 1217 -45.67 4.62 -54.03
N LYS A 1218 -46.03 5.74 -54.67
CA LYS A 1218 -45.40 6.21 -55.91
C LYS A 1218 -43.94 6.58 -55.70
N SER A 1219 -43.63 7.35 -54.66
CA SER A 1219 -42.27 7.74 -54.28
C SER A 1219 -41.39 6.53 -53.99
N ARG A 1220 -41.96 5.52 -53.31
CA ARG A 1220 -41.24 4.30 -52.91
C ARG A 1220 -41.34 3.13 -53.88
N SER A 1221 -42.13 3.24 -54.94
CA SER A 1221 -42.27 2.20 -55.98
C SER A 1221 -40.95 1.86 -56.68
N ARG A 1222 -40.01 2.82 -56.72
CA ARG A 1222 -38.64 2.63 -57.27
C ARG A 1222 -37.74 1.80 -56.34
N GLN A 1223 -38.08 1.67 -55.06
CA GLN A 1223 -37.33 0.85 -54.10
C GLN A 1223 -37.80 -0.61 -54.19
N ARG A 1224 -36.87 -1.56 -54.28
CA ARG A 1224 -37.19 -2.99 -54.52
C ARG A 1224 -37.95 -3.70 -53.38
N ASN A 1225 -38.04 -3.10 -52.19
CA ASN A 1225 -38.43 -3.81 -50.95
C ASN A 1225 -39.59 -3.14 -50.16
N PHE A 1226 -40.38 -2.24 -50.75
CA PHE A 1226 -41.51 -1.60 -50.03
C PHE A 1226 -42.79 -2.45 -50.11
N GLN A 1227 -43.43 -2.68 -48.96
CA GLN A 1227 -44.69 -3.41 -48.81
C GLN A 1227 -45.59 -2.67 -47.80
N LEU A 1228 -46.74 -2.20 -48.27
CA LEU A 1228 -47.77 -1.61 -47.41
C LEU A 1228 -48.94 -2.59 -47.27
N LEU A 1229 -49.24 -2.99 -46.05
CA LEU A 1229 -50.41 -3.79 -45.71
C LEU A 1229 -51.47 -2.89 -45.09
N VAL A 1230 -52.61 -2.78 -45.75
CA VAL A 1230 -53.77 -2.02 -45.25
C VAL A 1230 -54.89 -3.00 -44.93
N ILE A 1231 -55.39 -2.94 -43.70
CA ILE A 1231 -56.58 -3.67 -43.26
C ILE A 1231 -57.66 -2.62 -43.02
N THR A 1232 -58.79 -2.74 -43.70
CA THR A 1232 -59.92 -1.83 -43.53
C THR A 1232 -61.23 -2.54 -43.84
N HIS A 1233 -62.32 -2.05 -43.25
CA HIS A 1233 -63.69 -2.39 -43.65
C HIS A 1233 -64.36 -1.28 -44.48
N ASP A 1234 -63.66 -0.17 -44.73
CA ASP A 1234 -64.14 0.96 -45.52
C ASP A 1234 -63.94 0.69 -47.02
N GLU A 1235 -65.05 0.39 -47.71
CA GLU A 1235 -65.02 0.09 -49.15
C GLU A 1235 -64.70 1.34 -49.99
N ASP A 1236 -65.11 2.54 -49.55
CA ASP A 1236 -64.83 3.80 -50.25
C ASP A 1236 -63.32 4.09 -50.24
N PHE A 1237 -62.65 3.82 -49.11
CA PHE A 1237 -61.20 3.96 -49.00
C PHE A 1237 -60.43 2.97 -49.91
N VAL A 1238 -60.91 1.74 -50.04
CA VAL A 1238 -60.32 0.74 -50.96
C VAL A 1238 -60.53 1.17 -52.42
N GLU A 1239 -61.69 1.74 -52.75
CA GLU A 1239 -61.95 2.27 -54.09
C GLU A 1239 -61.01 3.43 -54.43
N LEU A 1240 -60.80 4.37 -53.49
CA LEU A 1240 -59.90 5.52 -53.67
C LEU A 1240 -58.44 5.07 -53.88
N LEU A 1241 -57.97 4.06 -53.14
CA LEU A 1241 -56.65 3.46 -53.37
C LEU A 1241 -56.60 2.72 -54.71
N GLY A 1242 -57.70 2.08 -55.11
CA GLY A 1242 -57.85 1.35 -56.36
C GLY A 1242 -57.93 2.21 -57.62
N ARG A 1243 -58.28 3.50 -57.51
CA ARG A 1243 -58.21 4.48 -58.61
C ARG A 1243 -56.77 4.81 -59.02
N SER A 1244 -55.78 4.38 -58.24
CA SER A 1244 -54.36 4.47 -58.60
C SER A 1244 -53.92 3.22 -59.39
N GLU A 1245 -53.02 3.37 -60.37
CA GLU A 1245 -52.50 2.25 -61.19
C GLU A 1245 -51.71 1.18 -60.40
N TYR A 1246 -51.62 1.30 -59.07
CA TYR A 1246 -50.73 0.50 -58.22
C TYR A 1246 -51.43 -0.63 -57.46
N VAL A 1247 -52.78 -0.69 -57.45
CA VAL A 1247 -53.54 -1.73 -56.73
C VAL A 1247 -54.52 -2.43 -57.68
N GLU A 1248 -54.15 -3.60 -58.19
CA GLU A 1248 -54.99 -4.38 -59.10
C GLU A 1248 -55.97 -5.32 -58.38
N ASN A 1249 -55.54 -5.88 -57.24
CA ASN A 1249 -56.26 -6.91 -56.52
C ASN A 1249 -56.23 -6.65 -55.01
N PHE A 1250 -57.29 -7.02 -54.32
CA PHE A 1250 -57.37 -7.02 -52.86
C PHE A 1250 -57.79 -8.39 -52.33
N TYR A 1251 -57.51 -8.66 -51.05
CA TYR A 1251 -57.91 -9.88 -50.39
C TYR A 1251 -59.12 -9.60 -49.49
N ARG A 1252 -60.27 -10.17 -49.83
CA ARG A 1252 -61.49 -10.10 -49.03
C ARG A 1252 -61.54 -11.28 -48.07
N ILE A 1253 -61.50 -10.99 -46.77
CA ILE A 1253 -61.68 -12.00 -45.73
C ILE A 1253 -63.18 -12.09 -45.43
N LYS A 1254 -63.80 -13.24 -45.72
CA LYS A 1254 -65.21 -13.51 -45.42
C LYS A 1254 -65.34 -14.79 -44.61
N LYS A 1255 -66.51 -15.02 -44.02
CA LYS A 1255 -66.83 -16.33 -43.44
C LYS A 1255 -67.44 -17.22 -44.50
N ASN A 1256 -66.95 -18.45 -44.63
CA ASN A 1256 -67.57 -19.47 -45.48
C ASN A 1256 -68.86 -20.01 -44.82
N MET A 1257 -69.54 -20.96 -45.47
CA MET A 1257 -70.79 -21.54 -44.95
C MET A 1257 -70.61 -22.22 -43.59
N ASP A 1258 -69.41 -22.71 -43.31
CA ASP A 1258 -69.02 -23.33 -42.03
C ASP A 1258 -68.54 -22.31 -40.99
N GLN A 1259 -68.76 -21.00 -41.21
CA GLN A 1259 -68.28 -19.88 -40.37
C GLN A 1259 -66.76 -19.82 -40.15
N CYS A 1260 -65.98 -20.60 -40.90
CA CYS A 1260 -64.53 -20.51 -40.96
C CYS A 1260 -64.12 -19.29 -41.81
N SER A 1261 -63.01 -18.65 -41.45
CA SER A 1261 -62.50 -17.52 -42.23
C SER A 1261 -61.91 -18.01 -43.55
N GLU A 1262 -62.40 -17.49 -44.66
CA GLU A 1262 -61.96 -17.77 -46.01
C GLU A 1262 -61.38 -16.48 -46.61
N ILE A 1263 -60.20 -16.58 -47.24
CA ILE A 1263 -59.52 -15.47 -47.90
C ILE A 1263 -59.76 -15.61 -49.40
N VAL A 1264 -60.47 -14.66 -49.99
CA VAL A 1264 -60.75 -14.62 -51.42
C VAL A 1264 -60.00 -13.46 -52.07
N LYS A 1265 -59.30 -13.73 -53.16
CA LYS A 1265 -58.67 -12.69 -53.98
C LYS A 1265 -59.74 -12.08 -54.90
N CYS A 1266 -59.93 -10.78 -54.83
CA CYS A 1266 -60.91 -10.03 -55.62
C CYS A 1266 -60.18 -8.96 -56.46
N SER A 1267 -60.69 -8.71 -57.67
CA SER A 1267 -60.21 -7.61 -58.52
C SER A 1267 -60.81 -6.29 -58.05
N VAL A 1268 -60.04 -5.21 -58.06
CA VAL A 1268 -60.56 -3.86 -57.73
C VAL A 1268 -61.68 -3.43 -58.69
N SER A 1269 -61.62 -3.85 -59.96
CA SER A 1269 -62.69 -3.61 -60.95
C SER A 1269 -64.06 -4.20 -60.57
N SER A 1270 -64.10 -5.18 -59.66
CA SER A 1270 -65.35 -5.80 -59.18
C SER A 1270 -66.10 -4.98 -58.13
N LEU A 1271 -65.46 -3.95 -57.53
CA LEU A 1271 -66.10 -3.03 -56.59
C LEU A 1271 -67.04 -2.05 -57.31
N GLY A 1272 -66.68 -1.62 -58.53
CA GLY A 1272 -67.48 -0.70 -59.36
C GLY A 1272 -68.71 -1.33 -60.01
N SER A 1273 -68.81 -2.67 -60.09
CA SER A 1273 -69.92 -3.39 -60.72
C SER A 1273 -71.16 -3.59 -59.84
N TYR A 1274 -71.17 -3.08 -58.60
CA TYR A 1274 -72.31 -3.14 -57.68
C TYR A 1274 -73.04 -1.80 -57.51
N VAL A 1275 -72.72 -0.80 -58.34
CA VAL A 1275 -73.46 0.46 -58.43
C VAL A 1275 -74.00 0.62 -59.86
N HIS A 1276 -74.89 -0.29 -60.24
CA HIS A 1276 -76.03 -0.01 -61.12
C HIS A 1276 -77.21 -0.90 -60.75
#